data_AF-Q9JMS3-F1
#
_entry.id   AF-Q9JMS3-F1
#
_cell.length_a   1.000
_cell.length_b   1.000
_cell.length_c   1.000
_cell.angle_alpha   90.00
_cell.angle_beta   90.00
_cell.angle_gamma   90.00
#
_symmetry.space_group_name_H-M   'P 1'
#
loop_
_entity.id
_entity.type
_entity.pdbx_description
1 polymer ?
#
loop_
_entity_poly.entity_id
_entity_poly.type
_entity_poly.pdbx_seq_one_letter_code
_entity_poly.pdbx_strand_id
1 'polypeptide(L)'
;MNCQRYFCFVNGIVEIRTAPEEYQNKPVLVGSQSDGLLIIDNHADIEDGIFSTLHIGNGYNGAVDVINGAALHMDNRSGSAPLIVGAFGNDIAGKLNISGRNSIVSYRDTPSSSGHNESIYVGFGPGATGWINIFNGGVFEVLNSTNIYVGSDTPGGGDGSIVIDGSNSKMTADFSEAYVGLYGNGDISLKNGGQLSASNLYIGGNGRAIVNISGTDSRLIANMITISGSSGAPGIYIADQGILNVDNYINITTANDTKGKLFINSDMPGTIESKGILFGVGKAELIFKHNSDNYAFSSPLISKNTGNGIINAESGETHLTGDNTDYSGLLNILPTASIDISSQKNIGKSVIVNNGVLQITSQDDWTFNNNMTGNGYLNVHTGGHNFAFQNSTNTQEFTGTLALSDTLFDLSDDNTTALTSALVLAGVGSVITAGTGTQVINGFSFDGGAVNFGAVTQGAQQTESQIQVTDNLYINGNGAVRVSTPTDVNGIPQVINSSLSLLEQDDSNATIKLVDASSAVVKGNGGNLQLQDASGQVISSGKQRNIVQQGKNVAKGVYDYRLTSGPHNDGLYIGYALTQLDLLASGVDALVLDAAGTTGNAADMSARITGAGDLAFNSQKGETVSLSNQDNDYTGVTAIRGGNVLMNSNSVLGQTSEIRLATDTRLDMNGHSQTVGKLNGAAGSVLNINGGNLTLTDDGVSAGTLTGGGFLNISGGVLDITGGNHTFAVSTIIAKDATVRMNDVSGLGTGNISNAGTLSLTHASGLLSNNLSGSGTVSLINSDTQISGNNSNYSGLFVVDTSSQLTATGAQNLGIASVSNRGILQLNNTTDWQLINNVTGTGNVRKTGSGSLTVRSNAAWSGQTDIDDGSLILGQSDAPVMLASSLVNIAKNGKLTGFGGVVGNVTNSGSLDLRSAAPGNILTIGGNYTGNNGTLLINTVLDDSSSATDKLVIKGDASGKTRVAVTNVGGSGANTLNSIEVIHVDGNAANAEFIQAGRIAAGAYDYTLGRGPGSNYGNWYLSSSKNTPEPRPDPEPTPEGHDNNLRPEASSYTANIAAANTMFVTRLHERLGQTQYVDAITGEPKATSMWMRHEGGHNRWRDGSGQLKTQSNRYVIQLGGDIAQWDWGGTNRWHLGVMAGYGNNHSSTGAVRTGYHSKGSVNGYSTGLYATWYADDETHNGAYLDTWAQYGWFDNHVKGDGLPGESWKSKGLTASLETGYAWKIGEFSSNYGNLNEWYVQPQAQLVWMGVKADELYESNGTLIESTGDGNVHTRLGVKTWIKRLNKMDDGKSREFSPFVEVNWLHNTRDFGVRMNGEPVYQDGTRNIGEVKTGVEGQINPHLNLWGNVRVQVGDKGYNDTSAMLGVKYTF
;
A
#
# COMPACT_ATOMS: atom_id res chain seq x y z
N MET A 1 19.17 -43.44 -1.93
CA MET A 1 20.30 -43.31 -0.98
C MET A 1 21.39 -44.31 -1.38
N ASN A 2 22.66 -43.90 -1.36
CA ASN A 2 23.80 -44.77 -1.71
C ASN A 2 24.55 -45.11 -0.43
N CYS A 3 24.49 -46.37 0.01
CA CYS A 3 25.05 -46.78 1.30
C CYS A 3 26.40 -47.47 1.12
N GLN A 4 27.47 -46.80 1.57
CA GLN A 4 28.79 -47.42 1.71
C GLN A 4 28.90 -48.18 3.04
N ARG A 5 30.08 -48.76 3.30
CA ARG A 5 30.34 -49.56 4.51
C ARG A 5 30.08 -48.79 5.80
N TYR A 6 30.38 -47.49 5.83
CA TYR A 6 30.37 -46.66 7.05
C TYR A 6 29.29 -45.58 7.10
N PHE A 7 28.76 -45.14 5.96
CA PHE A 7 27.76 -44.08 5.90
C PHE A 7 26.84 -44.27 4.70
N CYS A 8 25.64 -43.74 4.81
CA CYS A 8 24.72 -43.59 3.69
C CYS A 8 24.74 -42.13 3.25
N PHE A 9 24.84 -41.90 1.94
CA PHE A 9 24.81 -40.54 1.41
C PHE A 9 23.82 -40.40 0.26
N VAL A 10 23.30 -39.19 0.11
CA VAL A 10 22.38 -38.78 -0.95
C VAL A 10 22.60 -37.29 -1.19
N ASN A 11 22.75 -36.87 -2.45
CA ASN A 11 22.91 -35.46 -2.79
C ASN A 11 21.58 -34.85 -3.21
N GLY A 12 21.37 -33.56 -2.91
CA GLY A 12 20.15 -32.83 -3.21
C GLY A 12 19.08 -32.93 -2.12
N ILE A 13 17.83 -33.10 -2.56
CA ILE A 13 16.63 -33.10 -1.69
C ILE A 13 16.25 -34.53 -1.32
N VAL A 14 16.03 -34.77 -0.03
CA VAL A 14 15.45 -36.00 0.52
C VAL A 14 14.12 -35.65 1.14
N GLU A 15 13.06 -36.31 0.71
CA GLU A 15 11.74 -36.15 1.27
C GLU A 15 11.26 -37.48 1.87
N ILE A 16 10.91 -37.47 3.15
CA ILE A 16 10.39 -38.60 3.91
C ILE A 16 8.93 -38.30 4.25
N ARG A 17 8.01 -38.95 3.53
CA ARG A 17 6.55 -38.84 3.75
C ARG A 17 5.96 -40.02 4.51
N THR A 18 6.76 -41.06 4.71
CA THR A 18 6.41 -42.27 5.45
C THR A 18 7.65 -42.73 6.20
N ALA A 19 7.49 -43.07 7.47
CA ALA A 19 8.57 -43.60 8.29
C ALA A 19 9.13 -44.89 7.63
N PRO A 20 10.44 -44.98 7.42
CA PRO A 20 11.04 -46.19 6.89
C PRO A 20 11.02 -47.33 7.93
N GLU A 21 10.61 -48.54 7.51
CA GLU A 21 10.51 -49.73 8.40
C GLU A 21 11.87 -50.21 8.93
N GLU A 22 12.96 -49.95 8.20
CA GLU A 22 14.31 -50.38 8.57
C GLU A 22 15.35 -49.45 7.91
N TYR A 23 16.20 -48.78 8.70
CA TYR A 23 17.49 -48.27 8.23
C TYR A 23 18.59 -48.81 9.12
N GLN A 24 19.70 -49.23 8.51
CA GLN A 24 20.90 -49.57 9.27
C GLN A 24 21.37 -48.31 9.99
N ASN A 25 21.54 -48.39 11.32
CA ASN A 25 22.08 -47.37 12.22
C ASN A 25 23.49 -46.90 11.76
N LYS A 26 23.51 -46.08 10.72
CA LYS A 26 24.68 -45.57 10.01
C LYS A 26 24.51 -44.05 9.87
N PRO A 27 25.60 -43.27 9.94
CA PRO A 27 25.57 -41.87 9.60
C PRO A 27 24.93 -41.62 8.23
N VAL A 28 23.95 -40.72 8.21
CA VAL A 28 23.26 -40.29 6.99
C VAL A 28 23.73 -38.89 6.63
N LEU A 29 24.31 -38.77 5.44
CA LEU A 29 24.75 -37.51 4.85
C LEU A 29 23.81 -37.12 3.71
N VAL A 30 23.07 -36.04 3.88
CA VAL A 30 22.28 -35.42 2.81
C VAL A 30 23.06 -34.22 2.29
N GLY A 31 23.47 -34.22 1.03
CA GLY A 31 24.31 -33.18 0.45
C GLY A 31 25.76 -33.25 0.93
N SER A 32 26.51 -34.28 0.55
CA SER A 32 27.95 -34.38 0.82
C SER A 32 28.82 -33.76 -0.28
N GLN A 33 28.23 -33.48 -1.44
CA GLN A 33 28.88 -32.80 -2.58
C GLN A 33 28.04 -31.64 -3.13
N SER A 34 26.94 -31.30 -2.46
CA SER A 34 25.99 -30.27 -2.85
C SER A 34 25.27 -29.78 -1.60
N ASP A 35 24.48 -28.72 -1.75
CA ASP A 35 23.48 -28.39 -0.74
C ASP A 35 22.62 -29.62 -0.40
N GLY A 36 22.30 -29.77 0.89
CA GLY A 36 21.47 -30.82 1.43
C GLY A 36 20.16 -30.27 1.97
N LEU A 37 19.05 -30.90 1.59
CA LEU A 37 17.73 -30.58 2.13
C LEU A 37 17.05 -31.89 2.55
N LEU A 38 16.68 -32.00 3.84
CA LEU A 38 15.85 -33.08 4.37
C LEU A 38 14.48 -32.52 4.73
N ILE A 39 13.44 -33.04 4.10
CA ILE A 39 12.04 -32.72 4.40
C ILE A 39 11.40 -33.95 5.02
N ILE A 40 10.90 -33.84 6.24
CA ILE A 40 10.09 -34.85 6.92
C ILE A 40 8.69 -34.26 7.04
N ASP A 41 7.73 -34.91 6.39
CA ASP A 41 6.41 -34.38 6.14
C ASP A 41 5.33 -35.45 6.37
N ASN A 42 4.06 -35.05 6.38
CA ASN A 42 2.89 -35.90 6.31
C ASN A 42 2.79 -36.90 7.48
N HIS A 43 3.00 -36.42 8.71
CA HIS A 43 2.98 -37.25 9.93
C HIS A 43 4.01 -38.41 9.93
N ALA A 44 5.06 -38.34 9.09
CA ALA A 44 6.13 -39.32 9.16
C ALA A 44 6.84 -39.19 10.51
N ASP A 45 6.86 -40.28 11.27
CA ASP A 45 7.48 -40.36 12.60
C ASP A 45 8.78 -41.18 12.50
N ILE A 46 9.91 -40.50 12.56
CA ILE A 46 11.23 -41.13 12.55
C ILE A 46 11.62 -41.42 13.99
N GLU A 47 11.40 -42.65 14.43
CA GLU A 47 11.70 -43.12 15.79
C GLU A 47 13.20 -43.11 16.14
N ASP A 48 13.47 -43.06 17.45
CA ASP A 48 14.82 -43.14 18.04
C ASP A 48 15.63 -44.32 17.47
N GLY A 49 16.84 -44.03 17.00
CA GLY A 49 17.80 -45.03 16.53
C GLY A 49 17.76 -45.33 15.03
N ILE A 50 16.78 -44.79 14.29
CA ILE A 50 16.80 -44.80 12.81
C ILE A 50 17.94 -43.93 12.28
N PHE A 51 18.10 -42.72 12.84
CA PHE A 51 19.25 -41.85 12.60
C PHE A 51 20.00 -41.57 13.91
N SER A 52 21.20 -42.13 14.05
CA SER A 52 22.14 -41.76 15.14
C SER A 52 22.96 -40.52 14.81
N THR A 53 23.33 -40.37 13.53
CA THR A 53 24.09 -39.23 13.01
C THR A 53 23.47 -38.78 11.69
N LEU A 54 23.13 -37.49 11.61
CA LEU A 54 22.52 -36.80 10.50
C LEU A 54 23.30 -35.53 10.17
N HIS A 55 24.01 -35.55 9.04
CA HIS A 55 24.68 -34.37 8.50
C HIS A 55 23.95 -33.92 7.25
N ILE A 56 23.46 -32.68 7.26
CA ILE A 56 22.77 -32.07 6.12
C ILE A 56 23.64 -30.92 5.62
N GLY A 57 24.09 -30.97 4.37
CA GLY A 57 25.03 -29.99 3.82
C GLY A 57 26.39 -30.05 4.49
N ASN A 58 27.09 -31.19 4.39
CA ASN A 58 28.44 -31.29 4.96
C ASN A 58 29.45 -30.61 4.00
N GLY A 59 29.94 -29.44 4.39
CA GLY A 59 30.74 -28.52 3.56
C GLY A 59 29.91 -27.59 2.66
N TYR A 60 28.58 -27.65 2.74
CA TYR A 60 27.63 -26.94 1.88
C TYR A 60 26.45 -26.41 2.70
N ASN A 61 25.45 -25.77 2.07
CA ASN A 61 24.26 -25.36 2.80
C ASN A 61 23.44 -26.60 3.22
N GLY A 62 22.90 -26.57 4.43
CA GLY A 62 22.05 -27.62 4.97
C GLY A 62 20.71 -27.08 5.46
N ALA A 63 19.63 -27.80 5.19
CA ALA A 63 18.31 -27.48 5.71
C ALA A 63 17.53 -28.75 6.12
N VAL A 64 16.88 -28.69 7.29
CA VAL A 64 15.96 -29.70 7.79
C VAL A 64 14.59 -29.05 7.98
N ASP A 65 13.57 -29.57 7.30
CA ASP A 65 12.19 -29.16 7.45
C ASP A 65 11.40 -30.31 8.09
N VAL A 66 10.94 -30.14 9.31
CA VAL A 66 9.99 -31.06 9.98
C VAL A 66 8.63 -30.39 10.05
N ILE A 67 7.71 -30.83 9.19
CA ILE A 67 6.47 -30.12 8.91
C ILE A 67 5.22 -31.02 8.96
N ASN A 68 4.04 -30.40 9.02
CA ASN A 68 2.73 -31.06 8.96
C ASN A 68 2.58 -32.27 9.89
N GLY A 69 2.98 -32.13 11.16
CA GLY A 69 2.83 -33.16 12.19
C GLY A 69 3.85 -34.29 12.11
N ALA A 70 4.90 -34.17 11.30
CA ALA A 70 6.02 -35.12 11.26
C ALA A 70 6.93 -35.03 12.50
N ALA A 71 7.63 -36.11 12.81
CA ALA A 71 8.56 -36.18 13.93
C ALA A 71 9.93 -36.72 13.52
N LEU A 72 10.98 -36.15 14.11
CA LEU A 72 12.36 -36.60 14.01
C LEU A 72 12.91 -36.81 15.42
N HIS A 73 13.01 -38.08 15.83
CA HIS A 73 13.58 -38.48 17.10
C HIS A 73 15.01 -39.01 16.87
N MET A 74 16.00 -38.26 17.39
CA MET A 74 17.42 -38.60 17.28
C MET A 74 17.99 -39.01 18.63
N ASP A 75 18.65 -40.16 18.64
CA ASP A 75 19.41 -40.68 19.78
C ASP A 75 20.84 -40.99 19.34
N ASN A 76 21.79 -40.13 19.68
CA ASN A 76 23.20 -40.37 19.41
C ASN A 76 23.71 -41.46 20.35
N ARG A 77 23.93 -42.67 19.82
CA ARG A 77 24.57 -43.78 20.55
C ARG A 77 25.99 -44.06 20.09
N SER A 78 26.39 -43.51 18.94
CA SER A 78 27.68 -43.78 18.31
C SER A 78 28.81 -42.90 18.83
N GLY A 79 28.51 -41.73 19.40
CA GLY A 79 29.52 -40.72 19.74
C GLY A 79 30.21 -40.18 18.48
N SER A 80 29.41 -39.88 17.44
CA SER A 80 29.85 -39.16 16.24
C SER A 80 28.85 -38.04 15.91
N ALA A 81 29.35 -36.80 15.87
CA ALA A 81 28.60 -35.54 16.00
C ALA A 81 27.23 -35.56 15.29
N PRO A 82 26.12 -35.62 16.04
CA PRO A 82 24.94 -36.28 15.50
C PRO A 82 24.01 -35.37 14.71
N LEU A 83 23.70 -34.16 15.15
CA LEU A 83 22.84 -33.25 14.38
C LEU A 83 23.67 -32.07 13.88
N ILE A 84 23.97 -32.13 12.59
CA ILE A 84 24.74 -31.12 11.88
C ILE A 84 23.92 -30.63 10.69
N VAL A 85 23.59 -29.35 10.68
CA VAL A 85 22.84 -28.72 9.59
C VAL A 85 23.65 -27.55 9.06
N GLY A 86 24.23 -27.70 7.87
CA GLY A 86 25.11 -26.72 7.22
C GLY A 86 26.36 -26.47 8.04
N ALA A 87 27.36 -27.36 7.94
CA ALA A 87 28.61 -27.23 8.70
C ALA A 87 29.87 -27.53 7.89
N PHE A 88 31.03 -27.16 8.45
CA PHE A 88 32.40 -27.44 7.96
C PHE A 88 32.79 -26.76 6.64
N GLY A 89 32.01 -25.79 6.16
CA GLY A 89 32.31 -24.94 5.01
C GLY A 89 32.50 -23.48 5.41
N ASN A 90 33.02 -22.67 4.48
CA ASN A 90 33.06 -21.22 4.63
C ASN A 90 31.77 -20.60 4.10
N ASP A 91 31.23 -19.61 4.80
CA ASP A 91 30.06 -18.81 4.36
C ASP A 91 28.81 -19.65 4.05
N ILE A 92 28.61 -20.76 4.79
CA ILE A 92 27.49 -21.69 4.58
C ILE A 92 26.29 -21.40 5.49
N ALA A 93 25.12 -21.83 5.05
CA ALA A 93 23.87 -21.70 5.79
C ALA A 93 23.40 -23.04 6.38
N GLY A 94 23.03 -23.04 7.66
CA GLY A 94 22.37 -24.16 8.34
C GLY A 94 20.99 -23.77 8.84
N LYS A 95 19.93 -24.49 8.44
CA LYS A 95 18.53 -24.17 8.81
C LYS A 95 17.80 -25.36 9.40
N LEU A 96 17.38 -25.27 10.66
CA LEU A 96 16.47 -26.23 11.29
C LEU A 96 15.08 -25.58 11.40
N ASN A 97 14.14 -26.03 10.58
CA ASN A 97 12.78 -25.52 10.53
C ASN A 97 11.81 -26.59 11.07
N ILE A 98 11.00 -26.22 12.06
CA ILE A 98 9.97 -27.09 12.66
C ILE A 98 8.65 -26.32 12.62
N SER A 99 7.71 -26.78 11.80
CA SER A 99 6.47 -26.03 11.59
C SER A 99 5.22 -26.90 11.53
N GLY A 100 4.24 -26.55 12.36
CA GLY A 100 2.95 -27.21 12.38
C GLY A 100 2.70 -27.95 13.68
N ARG A 101 1.42 -28.13 13.98
CA ARG A 101 0.99 -28.80 15.20
C ARG A 101 1.54 -30.23 15.22
N ASN A 102 2.11 -30.62 16.36
CA ASN A 102 2.75 -31.93 16.58
C ASN A 102 4.01 -32.17 15.72
N SER A 103 4.54 -31.16 15.03
CA SER A 103 5.85 -31.30 14.39
C SER A 103 6.96 -31.23 15.44
N ILE A 104 7.75 -32.28 15.57
CA ILE A 104 8.70 -32.42 16.68
C ILE A 104 10.08 -32.81 16.16
N VAL A 105 11.11 -32.12 16.62
CA VAL A 105 12.48 -32.64 16.60
C VAL A 105 12.86 -32.89 18.05
N SER A 106 13.18 -34.13 18.41
CA SER A 106 13.75 -34.42 19.73
C SER A 106 15.14 -34.97 19.60
N TYR A 107 16.03 -34.53 20.48
CA TYR A 107 17.41 -34.93 20.50
C TYR A 107 17.81 -35.44 21.88
N ARG A 108 18.45 -36.61 21.89
CA ARG A 108 19.10 -37.19 23.05
C ARG A 108 20.54 -37.57 22.68
N ASP A 109 21.49 -37.19 23.51
CA ASP A 109 22.88 -37.67 23.41
C ASP A 109 23.09 -38.82 24.40
N THR A 110 22.90 -40.09 24.01
CA THR A 110 23.18 -41.22 24.89
C THR A 110 24.68 -41.51 24.86
N PRO A 111 25.44 -41.20 25.92
CA PRO A 111 26.90 -41.20 25.86
C PRO A 111 27.44 -42.56 25.39
N SER A 112 28.19 -42.57 24.30
CA SER A 112 28.93 -43.76 23.89
C SER A 112 30.07 -44.02 24.88
N SER A 113 30.64 -45.22 24.86
CA SER A 113 31.77 -45.58 25.74
C SER A 113 33.03 -44.73 25.54
N SER A 114 33.09 -43.83 24.54
CA SER A 114 34.22 -42.92 24.31
C SER A 114 34.18 -41.64 25.16
N GLY A 115 33.05 -41.29 25.80
CA GLY A 115 32.96 -40.15 26.73
C GLY A 115 33.03 -38.75 26.09
N HIS A 116 32.88 -38.62 24.78
CA HIS A 116 32.76 -37.32 24.12
C HIS A 116 31.30 -36.86 24.14
N ASN A 117 31.01 -35.71 24.76
CA ASN A 117 29.75 -34.98 24.54
C ASN A 117 29.83 -34.29 23.19
N GLU A 118 28.83 -34.50 22.35
CA GLU A 118 28.80 -33.92 21.02
C GLU A 118 27.72 -32.85 20.93
N SER A 119 28.08 -31.74 20.31
CA SER A 119 27.24 -30.55 20.22
C SER A 119 26.31 -30.62 19.00
N ILE A 120 25.15 -29.99 19.13
CA ILE A 120 24.27 -29.71 17.99
C ILE A 120 24.81 -28.49 17.26
N TYR A 121 24.98 -28.60 15.95
CA TYR A 121 25.50 -27.53 15.10
C TYR A 121 24.49 -27.15 14.02
N VAL A 122 24.05 -25.89 14.03
CA VAL A 122 23.23 -25.29 12.98
C VAL A 122 23.98 -24.08 12.44
N GLY A 123 24.57 -24.20 11.24
CA GLY A 123 25.40 -23.16 10.63
C GLY A 123 26.78 -23.07 11.29
N PHE A 124 27.69 -23.99 10.97
CA PHE A 124 29.00 -24.08 11.62
C PHE A 124 30.18 -23.96 10.65
N GLY A 125 31.06 -23.00 10.90
CA GLY A 125 32.26 -22.73 10.10
C GLY A 125 32.56 -21.22 9.99
N PRO A 126 33.71 -20.84 9.42
CA PRO A 126 34.04 -19.44 9.20
C PRO A 126 32.96 -18.75 8.35
N GLY A 127 32.40 -17.63 8.83
CA GLY A 127 31.29 -16.94 8.15
C GLY A 127 29.96 -17.70 8.09
N ALA A 128 29.83 -18.89 8.70
CA ALA A 128 28.61 -19.68 8.60
C ALA A 128 27.43 -19.05 9.37
N THR A 129 26.22 -19.12 8.81
CA THR A 129 25.00 -18.61 9.45
C THR A 129 24.05 -19.74 9.83
N GLY A 130 23.57 -19.72 11.08
CA GLY A 130 22.64 -20.70 11.65
C GLY A 130 21.25 -20.14 11.93
N TRP A 131 20.20 -20.90 11.59
CA TRP A 131 18.82 -20.59 11.94
C TRP A 131 18.10 -21.79 12.56
N ILE A 132 17.54 -21.60 13.76
CA ILE A 132 16.51 -22.49 14.33
C ILE A 132 15.18 -21.74 14.29
N ASN A 133 14.23 -22.29 13.54
CA ASN A 133 12.92 -21.67 13.29
C ASN A 133 11.82 -22.63 13.74
N ILE A 134 11.01 -22.20 14.70
CA ILE A 134 9.93 -23.01 15.30
C ILE A 134 8.63 -22.25 15.19
N PHE A 135 7.70 -22.77 14.38
CA PHE A 135 6.48 -22.08 13.99
C PHE A 135 5.24 -22.94 14.19
N ASN A 136 4.09 -22.29 14.36
CA ASN A 136 2.77 -22.92 14.27
C ASN A 136 2.58 -24.17 15.18
N GLY A 137 3.18 -24.17 16.37
CA GLY A 137 3.10 -25.29 17.31
C GLY A 137 4.17 -26.37 17.16
N GLY A 138 5.24 -26.08 16.41
CA GLY A 138 6.42 -26.96 16.33
C GLY A 138 7.19 -27.03 17.65
N VAL A 139 7.93 -28.11 17.88
CA VAL A 139 8.70 -28.30 19.12
C VAL A 139 10.10 -28.80 18.82
N PHE A 140 11.11 -28.15 19.41
CA PHE A 140 12.48 -28.66 19.51
C PHE A 140 12.79 -29.03 20.96
N GLU A 141 13.08 -30.30 21.23
CA GLU A 141 13.35 -30.78 22.58
C GLU A 141 14.74 -31.42 22.66
N VAL A 142 15.60 -30.86 23.51
CA VAL A 142 16.93 -31.39 23.82
C VAL A 142 16.86 -31.98 25.22
N LEU A 143 16.79 -33.31 25.29
CA LEU A 143 16.40 -34.05 26.48
C LEU A 143 17.48 -34.16 27.55
N ASN A 144 18.74 -33.93 27.20
CA ASN A 144 19.89 -34.03 28.08
C ASN A 144 20.99 -33.04 27.72
N SER A 145 22.01 -32.96 28.57
CA SER A 145 23.06 -31.94 28.46
C SER A 145 23.90 -32.10 27.19
N THR A 146 23.82 -31.10 26.32
CA THR A 146 24.68 -30.90 25.16
C THR A 146 24.85 -29.40 24.91
N ASN A 147 25.85 -29.01 24.14
CA ASN A 147 25.96 -27.62 23.69
C ASN A 147 25.21 -27.46 22.37
N ILE A 148 24.48 -26.36 22.24
CA ILE A 148 23.75 -26.00 21.03
C ILE A 148 24.42 -24.78 20.44
N TYR A 149 25.05 -24.93 19.27
CA TYR A 149 25.65 -23.82 18.55
C TYR A 149 24.78 -23.46 17.34
N VAL A 150 24.24 -22.26 17.37
CA VAL A 150 23.53 -21.64 16.25
C VAL A 150 24.44 -20.52 15.73
N GLY A 151 25.08 -20.75 14.59
CA GLY A 151 26.29 -20.01 14.22
C GLY A 151 27.56 -20.68 14.78
N SER A 152 28.73 -20.21 14.32
CA SER A 152 30.00 -20.89 14.59
C SER A 152 30.59 -20.59 15.98
N ASP A 153 31.31 -21.55 16.53
CA ASP A 153 32.13 -21.47 17.75
C ASP A 153 33.61 -21.12 17.49
N THR A 154 33.97 -20.81 16.24
CA THR A 154 35.35 -20.50 15.86
C THR A 154 35.57 -18.99 15.73
N PRO A 155 36.75 -18.46 16.10
CA PRO A 155 37.12 -17.08 15.81
C PRO A 155 37.02 -16.76 14.30
N GLY A 156 36.22 -15.75 13.95
CA GLY A 156 35.82 -15.45 12.56
C GLY A 156 34.49 -16.08 12.12
N GLY A 157 33.80 -16.75 13.04
CA GLY A 157 32.50 -17.39 12.86
C GLY A 157 31.34 -16.44 12.55
N GLY A 158 30.29 -16.97 11.93
CA GLY A 158 29.13 -16.19 11.47
C GLY A 158 27.91 -16.22 12.40
N ASP A 159 26.80 -15.70 11.86
CA ASP A 159 25.62 -15.28 12.60
C ASP A 159 24.75 -16.46 13.09
N GLY A 160 24.01 -16.26 14.19
CA GLY A 160 23.09 -17.23 14.76
C GLY A 160 21.73 -16.62 15.05
N SER A 161 20.65 -17.31 14.72
CA SER A 161 19.28 -16.85 14.95
C SER A 161 18.37 -17.97 15.46
N ILE A 162 17.64 -17.71 16.54
CA ILE A 162 16.55 -18.56 17.04
C ILE A 162 15.23 -17.78 16.96
N VAL A 163 14.26 -18.29 16.21
CA VAL A 163 12.93 -17.69 16.09
C VAL A 163 11.88 -18.70 16.51
N ILE A 164 11.07 -18.35 17.51
CA ILE A 164 9.97 -19.16 18.02
C ILE A 164 8.71 -18.31 18.00
N ASP A 165 7.80 -18.62 17.09
CA ASP A 165 6.58 -17.84 16.87
C ASP A 165 5.34 -18.74 16.79
N GLY A 166 4.32 -18.40 17.56
CA GLY A 166 3.04 -19.08 17.57
C GLY A 166 2.77 -19.88 18.85
N SER A 167 1.48 -20.08 19.11
CA SER A 167 1.01 -20.79 20.30
C SER A 167 1.56 -22.22 20.34
N ASN A 168 2.08 -22.64 21.50
CA ASN A 168 2.72 -23.94 21.71
C ASN A 168 4.02 -24.18 20.91
N SER A 169 4.53 -23.19 20.16
CA SER A 169 5.86 -23.27 19.57
C SER A 169 6.91 -23.22 20.69
N LYS A 170 7.75 -24.25 20.82
CA LYS A 170 8.65 -24.38 21.98
C LYS A 170 10.04 -24.93 21.63
N MET A 171 11.08 -24.35 22.23
CA MET A 171 12.40 -24.95 22.36
C MET A 171 12.70 -25.23 23.85
N THR A 172 12.99 -26.49 24.19
CA THR A 172 13.34 -26.90 25.56
C THR A 172 14.75 -27.49 25.56
N ALA A 173 15.66 -26.88 26.30
CA ALA A 173 17.07 -27.22 26.39
C ALA A 173 17.59 -27.02 27.82
N ASP A 174 16.78 -27.39 28.82
CA ASP A 174 16.94 -27.00 30.23
C ASP A 174 18.29 -27.41 30.87
N PHE A 175 18.94 -28.45 30.33
CA PHE A 175 20.24 -28.95 30.81
C PHE A 175 21.42 -28.54 29.92
N SER A 176 21.15 -27.72 28.91
CA SER A 176 22.03 -27.47 27.78
C SER A 176 22.37 -25.99 27.69
N GLU A 177 23.60 -25.71 27.28
CA GLU A 177 24.04 -24.35 27.01
C GLU A 177 23.80 -24.04 25.53
N ALA A 178 23.15 -22.91 25.26
CA ALA A 178 22.92 -22.46 23.89
C ALA A 178 23.74 -21.20 23.59
N TYR A 179 24.47 -21.28 22.49
CA TYR A 179 25.37 -20.27 21.98
C TYR A 179 24.81 -19.77 20.65
N VAL A 180 24.37 -18.51 20.61
CA VAL A 180 23.69 -17.92 19.45
C VAL A 180 24.57 -16.80 18.90
N GLY A 181 25.25 -17.06 17.79
CA GLY A 181 26.14 -16.10 17.14
C GLY A 181 27.36 -15.72 17.99
N LEU A 182 28.00 -16.69 18.66
CA LEU A 182 29.08 -16.45 19.63
C LEU A 182 30.24 -15.58 19.09
N TYR A 183 30.56 -15.69 17.80
CA TYR A 183 31.59 -14.87 17.13
C TYR A 183 31.03 -13.93 16.06
N GLY A 184 29.71 -13.92 15.84
CA GLY A 184 28.99 -13.12 14.86
C GLY A 184 27.83 -12.34 15.51
N ASN A 185 26.76 -12.10 14.74
CA ASN A 185 25.51 -11.57 15.25
C ASN A 185 24.68 -12.69 15.89
N GLY A 186 24.10 -12.45 17.08
CA GLY A 186 23.21 -13.38 17.76
C GLY A 186 21.81 -12.81 17.93
N ASP A 187 20.79 -13.48 17.41
CA ASP A 187 19.40 -13.03 17.48
C ASP A 187 18.49 -14.11 18.10
N ILE A 188 17.68 -13.75 19.09
CA ILE A 188 16.58 -14.57 19.62
C ILE A 188 15.28 -13.78 19.51
N SER A 189 14.23 -14.38 18.96
CA SER A 189 12.92 -13.76 18.83
C SER A 189 11.80 -14.72 19.26
N LEU A 190 11.08 -14.38 20.32
CA LEU A 190 9.94 -15.11 20.86
C LEU A 190 8.67 -14.30 20.68
N LYS A 191 7.69 -14.84 19.93
CA LYS A 191 6.46 -14.12 19.59
C LYS A 191 5.20 -14.99 19.72
N ASN A 192 4.06 -14.35 19.96
CA ASN A 192 2.73 -14.97 19.91
C ASN A 192 2.59 -16.27 20.72
N GLY A 193 3.20 -16.33 21.91
CA GLY A 193 3.20 -17.52 22.77
C GLY A 193 4.40 -18.46 22.58
N GLY A 194 5.40 -18.08 21.78
CA GLY A 194 6.64 -18.83 21.61
C GLY A 194 7.49 -18.90 22.89
N GLN A 195 8.01 -20.09 23.21
CA GLN A 195 8.73 -20.34 24.47
C GLN A 195 10.13 -20.91 24.23
N LEU A 196 11.13 -20.36 24.91
CA LEU A 196 12.50 -20.88 24.96
C LEU A 196 12.90 -21.12 26.41
N SER A 197 13.42 -22.31 26.70
CA SER A 197 14.04 -22.65 27.98
C SER A 197 15.41 -23.27 27.75
N ALA A 198 16.43 -22.79 28.47
CA ALA A 198 17.80 -23.27 28.38
C ALA A 198 18.51 -23.15 29.74
N SER A 199 19.63 -23.85 29.95
CA SER A 199 20.44 -23.65 31.17
C SER A 199 21.10 -22.26 31.13
N ASN A 200 22.08 -22.07 30.26
CA ASN A 200 22.75 -20.78 30.07
C ASN A 200 22.60 -20.35 28.61
N LEU A 201 22.33 -19.06 28.40
CA LEU A 201 22.31 -18.43 27.08
C LEU A 201 23.48 -17.48 26.93
N TYR A 202 24.27 -17.71 25.87
CA TYR A 202 25.33 -16.82 25.45
C TYR A 202 24.98 -16.29 24.06
N ILE A 203 24.66 -15.00 23.98
CA ILE A 203 24.14 -14.38 22.74
C ILE A 203 25.08 -13.28 22.29
N GLY A 204 25.58 -13.45 21.07
CA GLY A 204 26.58 -12.60 20.47
C GLY A 204 27.97 -12.71 21.12
N GLY A 205 28.87 -11.88 20.61
CA GLY A 205 30.26 -11.78 21.03
C GLY A 205 30.96 -10.66 20.27
N ASN A 206 31.41 -10.95 19.05
CA ASN A 206 32.01 -9.92 18.20
C ASN A 206 30.98 -9.09 17.41
N GLY A 207 29.79 -9.63 17.11
CA GLY A 207 28.72 -8.93 16.39
C GLY A 207 27.70 -8.24 17.30
N ARG A 208 26.51 -7.97 16.75
CA ARG A 208 25.32 -7.48 17.45
C ARG A 208 24.61 -8.63 18.16
N ALA A 209 24.06 -8.40 19.36
CA ALA A 209 23.21 -9.37 20.05
C ALA A 209 21.82 -8.80 20.32
N ILE A 210 20.74 -9.48 19.93
CA ILE A 210 19.36 -9.03 20.16
C ILE A 210 18.50 -10.16 20.70
N VAL A 211 17.75 -9.89 21.76
CA VAL A 211 16.67 -10.76 22.26
C VAL A 211 15.37 -9.97 22.20
N ASN A 212 14.36 -10.48 21.50
CA ASN A 212 13.02 -9.92 21.46
C ASN A 212 12.03 -10.91 22.08
N ILE A 213 11.24 -10.47 23.07
CA ILE A 213 10.19 -11.26 23.70
C ILE A 213 8.92 -10.41 23.66
N SER A 214 7.96 -10.78 22.82
CA SER A 214 6.73 -9.99 22.63
C SER A 214 5.50 -10.85 22.46
N GLY A 215 4.46 -10.55 23.23
CA GLY A 215 3.15 -11.20 23.13
C GLY A 215 2.85 -12.03 24.37
N THR A 216 1.56 -12.15 24.68
CA THR A 216 1.08 -12.95 25.81
C THR A 216 1.66 -14.37 25.74
N ASP A 217 2.11 -14.88 26.88
CA ASP A 217 2.73 -16.19 27.05
C ASP A 217 4.06 -16.43 26.31
N SER A 218 4.58 -15.45 25.57
CA SER A 218 5.94 -15.53 25.04
C SER A 218 6.94 -15.44 26.20
N ARG A 219 7.76 -16.47 26.35
CA ARG A 219 8.57 -16.66 27.55
C ARG A 219 9.96 -17.16 27.25
N LEU A 220 10.96 -16.47 27.81
CA LEU A 220 12.33 -16.95 27.89
C LEU A 220 12.65 -17.33 29.33
N ILE A 221 13.11 -18.56 29.54
CA ILE A 221 13.60 -19.06 30.83
C ILE A 221 15.09 -19.42 30.66
N ALA A 222 15.93 -18.91 31.57
CA ALA A 222 17.32 -19.32 31.66
C ALA A 222 17.82 -19.27 33.11
N ASN A 223 18.84 -20.05 33.45
CA ASN A 223 19.55 -19.84 34.71
C ASN A 223 20.44 -18.59 34.66
N MET A 224 21.11 -18.35 33.53
CA MET A 224 21.91 -17.14 33.29
C MET A 224 21.83 -16.69 31.83
N ILE A 225 21.81 -15.37 31.62
CA ILE A 225 21.92 -14.78 30.29
C ILE A 225 23.11 -13.85 30.26
N THR A 226 24.03 -14.12 29.34
CA THR A 226 25.09 -13.18 28.98
C THR A 226 24.84 -12.69 27.57
N ILE A 227 24.56 -11.40 27.44
CA ILE A 227 24.43 -10.73 26.15
C ILE A 227 25.66 -9.84 25.94
N SER A 228 26.29 -9.98 24.77
CA SER A 228 27.54 -9.30 24.47
C SER A 228 27.61 -8.88 23.01
N GLY A 229 28.28 -7.76 22.74
CA GLY A 229 28.54 -7.30 21.38
C GLY A 229 29.64 -6.26 21.35
N SER A 230 30.74 -6.56 20.67
CA SER A 230 31.88 -5.63 20.53
C SER A 230 31.73 -4.68 19.34
N SER A 231 31.07 -5.10 18.25
CA SER A 231 30.80 -4.25 17.07
C SER A 231 29.36 -3.73 16.95
N GLY A 232 28.41 -4.27 17.73
CA GLY A 232 27.01 -3.85 17.75
C GLY A 232 26.43 -3.80 19.17
N ALA A 233 25.50 -2.89 19.43
CA ALA A 233 24.89 -2.74 20.75
C ALA A 233 24.07 -3.99 21.11
N PRO A 234 24.40 -4.71 22.20
CA PRO A 234 23.57 -5.80 22.70
C PRO A 234 22.23 -5.24 23.20
N GLY A 235 21.11 -5.93 22.99
CA GLY A 235 19.80 -5.46 23.44
C GLY A 235 18.83 -6.58 23.78
N ILE A 236 18.15 -6.48 24.92
CA ILE A 236 16.98 -7.29 25.27
C ILE A 236 15.76 -6.37 25.23
N TYR A 237 14.77 -6.72 24.43
CA TYR A 237 13.54 -5.97 24.21
C TYR A 237 12.35 -6.82 24.64
N ILE A 238 11.55 -6.31 25.56
CA ILE A 238 10.40 -7.01 26.13
C ILE A 238 9.18 -6.12 26.03
N ALA A 239 8.12 -6.65 25.40
CA ALA A 239 6.90 -5.91 25.12
C ALA A 239 5.69 -6.83 25.18
N ASP A 240 4.49 -6.25 25.18
CA ASP A 240 3.21 -6.96 25.03
C ASP A 240 3.05 -8.13 26.00
N GLN A 241 3.39 -7.91 27.28
CA GLN A 241 3.39 -8.93 28.34
C GLN A 241 4.38 -10.10 28.15
N GLY A 242 5.42 -9.93 27.32
CA GLY A 242 6.51 -10.90 27.22
C GLY A 242 7.20 -11.12 28.58
N ILE A 243 7.66 -12.34 28.82
CA ILE A 243 8.18 -12.76 30.13
C ILE A 243 9.64 -13.21 30.00
N LEU A 244 10.51 -12.58 30.79
CA LEU A 244 11.91 -12.98 30.95
C LEU A 244 12.16 -13.42 32.38
N ASN A 245 12.38 -14.72 32.56
CA ASN A 245 12.69 -15.31 33.86
C ASN A 245 14.15 -15.79 33.86
N VAL A 246 14.97 -15.19 34.72
CA VAL A 246 16.39 -15.54 34.87
C VAL A 246 16.70 -15.84 36.33
N ASP A 247 16.97 -17.10 36.67
CA ASP A 247 17.12 -17.53 38.07
C ASP A 247 18.33 -16.90 38.79
N ASN A 248 19.28 -16.35 38.04
CA ASN A 248 20.48 -15.70 38.54
C ASN A 248 20.63 -14.28 37.96
N TYR A 249 21.63 -14.04 37.11
CA TYR A 249 21.94 -12.70 36.60
C TYR A 249 21.66 -12.56 35.11
N ILE A 250 21.12 -11.39 34.76
CA ILE A 250 21.18 -10.86 33.39
C ILE A 250 22.43 -10.00 33.32
N ASN A 251 23.45 -10.50 32.62
CA ASN A 251 24.71 -9.79 32.45
C ASN A 251 24.71 -9.07 31.10
N ILE A 252 24.55 -7.75 31.13
CA ILE A 252 24.68 -6.91 29.94
C ILE A 252 26.15 -6.52 29.83
N THR A 253 26.93 -7.41 29.21
CA THR A 253 28.37 -7.19 29.05
C THR A 253 28.63 -6.25 27.88
N THR A 254 29.33 -5.17 28.18
CA THR A 254 29.82 -4.21 27.20
C THR A 254 31.34 -4.28 27.23
N ALA A 255 31.99 -4.50 26.10
CA ALA A 255 33.35 -3.98 25.95
C ALA A 255 33.28 -2.45 26.11
N ASN A 256 34.39 -1.82 26.51
CA ASN A 256 34.43 -0.37 26.68
C ASN A 256 33.84 0.30 25.42
N ASP A 257 32.78 1.09 25.60
CA ASP A 257 32.02 1.89 24.61
C ASP A 257 30.76 1.32 23.91
N THR A 258 30.33 0.07 24.10
CA THR A 258 29.01 -0.37 23.57
C THR A 258 27.83 -0.05 24.52
N LYS A 259 26.72 0.47 23.99
CA LYS A 259 25.49 0.77 24.75
C LYS A 259 24.57 -0.45 24.79
N GLY A 260 24.82 -1.38 25.71
CA GLY A 260 23.88 -2.47 25.94
C GLY A 260 22.51 -1.93 26.37
N LYS A 261 21.40 -2.53 25.92
CA LYS A 261 20.05 -2.08 26.27
C LYS A 261 19.21 -3.19 26.89
N LEU A 262 18.46 -2.84 27.92
CA LEU A 262 17.31 -3.59 28.41
C LEU A 262 16.10 -2.69 28.25
N PHE A 263 15.21 -3.01 27.32
CA PHE A 263 14.13 -2.14 26.91
C PHE A 263 12.78 -2.79 27.22
N ILE A 264 12.05 -2.21 28.17
CA ILE A 264 10.67 -2.54 28.48
C ILE A 264 9.79 -1.53 27.73
N ASN A 265 9.06 -2.02 26.73
CA ASN A 265 8.29 -1.19 25.81
C ASN A 265 6.83 -1.67 25.70
N SER A 266 5.98 -0.88 25.05
CA SER A 266 4.55 -1.13 24.75
C SER A 266 3.56 -0.69 25.84
N ASP A 267 2.27 -0.63 25.47
CA ASP A 267 1.16 -0.29 26.36
C ASP A 267 1.10 -1.25 27.54
N MET A 268 1.33 -2.54 27.27
CA MET A 268 1.45 -3.60 28.28
C MET A 268 2.93 -4.00 28.42
N PRO A 269 3.69 -3.39 29.35
CA PRO A 269 5.10 -3.69 29.52
C PRO A 269 5.32 -5.16 29.88
N GLY A 270 6.43 -5.73 29.43
CA GLY A 270 6.82 -7.09 29.79
C GLY A 270 7.41 -7.22 31.20
N THR A 271 7.48 -8.45 31.69
CA THR A 271 7.95 -8.76 33.04
C THR A 271 9.37 -9.31 33.02
N ILE A 272 10.21 -8.83 33.94
CA ILE A 272 11.56 -9.34 34.18
C ILE A 272 11.69 -9.78 35.63
N GLU A 273 11.95 -11.07 35.82
CA GLU A 273 12.29 -11.63 37.12
C GLU A 273 13.74 -12.12 37.09
N SER A 274 14.58 -11.50 37.92
CA SER A 274 15.97 -11.91 38.10
C SER A 274 16.49 -11.61 39.50
N LYS A 275 17.57 -12.29 39.91
CA LYS A 275 18.29 -11.93 41.14
C LYS A 275 19.13 -10.67 40.98
N GLY A 276 19.42 -10.27 39.74
CA GLY A 276 20.02 -8.99 39.47
C GLY A 276 20.31 -8.74 37.99
N ILE A 277 20.23 -7.47 37.62
CA ILE A 277 20.68 -6.96 36.33
C ILE A 277 22.00 -6.25 36.57
N LEU A 278 23.08 -6.86 36.08
CA LEU A 278 24.42 -6.32 36.24
C LEU A 278 24.73 -5.38 35.07
N PHE A 279 24.82 -4.08 35.35
CA PHE A 279 25.37 -3.12 34.40
C PHE A 279 26.88 -3.26 34.39
N GLY A 280 27.45 -3.73 33.26
CA GLY A 280 28.89 -3.95 33.07
C GLY A 280 29.73 -2.66 33.12
N VAL A 281 30.96 -2.71 32.59
CA VAL A 281 31.90 -1.57 32.65
C VAL A 281 31.50 -0.37 31.77
N GLY A 282 30.53 -0.52 30.87
CA GLY A 282 30.13 0.49 29.88
C GLY A 282 28.80 1.20 30.15
N LYS A 283 28.20 1.74 29.09
CA LYS A 283 26.99 2.60 29.10
C LYS A 283 25.71 1.78 28.93
N ALA A 284 25.55 0.71 29.69
CA ALA A 284 24.36 -0.11 29.59
C ALA A 284 23.12 0.67 30.10
N GLU A 285 22.01 0.61 29.36
CA GLU A 285 20.79 1.39 29.58
C GLU A 285 19.62 0.44 29.90
N LEU A 286 18.91 0.69 30.99
CA LEU A 286 17.56 0.18 31.22
C LEU A 286 16.57 1.27 30.80
N ILE A 287 15.63 0.93 29.93
CA ILE A 287 14.68 1.88 29.34
C ILE A 287 13.26 1.42 29.65
N PHE A 288 12.48 2.28 30.30
CA PHE A 288 11.04 2.13 30.49
C PHE A 288 10.30 3.05 29.52
N LYS A 289 9.52 2.49 28.61
CA LYS A 289 8.66 3.23 27.69
C LYS A 289 7.33 2.51 27.55
N HIS A 290 6.44 2.75 28.49
CA HIS A 290 5.13 2.12 28.50
C HIS A 290 4.02 3.14 28.78
N ASN A 291 2.78 2.69 28.70
CA ASN A 291 1.60 3.47 29.05
C ASN A 291 0.87 2.91 30.28
N SER A 292 1.49 1.97 31.00
CA SER A 292 0.99 1.51 32.31
C SER A 292 1.11 2.61 33.36
N ASP A 293 0.07 2.74 34.19
CA ASP A 293 0.00 3.63 35.35
C ASP A 293 0.42 2.93 36.66
N ASN A 294 0.86 1.65 36.60
CA ASN A 294 1.28 0.90 37.79
C ASN A 294 2.22 -0.26 37.44
N TYR A 295 3.28 0.01 36.68
CA TYR A 295 4.24 -1.03 36.32
C TYR A 295 5.27 -1.26 37.43
N ALA A 296 5.21 -2.42 38.09
CA ALA A 296 6.17 -2.78 39.12
C ALA A 296 7.43 -3.44 38.55
N PHE A 297 8.60 -2.86 38.85
CA PHE A 297 9.90 -3.41 38.50
C PHE A 297 10.70 -3.74 39.78
N SER A 298 10.93 -5.03 40.02
CA SER A 298 11.49 -5.55 41.28
C SER A 298 12.91 -6.12 41.17
N SER A 299 13.40 -6.38 39.96
CA SER A 299 14.74 -6.95 39.76
C SER A 299 15.83 -5.98 40.25
N PRO A 300 16.75 -6.41 41.15
CA PRO A 300 17.82 -5.56 41.64
C PRO A 300 18.73 -5.05 40.51
N LEU A 301 19.04 -3.76 40.55
CA LEU A 301 19.94 -3.08 39.62
C LEU A 301 21.30 -2.93 40.27
N ILE A 302 22.35 -3.39 39.59
CA ILE A 302 23.69 -3.47 40.18
C ILE A 302 24.68 -2.76 39.25
N SER A 303 25.33 -1.71 39.74
CA SER A 303 26.42 -1.05 39.04
C SER A 303 27.72 -1.82 39.30
N LYS A 304 28.35 -2.39 38.27
CA LYS A 304 29.63 -3.12 38.45
C LYS A 304 30.76 -2.22 38.99
N ASN A 305 30.80 -0.97 38.53
CA ASN A 305 31.64 0.11 39.06
C ASN A 305 30.76 1.31 39.42
N THR A 306 31.21 2.18 40.32
CA THR A 306 30.47 3.41 40.68
C THR A 306 30.14 4.25 39.45
N GLY A 307 28.89 4.71 39.34
CA GLY A 307 28.43 5.53 38.21
C GLY A 307 27.98 4.74 36.98
N ASN A 308 28.12 3.42 36.96
CA ASN A 308 27.75 2.61 35.80
C ASN A 308 26.24 2.34 35.74
N GLY A 309 25.73 2.31 34.51
CA GLY A 309 24.32 2.06 34.21
C GLY A 309 23.51 3.35 34.09
N ILE A 310 22.55 3.36 33.17
CA ILE A 310 21.61 4.46 32.98
C ILE A 310 20.21 3.88 33.03
N ILE A 311 19.33 4.47 33.83
CA ILE A 311 17.89 4.20 33.83
C ILE A 311 17.22 5.36 33.10
N ASN A 312 16.52 5.09 32.00
CA ASN A 312 15.73 6.08 31.27
C ASN A 312 14.24 5.73 31.42
N ALA A 313 13.48 6.56 32.11
CA ALA A 313 12.02 6.51 32.12
C ALA A 313 11.48 7.49 31.09
N GLU A 314 11.04 6.97 29.95
CA GLU A 314 10.54 7.78 28.83
C GLU A 314 9.04 8.04 28.91
N SER A 315 8.25 7.06 29.38
CA SER A 315 6.79 7.21 29.56
C SER A 315 6.21 6.21 30.57
N GLY A 316 5.05 6.56 31.12
CA GLY A 316 4.28 5.72 32.05
C GLY A 316 4.75 5.83 33.49
N GLU A 317 4.06 5.14 34.40
CA GLU A 317 4.37 5.10 35.83
C GLU A 317 5.04 3.78 36.22
N THR A 318 6.34 3.85 36.52
CA THR A 318 7.14 2.71 36.97
C THR A 318 7.35 2.77 38.47
N HIS A 319 6.91 1.74 39.19
CA HIS A 319 7.18 1.53 40.60
C HIS A 319 8.49 0.75 40.74
N LEU A 320 9.57 1.43 41.11
CA LEU A 320 10.84 0.77 41.39
C LEU A 320 10.80 0.21 42.80
N THR A 321 10.72 -1.12 42.94
CA THR A 321 10.56 -1.79 44.23
C THR A 321 11.79 -2.60 44.66
N GLY A 322 12.72 -2.87 43.73
CA GLY A 322 13.96 -3.60 44.01
C GLY A 322 14.87 -2.91 45.02
N ASP A 323 15.72 -3.70 45.70
CA ASP A 323 16.82 -3.19 46.51
C ASP A 323 18.00 -2.83 45.58
N ASN A 324 18.09 -1.54 45.24
CA ASN A 324 19.09 -0.98 44.34
C ASN A 324 20.22 -0.29 45.13
N THR A 325 20.53 -0.76 46.36
CA THR A 325 21.59 -0.16 47.20
C THR A 325 22.95 -0.14 46.50
N ASP A 326 23.22 -1.11 45.62
CA ASP A 326 24.46 -1.21 44.84
C ASP A 326 24.40 -0.45 43.48
N TYR A 327 23.30 0.25 43.19
CA TYR A 327 23.16 1.12 42.04
C TYR A 327 23.63 2.55 42.35
N SER A 328 24.44 3.11 41.46
CA SER A 328 24.97 4.48 41.57
C SER A 328 25.04 5.21 40.23
N GLY A 329 24.33 4.72 39.22
CA GLY A 329 24.29 5.30 37.89
C GLY A 329 23.34 6.50 37.75
N LEU A 330 23.05 6.87 36.51
CA LEU A 330 22.13 7.96 36.17
C LEU A 330 20.68 7.47 36.12
N LEU A 331 19.78 8.12 36.86
CA LEU A 331 18.32 8.01 36.70
C LEU A 331 17.79 9.23 35.95
N ASN A 332 17.23 9.01 34.77
CA ASN A 332 16.69 10.07 33.91
C ASN A 332 15.18 9.87 33.72
N ILE A 333 14.39 10.85 34.16
CA ILE A 333 12.92 10.84 34.12
C ILE A 333 12.47 11.91 33.12
N LEU A 334 11.90 11.48 31.99
CA LEU A 334 11.44 12.38 30.93
C LEU A 334 10.04 12.93 31.23
N PRO A 335 9.59 14.01 30.55
CA PRO A 335 8.34 14.73 30.86
C PRO A 335 7.06 13.90 30.92
N THR A 336 7.01 12.76 30.25
CA THR A 336 5.84 11.86 30.19
C THR A 336 5.95 10.66 31.11
N ALA A 337 6.96 10.61 31.97
CA ALA A 337 7.23 9.48 32.86
C ALA A 337 7.08 9.85 34.34
N SER A 338 6.68 8.85 35.12
CA SER A 338 6.65 8.87 36.57
C SER A 338 7.45 7.69 37.13
N ILE A 339 8.32 7.96 38.11
CA ILE A 339 8.99 6.94 38.91
C ILE A 339 8.44 7.03 40.33
N ASP A 340 7.79 5.96 40.80
CA ASP A 340 7.34 5.84 42.20
C ASP A 340 8.32 5.00 43.02
N ILE A 341 8.63 5.51 44.22
CA ILE A 341 9.52 4.88 45.20
C ILE A 341 8.94 4.97 46.61
N SER A 342 9.20 3.94 47.39
CA SER A 342 8.77 3.85 48.80
C SER A 342 9.93 3.71 49.78
N SER A 343 11.15 3.53 49.28
CA SER A 343 12.38 3.46 50.07
C SER A 343 13.54 4.10 49.33
N GLN A 344 14.44 4.75 50.08
CA GLN A 344 15.71 5.26 49.54
C GLN A 344 16.54 4.17 48.83
N LYS A 345 16.36 2.90 49.22
CA LYS A 345 17.02 1.75 48.56
C LYS A 345 16.57 1.54 47.12
N ASN A 346 15.37 2.00 46.73
CA ASN A 346 14.84 1.80 45.38
C ASN A 346 15.60 2.60 44.31
N ILE A 347 16.29 3.66 44.69
CA ILE A 347 17.11 4.49 43.78
C ILE A 347 18.58 4.54 44.18
N GLY A 348 18.97 3.87 45.28
CA GLY A 348 20.33 3.77 45.75
C GLY A 348 21.02 5.13 45.83
N LYS A 349 22.24 5.22 45.30
CA LYS A 349 23.05 6.45 45.21
C LYS A 349 23.00 7.09 43.83
N SER A 350 21.90 6.92 43.09
CA SER A 350 21.77 7.46 41.74
C SER A 350 21.90 8.99 41.69
N VAL A 351 22.39 9.48 40.54
CA VAL A 351 22.28 10.89 40.15
C VAL A 351 21.02 11.04 39.31
N ILE A 352 20.17 12.02 39.61
CA ILE A 352 18.81 12.14 39.05
C ILE A 352 18.71 13.34 38.11
N VAL A 353 18.12 13.12 36.94
CA VAL A 353 17.66 14.17 36.03
C VAL A 353 16.14 14.02 35.92
N ASN A 354 15.39 14.90 36.58
CA ASN A 354 13.94 14.83 36.68
C ASN A 354 13.26 15.93 35.88
N ASN A 355 12.75 15.58 34.70
CA ASN A 355 11.88 16.43 33.89
C ASN A 355 10.43 15.92 33.84
N GLY A 356 10.15 14.77 34.45
CA GLY A 356 8.82 14.16 34.60
C GLY A 356 8.35 14.22 36.05
N VAL A 357 8.02 13.08 36.64
CA VAL A 357 7.62 12.97 38.05
C VAL A 357 8.50 11.97 38.78
N LEU A 358 9.10 12.40 39.89
CA LEU A 358 9.62 11.52 40.92
C LEU A 358 8.63 11.53 42.08
N GLN A 359 7.93 10.43 42.26
CA GLN A 359 6.94 10.23 43.31
C GLN A 359 7.60 9.52 44.50
N ILE A 360 7.50 10.11 45.68
CA ILE A 360 7.93 9.53 46.95
C ILE A 360 6.67 9.25 47.76
N THR A 361 6.38 7.97 47.99
CA THR A 361 5.25 7.51 48.80
C THR A 361 5.78 6.75 50.02
N SER A 362 5.71 7.39 51.19
CA SER A 362 6.23 6.84 52.44
C SER A 362 5.24 7.04 53.60
N GLN A 363 5.46 6.32 54.70
CA GLN A 363 4.71 6.46 55.96
C GLN A 363 5.66 6.80 57.12
N ASP A 364 6.82 7.35 56.79
CA ASP A 364 7.90 7.70 57.72
C ASP A 364 8.51 9.04 57.32
N ASP A 365 9.33 9.62 58.22
CA ASP A 365 10.14 10.78 57.88
C ASP A 365 11.10 10.45 56.73
N TRP A 366 11.20 11.36 55.74
CA TRP A 366 12.07 11.18 54.58
C TRP A 366 13.12 12.30 54.49
N THR A 367 14.39 11.90 54.37
CA THR A 367 15.50 12.83 54.10
C THR A 367 16.07 12.55 52.70
N PHE A 368 15.82 13.44 51.75
CA PHE A 368 16.26 13.28 50.36
C PHE A 368 17.77 13.53 50.21
N ASN A 369 18.51 12.50 49.76
CA ASN A 369 19.98 12.50 49.76
C ASN A 369 20.63 12.26 48.38
N ASN A 370 19.86 12.28 47.29
CA ASN A 370 20.38 12.18 45.92
C ASN A 370 20.64 13.57 45.32
N ASN A 371 21.60 13.65 44.40
CA ASN A 371 21.75 14.82 43.55
C ASN A 371 20.68 14.80 42.45
N MET A 372 19.86 15.84 42.35
CA MET A 372 18.78 15.97 41.37
C MET A 372 18.85 17.30 40.62
N THR A 373 18.66 17.21 39.31
CA THR A 373 18.53 18.34 38.37
C THR A 373 17.23 18.21 37.57
N GLY A 374 16.87 19.20 36.76
CA GLY A 374 15.71 19.15 35.86
C GLY A 374 14.56 20.08 36.29
N ASN A 375 13.44 20.03 35.58
CA ASN A 375 12.30 20.94 35.75
C ASN A 375 10.95 20.23 36.01
N GLY A 376 10.98 18.95 36.36
CA GLY A 376 9.80 18.13 36.63
C GLY A 376 9.20 18.35 38.03
N TYR A 377 8.45 17.36 38.49
CA TYR A 377 7.84 17.32 39.82
C TYR A 377 8.60 16.37 40.74
N LEU A 378 8.96 16.86 41.92
CA LEU A 378 9.25 16.02 43.08
C LEU A 378 7.98 15.99 43.93
N ASN A 379 7.20 14.93 43.77
CA ASN A 379 5.97 14.73 44.49
C ASN A 379 6.26 13.94 45.77
N VAL A 380 5.83 14.48 46.91
CA VAL A 380 6.09 13.88 48.21
C VAL A 380 4.78 13.66 48.94
N HIS A 381 4.60 12.42 49.38
CA HIS A 381 3.53 11.99 50.27
C HIS A 381 4.12 11.13 51.37
N THR A 382 4.25 11.68 52.58
CA THR A 382 4.85 11.00 53.75
C THR A 382 3.81 10.53 54.77
N GLY A 383 2.51 10.62 54.48
CA GLY A 383 1.47 10.17 55.41
C GLY A 383 1.36 11.02 56.69
N GLY A 384 1.71 12.30 56.62
CA GLY A 384 1.71 13.25 57.74
C GLY A 384 3.05 13.39 58.47
N HIS A 385 4.12 12.82 57.91
CA HIS A 385 5.47 12.87 58.46
C HIS A 385 6.34 13.96 57.82
N ASN A 386 7.56 14.16 58.30
CA ASN A 386 8.44 15.21 57.82
C ASN A 386 9.14 14.83 56.52
N PHE A 387 9.24 15.79 55.60
CA PHE A 387 10.17 15.74 54.49
C PHE A 387 11.27 16.80 54.66
N ALA A 388 12.52 16.43 54.38
CA ALA A 388 13.64 17.36 54.41
C ALA A 388 14.67 17.03 53.32
N PHE A 389 15.38 18.05 52.84
CA PHE A 389 16.60 17.85 52.07
C PHE A 389 17.77 17.63 53.02
N GLN A 390 18.63 16.65 52.72
CA GLN A 390 19.81 16.39 53.58
C GLN A 390 20.76 17.60 53.63
N ASN A 391 20.90 18.31 52.52
CA ASN A 391 21.73 19.50 52.36
C ASN A 391 21.26 20.30 51.13
N SER A 392 21.66 21.56 51.06
CA SER A 392 21.34 22.47 49.95
C SER A 392 21.94 22.13 48.58
N THR A 393 23.01 21.33 48.50
CA THR A 393 23.69 21.03 47.23
C THR A 393 23.02 19.94 46.41
N ASN A 394 22.22 19.09 47.07
CA ASN A 394 21.55 17.96 46.43
C ASN A 394 20.55 18.39 45.34
N THR A 395 19.95 19.57 45.42
CA THR A 395 18.92 20.05 44.47
C THR A 395 19.19 21.44 43.93
N GLN A 396 20.42 21.94 44.02
CA GLN A 396 20.78 23.31 43.61
C GLN A 396 20.40 23.62 42.14
N GLU A 397 20.45 22.61 41.27
CA GLU A 397 20.13 22.73 39.83
C GLU A 397 18.71 22.23 39.48
N PHE A 398 17.88 21.88 40.47
CA PHE A 398 16.48 21.54 40.24
C PHE A 398 15.64 22.81 40.15
N THR A 399 14.99 22.98 38.99
CA THR A 399 14.18 24.16 38.62
C THR A 399 12.68 23.83 38.51
N GLY A 400 12.30 22.66 39.01
CA GLY A 400 10.96 22.12 38.92
C GLY A 400 10.06 22.53 40.08
N THR A 401 9.13 21.64 40.43
CA THR A 401 8.18 21.84 41.54
C THR A 401 8.40 20.81 42.63
N LEU A 402 8.53 21.26 43.89
CA LEU A 402 8.31 20.44 45.07
C LEU A 402 6.82 20.47 45.39
N ALA A 403 6.13 19.37 45.14
CA ALA A 403 4.71 19.23 45.45
C ALA A 403 4.52 18.37 46.69
N LEU A 404 3.88 18.96 47.70
CA LEU A 404 3.68 18.34 49.00
C LEU A 404 2.21 17.97 49.18
N SER A 405 1.94 16.71 49.49
CA SER A 405 0.61 16.23 49.88
C SER A 405 0.73 15.42 51.16
N ASP A 406 -0.17 15.63 52.12
CA ASP A 406 -0.11 14.99 53.46
C ASP A 406 1.33 14.92 54.02
N THR A 407 2.05 16.05 53.98
CA THR A 407 3.47 16.14 54.34
C THR A 407 3.71 17.36 55.21
N LEU A 408 4.49 17.18 56.27
CA LEU A 408 4.98 18.29 57.09
C LEU A 408 6.31 18.78 56.51
N PHE A 409 6.42 20.09 56.30
CA PHE A 409 7.62 20.71 55.73
C PHE A 409 7.98 21.99 56.49
N ASP A 410 9.17 22.01 57.07
CA ASP A 410 9.72 23.22 57.68
C ASP A 410 10.54 23.98 56.64
N LEU A 411 10.05 25.14 56.20
CA LEU A 411 10.73 26.02 55.25
C LEU A 411 11.72 26.90 56.02
N SER A 412 12.87 26.31 56.35
CA SER A 412 13.98 26.91 57.07
C SER A 412 15.32 26.33 56.60
N ASP A 413 16.45 26.96 56.96
CA ASP A 413 17.81 26.43 56.80
C ASP A 413 18.11 25.79 55.42
N ASP A 414 18.47 24.50 55.40
CA ASP A 414 18.81 23.75 54.18
C ASP A 414 17.61 23.61 53.24
N ASN A 415 16.39 23.49 53.77
CA ASN A 415 15.17 23.39 52.97
C ASN A 415 14.91 24.69 52.19
N THR A 416 15.06 25.85 52.82
CA THR A 416 14.94 27.15 52.12
C THR A 416 16.00 27.28 51.04
N THR A 417 17.25 26.92 51.36
CA THR A 417 18.37 27.05 50.41
C THR A 417 18.19 26.11 49.20
N ALA A 418 17.66 24.90 49.42
CA ALA A 418 17.35 23.92 48.39
C ALA A 418 16.26 24.35 47.39
N LEU A 419 15.43 25.34 47.74
CA LEU A 419 14.25 25.78 46.97
C LEU A 419 14.43 27.16 46.30
N THR A 420 15.66 27.67 46.25
CA THR A 420 15.98 28.95 45.59
C THR A 420 15.71 28.97 44.09
N SER A 421 15.60 27.79 43.46
CA SER A 421 15.33 27.61 42.04
C SER A 421 14.00 26.90 41.72
N ALA A 422 13.25 26.44 42.73
CA ALA A 422 12.08 25.58 42.55
C ALA A 422 10.77 26.18 43.10
N LEU A 423 9.65 25.87 42.45
CA LEU A 423 8.31 26.21 42.92
C LEU A 423 7.92 25.29 44.09
N VAL A 424 7.33 25.86 45.15
CA VAL A 424 6.69 25.08 46.22
C VAL A 424 5.19 25.05 45.99
N LEU A 425 4.60 23.85 45.92
CA LEU A 425 3.16 23.64 45.84
C LEU A 425 2.64 23.05 47.14
N ALA A 426 1.86 23.85 47.88
CA ALA A 426 1.15 23.43 49.08
C ALA A 426 -0.12 22.67 48.71
N GLY A 427 0.02 21.38 48.42
CA GLY A 427 -1.09 20.49 48.07
C GLY A 427 -1.90 20.06 49.30
N VAL A 428 -3.04 19.41 49.06
CA VAL A 428 -3.97 18.94 50.10
C VAL A 428 -3.26 18.17 51.22
N GLY A 429 -3.63 18.48 52.46
CA GLY A 429 -3.10 17.80 53.67
C GLY A 429 -1.69 18.25 54.08
N SER A 430 -0.95 18.96 53.23
CA SER A 430 0.37 19.49 53.59
C SER A 430 0.27 20.65 54.59
N VAL A 431 1.26 20.73 55.48
CA VAL A 431 1.46 21.87 56.37
C VAL A 431 2.89 22.35 56.23
N ILE A 432 3.06 23.52 55.61
CA ILE A 432 4.34 24.19 55.46
C ILE A 432 4.48 25.21 56.59
N THR A 433 5.51 25.09 57.42
CA THR A 433 5.82 26.08 58.45
C THR A 433 6.91 27.01 57.94
N ALA A 434 6.64 28.32 57.90
CA ALA A 434 7.65 29.31 57.54
C ALA A 434 8.59 29.54 58.74
N GLY A 435 9.88 29.27 58.55
CA GLY A 435 10.90 29.55 59.55
C GLY A 435 11.00 31.04 59.88
N THR A 436 11.54 31.37 61.05
CA THR A 436 11.71 32.77 61.47
C THR A 436 12.67 33.53 60.55
N GLY A 437 12.40 34.81 60.33
CA GLY A 437 13.08 35.63 59.32
C GLY A 437 12.44 35.50 57.93
N THR A 438 13.13 36.03 56.92
CA THR A 438 12.67 36.01 55.52
C THR A 438 13.20 34.77 54.80
N GLN A 439 12.30 33.88 54.39
CA GLN A 439 12.59 32.69 53.59
C GLN A 439 12.48 33.05 52.10
N VAL A 440 13.61 33.10 51.39
CA VAL A 440 13.66 33.49 49.97
C VAL A 440 13.68 32.25 49.09
N ILE A 441 12.65 32.11 48.24
CA ILE A 441 12.47 30.97 47.34
C ILE A 441 12.10 31.43 45.92
N ASN A 442 12.12 30.52 44.95
CA ASN A 442 11.76 30.86 43.57
C ASN A 442 10.28 31.25 43.44
N GLY A 443 9.37 30.36 43.82
CA GLY A 443 7.93 30.60 43.73
C GLY A 443 7.14 29.82 44.76
N PHE A 444 5.87 30.22 44.94
CA PHE A 444 4.96 29.57 45.87
C PHE A 444 3.54 29.48 45.31
N SER A 445 2.88 28.35 45.55
CA SER A 445 1.51 28.06 45.09
C SER A 445 0.68 27.34 46.15
N PHE A 446 -0.60 27.66 46.21
CA PHE A 446 -1.60 26.99 47.04
C PHE A 446 -2.49 26.07 46.22
N ASP A 447 -2.64 24.82 46.67
CA ASP A 447 -3.56 23.82 46.09
C ASP A 447 -4.20 22.94 47.20
N GLY A 448 -4.72 23.61 48.22
CA GLY A 448 -5.45 23.01 49.34
C GLY A 448 -4.63 22.82 50.63
N GLY A 449 -3.31 22.98 50.59
CA GLY A 449 -2.43 22.92 51.76
C GLY A 449 -2.53 24.14 52.69
N ALA A 450 -1.91 24.02 53.86
CA ALA A 450 -1.82 25.08 54.84
C ALA A 450 -0.39 25.63 54.98
N VAL A 451 -0.26 26.95 55.14
CA VAL A 451 1.01 27.62 55.42
C VAL A 451 0.93 28.32 56.76
N ASN A 452 1.79 27.95 57.69
CA ASN A 452 1.87 28.53 59.02
C ASN A 452 2.95 29.61 59.08
N PHE A 453 2.54 30.86 59.28
CA PHE A 453 3.43 32.03 59.39
C PHE A 453 3.76 32.39 60.86
N GLY A 454 3.41 31.53 61.82
CA GLY A 454 3.73 31.76 63.23
C GLY A 454 2.96 32.95 63.81
N ALA A 455 3.55 33.59 64.81
CA ALA A 455 2.88 34.66 65.56
C ALA A 455 2.98 35.98 64.79
N VAL A 456 1.86 36.70 64.69
CA VAL A 456 1.88 38.08 64.15
C VAL A 456 1.73 39.07 65.29
N THR A 457 2.75 39.91 65.46
CA THR A 457 2.74 40.95 66.49
C THR A 457 1.62 41.97 66.20
N GLN A 458 0.80 42.27 67.20
CA GLN A 458 -0.33 43.19 67.05
C GLN A 458 0.13 44.58 66.54
N GLY A 459 -0.41 45.02 65.41
CA GLY A 459 -0.07 46.29 64.76
C GLY A 459 1.12 46.22 63.79
N ALA A 460 1.80 45.08 63.69
CA ALA A 460 2.85 44.89 62.70
C ALA A 460 2.29 44.94 61.28
N GLN A 461 3.09 45.43 60.34
CA GLN A 461 2.77 45.43 58.90
C GLN A 461 3.32 44.18 58.19
N GLN A 462 4.10 43.37 58.90
CA GLN A 462 4.75 42.14 58.44
C GLN A 462 4.85 41.14 59.59
N THR A 463 4.88 39.85 59.27
CA THR A 463 5.10 38.75 60.22
C THR A 463 6.59 38.53 60.50
N GLU A 464 6.95 37.90 61.62
CA GLU A 464 8.34 37.51 61.94
C GLU A 464 8.86 36.36 61.07
N SER A 465 7.97 35.50 60.57
CA SER A 465 8.28 34.46 59.59
C SER A 465 7.70 34.87 58.25
N GLN A 466 8.51 35.39 57.31
CA GLN A 466 8.03 35.90 56.03
C GLN A 466 8.51 35.00 54.88
N ILE A 467 7.70 34.84 53.84
CA ILE A 467 8.16 34.23 52.57
C ILE A 467 8.38 35.35 51.56
N GLN A 468 9.51 35.32 50.85
CA GLN A 468 9.75 36.17 49.69
C GLN A 468 9.87 35.28 48.46
N VAL A 469 9.05 35.54 47.45
CA VAL A 469 9.12 34.85 46.16
C VAL A 469 9.83 35.72 45.13
N THR A 470 10.61 35.10 44.26
CA THR A 470 11.43 35.80 43.26
C THR A 470 10.89 35.71 41.85
N ASP A 471 9.95 34.79 41.57
CA ASP A 471 9.39 34.56 40.24
C ASP A 471 7.85 34.59 40.19
N ASN A 472 7.16 33.60 40.77
CA ASN A 472 5.69 33.52 40.72
C ASN A 472 5.05 33.26 42.10
N LEU A 473 3.97 33.99 42.40
CA LEU A 473 3.04 33.73 43.51
C LEU A 473 1.66 33.36 42.95
N TYR A 474 1.22 32.12 43.17
CA TYR A 474 -0.09 31.63 42.76
C TYR A 474 -1.05 31.57 43.96
N ILE A 475 -1.99 32.50 44.01
CA ILE A 475 -3.01 32.65 45.08
C ILE A 475 -4.44 32.63 44.50
N ASN A 476 -4.60 32.01 43.34
CA ASN A 476 -5.87 31.73 42.69
C ASN A 476 -6.49 30.38 43.14
N GLY A 477 -5.71 29.53 43.80
CA GLY A 477 -6.16 28.23 44.33
C GLY A 477 -6.83 28.32 45.70
N ASN A 478 -7.23 27.16 46.22
CA ASN A 478 -7.71 27.01 47.59
C ASN A 478 -6.53 26.75 48.55
N GLY A 479 -6.73 27.02 49.83
CA GLY A 479 -5.73 26.75 50.86
C GLY A 479 -5.97 27.54 52.12
N ALA A 480 -5.06 27.39 53.07
CA ALA A 480 -5.13 28.09 54.35
C ALA A 480 -3.83 28.80 54.70
N VAL A 481 -3.96 29.98 55.28
CA VAL A 481 -2.89 30.69 55.97
C VAL A 481 -3.18 30.58 57.45
N ARG A 482 -2.22 30.07 58.23
CA ARG A 482 -2.30 29.92 59.67
C ARG A 482 -1.45 30.97 60.39
N VAL A 483 -2.03 31.55 61.43
CA VAL A 483 -1.34 32.39 62.43
C VAL A 483 -1.42 31.73 63.81
N SER A 484 -0.55 32.12 64.75
CA SER A 484 -0.42 31.44 66.04
C SER A 484 -1.68 31.51 66.88
N THR A 485 -2.33 32.68 66.93
CA THR A 485 -3.59 32.85 67.67
C THR A 485 -4.62 33.67 66.90
N PRO A 486 -5.93 33.48 67.15
CA PRO A 486 -6.96 34.35 66.62
C PRO A 486 -6.77 35.83 66.96
N THR A 487 -6.03 36.13 68.04
CA THR A 487 -5.80 37.52 68.49
C THR A 487 -4.75 38.26 67.68
N ASP A 488 -3.92 37.55 66.92
CA ASP A 488 -2.82 38.10 66.11
C ASP A 488 -3.32 39.14 65.08
N VAL A 489 -4.57 38.98 64.61
CA VAL A 489 -5.19 39.85 63.58
C VAL A 489 -6.12 40.93 64.14
N ASN A 490 -6.30 41.01 65.46
CA ASN A 490 -7.19 42.00 66.09
C ASN A 490 -6.76 43.46 65.87
N GLY A 491 -5.51 43.69 65.46
CA GLY A 491 -5.00 45.01 65.12
C GLY A 491 -5.45 45.53 63.75
N ILE A 492 -6.02 44.69 62.88
CA ILE A 492 -6.45 45.09 61.54
C ILE A 492 -7.69 45.99 61.63
N PRO A 493 -7.68 47.21 61.05
CA PRO A 493 -8.82 48.10 61.08
C PRO A 493 -10.04 47.49 60.40
N GLN A 494 -11.15 47.31 61.13
CA GLN A 494 -12.41 46.80 60.59
C GLN A 494 -13.26 47.92 59.95
N VAL A 495 -12.65 48.69 59.05
CA VAL A 495 -13.26 49.87 58.41
C VAL A 495 -13.86 49.48 57.06
N ILE A 496 -15.11 49.86 56.82
CA ILE A 496 -15.80 49.66 55.55
C ILE A 496 -15.84 51.01 54.81
N ASN A 497 -15.03 51.17 53.76
CA ASN A 497 -15.01 52.40 52.97
C ASN A 497 -16.07 52.36 51.86
N SER A 498 -17.27 52.87 52.16
CA SER A 498 -18.36 52.91 51.19
C SER A 498 -18.25 54.01 50.13
N SER A 499 -17.15 54.79 50.10
CA SER A 499 -16.90 55.75 49.01
C SER A 499 -16.25 55.09 47.79
N LEU A 500 -15.67 53.91 47.96
CA LEU A 500 -15.08 53.12 46.88
C LEU A 500 -16.18 52.43 46.06
N SER A 501 -15.89 52.11 44.79
CA SER A 501 -16.75 51.25 44.00
C SER A 501 -16.92 49.88 44.69
N LEU A 502 -17.97 49.14 44.36
CA LEU A 502 -18.17 47.82 44.98
C LEU A 502 -17.04 46.84 44.65
N LEU A 503 -16.40 46.99 43.48
CA LEU A 503 -15.27 46.16 43.02
C LEU A 503 -14.02 46.40 43.89
N GLU A 504 -13.70 47.66 44.22
CA GLU A 504 -12.54 48.03 45.06
C GLU A 504 -12.72 47.77 46.58
N GLN A 505 -13.92 47.36 47.01
CA GLN A 505 -14.20 47.14 48.43
C GLN A 505 -13.65 45.80 48.94
N ASP A 506 -13.06 45.00 48.07
CA ASP A 506 -12.61 43.65 48.36
C ASP A 506 -11.06 43.56 48.48
N ASP A 507 -10.30 44.53 47.97
CA ASP A 507 -8.83 44.56 47.96
C ASP A 507 -8.20 45.75 48.71
N SER A 508 -8.96 46.81 49.00
CA SER A 508 -8.42 48.10 49.49
C SER A 508 -7.84 48.14 50.90
N ASN A 509 -8.14 47.17 51.79
CA ASN A 509 -7.71 47.17 53.20
C ASN A 509 -6.70 46.06 53.53
N ALA A 510 -5.66 45.94 52.70
CA ALA A 510 -4.52 45.03 52.91
C ALA A 510 -3.54 45.60 53.97
N THR A 511 -3.36 44.91 55.11
CA THR A 511 -2.60 45.45 56.26
C THR A 511 -1.31 44.68 56.57
N ILE A 512 -1.37 43.34 56.70
CA ILE A 512 -0.23 42.52 57.15
C ILE A 512 0.30 41.73 55.96
N LYS A 513 1.51 42.05 55.46
CA LYS A 513 2.16 41.32 54.36
C LYS A 513 2.79 40.03 54.89
N LEU A 514 2.39 38.89 54.32
CA LEU A 514 2.87 37.54 54.66
C LEU A 514 3.86 37.01 53.62
N VAL A 515 3.51 37.18 52.34
CA VAL A 515 4.36 36.85 51.21
C VAL A 515 4.70 38.14 50.48
N ASP A 516 5.99 38.42 50.32
CA ASP A 516 6.45 39.50 49.45
C ASP A 516 6.70 38.97 48.04
N ALA A 517 6.00 39.56 47.07
CA ALA A 517 6.11 39.24 45.65
C ALA A 517 6.39 40.50 44.83
N SER A 518 6.98 41.53 45.44
CA SER A 518 7.25 42.82 44.79
C SER A 518 8.16 42.72 43.55
N SER A 519 8.97 41.65 43.46
CA SER A 519 9.82 41.33 42.31
C SER A 519 9.29 40.19 41.43
N ALA A 520 8.09 39.70 41.71
CA ALA A 520 7.50 38.50 41.13
C ALA A 520 6.15 38.82 40.46
N VAL A 521 5.58 37.83 39.77
CA VAL A 521 4.24 37.91 39.19
C VAL A 521 3.24 37.28 40.15
N VAL A 522 2.24 38.05 40.57
CA VAL A 522 1.11 37.55 41.38
C VAL A 522 -0.04 37.14 40.48
N LYS A 523 -0.48 35.89 40.61
CA LYS A 523 -1.61 35.31 39.87
C LYS A 523 -2.73 34.94 40.84
N GLY A 524 -3.86 35.65 40.72
CA GLY A 524 -5.02 35.52 41.62
C GLY A 524 -5.07 36.63 42.67
N ASN A 525 -6.24 36.76 43.33
CA ASN A 525 -6.47 37.76 44.36
C ASN A 525 -6.40 37.17 45.78
N GLY A 526 -6.48 35.85 45.97
CA GLY A 526 -6.47 35.22 47.30
C GLY A 526 -7.85 35.15 47.98
N GLY A 527 -8.94 35.49 47.27
CA GLY A 527 -10.31 35.47 47.80
C GLY A 527 -10.85 34.09 48.20
N ASN A 528 -10.20 33.01 47.75
CA ASN A 528 -10.56 31.62 48.09
C ASN A 528 -9.68 31.02 49.20
N LEU A 529 -8.67 31.77 49.68
CA LEU A 529 -7.82 31.32 50.77
C LEU A 529 -8.48 31.63 52.13
N GLN A 530 -8.33 30.71 53.08
CA GLN A 530 -8.85 30.87 54.43
C GLN A 530 -7.78 31.36 55.38
N LEU A 531 -8.14 32.33 56.23
CA LEU A 531 -7.36 32.66 57.41
C LEU A 531 -7.76 31.73 58.55
N GLN A 532 -6.80 31.01 59.11
CA GLN A 532 -6.98 30.07 60.20
C GLN A 532 -6.04 30.36 61.38
N ASP A 533 -6.38 29.86 62.56
CA ASP A 533 -5.44 29.77 63.68
C ASP A 533 -4.55 28.51 63.56
N ALA A 534 -3.62 28.35 64.51
CA ALA A 534 -2.70 27.22 64.54
C ALA A 534 -3.40 25.84 64.65
N SER A 535 -4.65 25.79 65.13
CA SER A 535 -5.46 24.57 65.21
C SER A 535 -6.25 24.27 63.93
N GLY A 536 -6.16 25.15 62.92
CA GLY A 536 -6.88 25.05 61.66
C GLY A 536 -8.31 25.61 61.70
N GLN A 537 -8.70 26.33 62.76
CA GLN A 537 -10.03 26.95 62.84
C GLN A 537 -10.03 28.29 62.11
N VAL A 538 -11.07 28.57 61.31
CA VAL A 538 -11.21 29.82 60.56
C VAL A 538 -11.36 31.01 61.52
N ILE A 539 -10.58 32.07 61.29
CA ILE A 539 -10.64 33.32 62.06
C ILE A 539 -11.61 34.28 61.36
N SER A 540 -12.67 34.71 62.04
CA SER A 540 -13.73 35.55 61.49
C SER A 540 -14.22 36.61 62.50
N SER A 541 -14.59 37.78 61.98
CA SER A 541 -15.28 38.89 62.64
C SER A 541 -16.27 39.56 61.66
N GLY A 542 -17.05 38.74 60.95
CA GLY A 542 -17.92 39.17 59.85
C GLY A 542 -19.00 40.20 60.23
N LYS A 543 -19.15 41.24 59.41
CA LYS A 543 -20.22 42.26 59.49
C LYS A 543 -21.01 42.32 58.20
N GLN A 544 -22.34 42.44 58.32
CA GLN A 544 -23.25 42.50 57.18
C GLN A 544 -23.74 43.92 56.90
N ARG A 545 -23.89 44.27 55.62
CA ARG A 545 -24.41 45.56 55.15
C ARG A 545 -25.27 45.39 53.90
N ASN A 546 -26.36 46.14 53.80
CA ASN A 546 -27.16 46.18 52.57
C ASN A 546 -26.41 46.96 51.48
N ILE A 547 -26.38 46.42 50.27
CA ILE A 547 -25.92 47.10 49.05
C ILE A 547 -27.14 47.76 48.41
N VAL A 548 -27.10 49.08 48.28
CA VAL A 548 -28.22 49.87 47.76
C VAL A 548 -27.84 50.47 46.41
N GLN A 549 -28.59 50.11 45.36
CA GLN A 549 -28.48 50.72 44.04
C GLN A 549 -29.85 51.27 43.64
N GLN A 550 -29.89 52.51 43.12
CA GLN A 550 -31.13 53.19 42.72
C GLN A 550 -32.23 53.20 43.81
N GLY A 551 -31.84 53.25 45.09
CA GLY A 551 -32.76 53.25 46.23
C GLY A 551 -33.34 51.88 46.61
N LYS A 552 -32.86 50.78 46.01
CA LYS A 552 -33.26 49.40 46.31
C LYS A 552 -32.14 48.63 46.97
N ASN A 553 -32.47 47.79 47.95
CA ASN A 553 -31.54 46.80 48.49
C ASN A 553 -31.38 45.68 47.45
N VAL A 554 -30.31 45.70 46.67
CA VAL A 554 -30.10 44.75 45.57
C VAL A 554 -29.31 43.52 45.99
N ALA A 555 -28.47 43.66 47.01
CA ALA A 555 -27.66 42.59 47.58
C ALA A 555 -27.33 42.87 49.05
N LYS A 556 -26.72 41.89 49.74
CA LYS A 556 -26.18 42.02 51.09
C LYS A 556 -24.69 41.66 51.09
N GLY A 557 -23.84 42.62 51.42
CA GLY A 557 -22.39 42.44 51.54
C GLY A 557 -21.98 41.94 52.92
N VAL A 558 -21.06 40.99 52.98
CA VAL A 558 -20.36 40.54 54.19
C VAL A 558 -18.92 41.04 54.12
N TYR A 559 -18.46 41.71 55.17
CA TYR A 559 -17.09 42.17 55.32
C TYR A 559 -16.44 41.43 56.47
N ASP A 560 -15.26 40.85 56.23
CA ASP A 560 -14.57 40.01 57.22
C ASP A 560 -13.05 40.08 57.01
N TYR A 561 -12.30 39.45 57.92
CA TYR A 561 -10.90 39.14 57.68
C TYR A 561 -10.78 38.31 56.40
N ARG A 562 -9.85 38.71 55.54
CA ARG A 562 -9.60 38.01 54.29
C ARG A 562 -8.13 38.05 53.92
N LEU A 563 -7.79 37.15 53.01
CA LEU A 563 -6.54 37.19 52.28
C LEU A 563 -6.74 37.94 50.97
N THR A 564 -5.75 38.72 50.58
CA THR A 564 -5.80 39.52 49.36
C THR A 564 -4.40 39.73 48.78
N SER A 565 -4.32 39.91 47.46
CA SER A 565 -3.13 40.45 46.78
C SER A 565 -2.87 41.93 47.06
N GLY A 566 -3.85 42.60 47.68
CA GLY A 566 -3.88 44.04 47.88
C GLY A 566 -4.10 44.83 46.58
N PRO A 567 -4.20 46.16 46.68
CA PRO A 567 -4.53 47.04 45.54
C PRO A 567 -3.39 47.14 44.50
N HIS A 568 -2.16 46.77 44.89
CA HIS A 568 -0.98 46.82 44.02
C HIS A 568 -0.61 45.46 43.40
N ASN A 569 -1.27 44.37 43.81
CA ASN A 569 -0.98 43.01 43.35
C ASN A 569 0.50 42.60 43.54
N ASP A 570 1.08 42.86 44.73
CA ASP A 570 2.52 42.74 45.03
C ASP A 570 2.85 41.74 46.15
N GLY A 571 1.90 40.91 46.57
CA GLY A 571 2.11 39.93 47.63
C GLY A 571 0.86 39.21 48.07
N LEU A 572 0.91 38.64 49.28
CA LEU A 572 -0.24 38.09 49.99
C LEU A 572 -0.38 38.80 51.34
N TYR A 573 -1.55 39.35 51.60
CA TYR A 573 -1.83 40.15 52.79
C TYR A 573 -3.01 39.60 53.58
N ILE A 574 -2.98 39.81 54.89
CA ILE A 574 -4.17 39.78 55.74
C ILE A 574 -4.78 41.19 55.77
N GLY A 575 -6.08 41.28 55.51
CA GLY A 575 -6.86 42.51 55.53
C GLY A 575 -8.27 42.32 56.09
N TYR A 576 -9.09 43.37 56.02
CA TYR A 576 -10.52 43.30 56.36
C TYR A 576 -11.36 44.02 55.30
N ALA A 577 -12.05 43.26 54.44
CA ALA A 577 -12.71 43.81 53.26
C ALA A 577 -13.96 42.97 52.90
N LEU A 578 -14.63 43.30 51.79
CA LEU A 578 -15.76 42.55 51.27
C LEU A 578 -15.32 41.12 50.94
N THR A 579 -16.02 40.12 51.51
CA THR A 579 -15.76 38.69 51.30
C THR A 579 -16.91 37.99 50.59
N GLN A 580 -18.14 38.49 50.71
CA GLN A 580 -19.31 37.88 50.09
C GLN A 580 -20.37 38.92 49.69
N LEU A 581 -21.07 38.66 48.58
CA LEU A 581 -22.28 39.35 48.13
C LEU A 581 -23.43 38.35 47.97
N ASP A 582 -24.51 38.53 48.72
CA ASP A 582 -25.75 37.75 48.61
C ASP A 582 -26.77 38.52 47.76
N LEU A 583 -27.04 38.05 46.54
CA LEU A 583 -27.93 38.66 45.55
C LEU A 583 -29.40 38.50 45.94
N LEU A 584 -30.14 39.61 46.02
CA LEU A 584 -31.52 39.63 46.51
C LEU A 584 -32.56 39.99 45.44
N ALA A 585 -32.21 40.85 44.49
CA ALA A 585 -33.13 41.41 43.50
C ALA A 585 -32.87 40.86 42.09
N SER A 586 -33.90 40.88 41.23
CA SER A 586 -33.87 40.35 39.87
C SER A 586 -34.42 41.36 38.85
N GLY A 587 -34.20 41.09 37.56
CA GLY A 587 -34.67 41.93 36.47
C GLY A 587 -34.00 43.30 36.45
N VAL A 588 -34.78 44.37 36.27
CA VAL A 588 -34.22 45.74 36.22
C VAL A 588 -33.55 46.17 37.53
N ASP A 589 -33.96 45.57 38.64
CA ASP A 589 -33.45 45.84 39.99
C ASP A 589 -32.26 44.93 40.40
N ALA A 590 -31.73 44.11 39.49
CA ALA A 590 -30.55 43.27 39.71
C ALA A 590 -29.35 44.06 40.25
N LEU A 591 -28.43 43.39 40.98
CA LEU A 591 -27.14 44.02 41.31
C LEU A 591 -26.38 44.31 40.01
N VAL A 592 -26.01 45.57 39.81
CA VAL A 592 -25.22 46.00 38.65
C VAL A 592 -23.76 46.17 39.06
N LEU A 593 -22.86 45.47 38.39
CA LEU A 593 -21.42 45.75 38.42
C LEU A 593 -21.05 46.61 37.21
N ASP A 594 -20.23 47.63 37.44
CA ASP A 594 -19.77 48.60 36.46
C ASP A 594 -18.30 48.89 36.75
N ALA A 595 -17.44 48.76 35.73
CA ALA A 595 -16.01 49.04 35.86
C ALA A 595 -15.74 50.53 36.11
N ALA A 596 -16.64 51.43 35.69
CA ALA A 596 -16.51 52.88 35.88
C ALA A 596 -15.11 53.43 35.49
N GLY A 597 -14.52 52.87 34.43
CA GLY A 597 -13.19 53.23 33.92
C GLY A 597 -11.97 52.61 34.64
N THR A 598 -12.15 51.76 35.65
CA THR A 598 -11.05 51.07 36.34
C THR A 598 -10.59 49.80 35.60
N THR A 599 -9.44 49.24 36.00
CA THR A 599 -8.86 47.99 35.48
C THR A 599 -8.10 47.24 36.57
N GLY A 600 -7.76 45.96 36.36
CA GLY A 600 -7.02 45.16 37.34
C GLY A 600 -7.88 44.84 38.56
N ASN A 601 -7.29 44.81 39.77
CA ASN A 601 -8.02 44.49 41.00
C ASN A 601 -9.19 45.46 41.25
N ALA A 602 -9.04 46.74 40.88
CA ALA A 602 -10.12 47.74 40.99
C ALA A 602 -11.33 47.50 40.06
N ALA A 603 -11.23 46.56 39.11
CA ALA A 603 -12.30 46.13 38.21
C ALA A 603 -12.64 44.64 38.35
N ASP A 604 -12.07 43.96 39.35
CA ASP A 604 -12.28 42.55 39.64
C ASP A 604 -13.24 42.39 40.81
N MET A 605 -14.09 41.36 40.77
CA MET A 605 -14.84 40.91 41.94
C MET A 605 -14.27 39.57 42.41
N SER A 606 -13.46 39.63 43.46
CA SER A 606 -12.88 38.47 44.15
C SER A 606 -13.68 38.05 45.38
N ALA A 607 -14.67 38.84 45.81
CA ALA A 607 -15.65 38.42 46.81
C ALA A 607 -16.59 37.34 46.23
N ARG A 608 -16.99 36.39 47.08
CA ARG A 608 -17.92 35.32 46.70
C ARG A 608 -19.33 35.87 46.43
N ILE A 609 -19.90 35.57 45.28
CA ILE A 609 -21.26 35.97 44.89
C ILE A 609 -22.21 34.77 45.06
N THR A 610 -23.23 34.95 45.88
CA THR A 610 -24.24 33.93 46.23
C THR A 610 -25.66 34.50 46.10
N GLY A 611 -26.68 33.70 46.40
CA GLY A 611 -28.08 34.14 46.44
C GLY A 611 -28.90 33.83 45.20
N ALA A 612 -30.19 34.20 45.25
CA ALA A 612 -31.17 33.87 44.21
C ALA A 612 -31.45 35.01 43.22
N GLY A 613 -30.96 36.22 43.51
CA GLY A 613 -31.10 37.39 42.64
C GLY A 613 -30.29 37.30 41.35
N ASP A 614 -30.55 38.24 40.44
CA ASP A 614 -29.84 38.38 39.17
C ASP A 614 -28.57 39.23 39.35
N LEU A 615 -27.58 38.96 38.51
CA LEU A 615 -26.37 39.75 38.36
C LEU A 615 -26.39 40.45 37.00
N ALA A 616 -26.11 41.75 36.97
CA ALA A 616 -26.05 42.52 35.74
C ALA A 616 -24.71 43.25 35.61
N PHE A 617 -24.27 43.45 34.37
CA PHE A 617 -23.09 44.24 34.01
C PHE A 617 -23.50 45.37 33.08
N ASN A 618 -23.04 46.59 33.36
CA ASN A 618 -23.44 47.77 32.59
C ASN A 618 -22.32 48.80 32.43
N SER A 619 -21.11 48.33 32.13
CA SER A 619 -19.96 49.20 31.85
C SER A 619 -20.07 49.85 30.47
N GLN A 620 -19.24 50.85 30.18
CA GLN A 620 -19.17 51.44 28.85
C GLN A 620 -18.59 50.44 27.84
N LYS A 621 -18.88 50.68 26.55
CA LYS A 621 -18.34 49.86 25.45
C LYS A 621 -16.80 49.82 25.52
N GLY A 622 -16.25 48.62 25.63
CA GLY A 622 -14.80 48.37 25.71
C GLY A 622 -14.25 48.24 27.12
N GLU A 623 -14.99 48.63 28.15
CA GLU A 623 -14.63 48.41 29.56
C GLU A 623 -14.93 46.96 29.98
N THR A 624 -14.18 46.43 30.94
CA THR A 624 -14.26 45.03 31.36
C THR A 624 -14.35 44.92 32.87
N VAL A 625 -15.34 44.16 33.36
CA VAL A 625 -15.37 43.67 34.74
C VAL A 625 -14.90 42.22 34.75
N SER A 626 -13.98 41.87 35.66
CA SER A 626 -13.59 40.47 35.86
C SER A 626 -14.20 39.86 37.12
N LEU A 627 -14.39 38.54 37.10
CA LEU A 627 -14.78 37.77 38.28
C LEU A 627 -13.71 36.70 38.52
N SER A 628 -13.18 36.61 39.74
CA SER A 628 -12.05 35.72 40.07
C SER A 628 -12.34 34.70 41.16
N ASN A 629 -13.51 34.76 41.81
CA ASN A 629 -13.87 33.83 42.89
C ASN A 629 -14.56 32.56 42.35
N GLN A 630 -13.91 31.40 42.52
CA GLN A 630 -14.45 30.11 42.07
C GLN A 630 -15.62 29.56 42.90
N ASP A 631 -15.86 30.11 44.09
CA ASP A 631 -16.90 29.67 45.02
C ASP A 631 -18.25 30.40 44.78
N ASN A 632 -18.35 31.18 43.70
CA ASN A 632 -19.60 31.80 43.30
C ASN A 632 -20.66 30.71 43.06
N ASP A 633 -21.86 30.91 43.59
CA ASP A 633 -22.93 29.89 43.57
C ASP A 633 -24.34 30.47 43.43
N TYR A 634 -24.46 31.75 43.03
CA TYR A 634 -25.76 32.39 42.76
C TYR A 634 -26.51 31.71 41.60
N THR A 635 -27.84 31.82 41.59
CA THR A 635 -28.71 31.04 40.69
C THR A 635 -29.56 31.86 39.71
N GLY A 636 -29.59 33.18 39.86
CA GLY A 636 -30.36 34.08 38.99
C GLY A 636 -29.76 34.25 37.59
N VAL A 637 -30.32 35.20 36.84
CA VAL A 637 -29.87 35.54 35.48
C VAL A 637 -28.58 36.37 35.53
N THR A 638 -27.67 36.10 34.61
CA THR A 638 -26.50 36.93 34.34
C THR A 638 -26.73 37.76 33.08
N ALA A 639 -26.96 39.06 33.24
CA ALA A 639 -27.29 39.98 32.16
C ALA A 639 -26.16 40.96 31.85
N ILE A 640 -25.46 40.76 30.74
CA ILE A 640 -24.49 41.72 30.21
C ILE A 640 -25.25 42.73 29.34
N ARG A 641 -25.50 43.91 29.91
CA ARG A 641 -26.26 45.00 29.30
C ARG A 641 -25.36 46.01 28.57
N GLY A 642 -24.10 46.11 29.00
CA GLY A 642 -23.07 46.96 28.42
C GLY A 642 -21.67 46.50 28.82
N GLY A 643 -20.67 46.77 27.98
CA GLY A 643 -19.27 46.44 28.23
C GLY A 643 -18.95 44.94 28.07
N ASN A 644 -17.86 44.53 28.71
CA ASN A 644 -17.32 43.18 28.65
C ASN A 644 -17.28 42.53 30.05
N VAL A 645 -17.36 41.21 30.09
CA VAL A 645 -17.11 40.39 31.28
C VAL A 645 -15.98 39.42 30.98
N LEU A 646 -15.02 39.31 31.91
CA LEU A 646 -13.89 38.39 31.85
C LEU A 646 -13.96 37.37 33.00
N MET A 647 -13.87 36.08 32.68
CA MET A 647 -13.74 35.05 33.71
C MET A 647 -12.26 34.84 34.09
N ASN A 648 -11.91 34.98 35.37
CA ASN A 648 -10.56 34.72 35.89
C ASN A 648 -10.46 33.44 36.73
N SER A 649 -11.56 32.68 36.84
CA SER A 649 -11.58 31.35 37.43
C SER A 649 -12.72 30.52 36.87
N ASN A 650 -12.74 29.22 37.19
CA ASN A 650 -13.85 28.33 36.85
C ASN A 650 -15.09 28.69 37.65
N SER A 651 -16.27 28.49 37.06
CA SER A 651 -17.59 28.65 37.72
C SER A 651 -17.88 30.04 38.28
N VAL A 652 -17.15 31.08 37.85
CA VAL A 652 -17.31 32.43 38.40
C VAL A 652 -18.68 33.07 38.09
N LEU A 653 -19.45 32.56 37.12
CA LEU A 653 -20.84 32.96 36.91
C LEU A 653 -21.83 32.12 37.74
N GLY A 654 -21.36 31.43 38.77
CA GLY A 654 -22.18 30.66 39.69
C GLY A 654 -22.97 29.56 38.99
N GLN A 655 -24.17 29.29 39.50
CA GLN A 655 -25.15 28.39 38.92
C GLN A 655 -26.19 29.18 38.09
N THR A 656 -25.74 30.17 37.31
CA THR A 656 -26.67 31.07 36.61
C THR A 656 -27.66 30.32 35.71
N SER A 657 -28.93 30.72 35.80
CA SER A 657 -30.03 30.11 35.01
C SER A 657 -30.05 30.58 33.56
N GLU A 658 -29.48 31.74 33.24
CA GLU A 658 -29.43 32.28 31.88
C GLU A 658 -28.30 33.30 31.74
N ILE A 659 -27.49 33.17 30.69
CA ILE A 659 -26.62 34.25 30.20
C ILE A 659 -27.38 35.06 29.15
N ARG A 660 -27.55 36.36 29.39
CA ARG A 660 -28.07 37.32 28.40
C ARG A 660 -26.96 38.24 27.92
N LEU A 661 -26.74 38.27 26.61
CA LEU A 661 -25.80 39.19 25.96
C LEU A 661 -26.58 40.18 25.10
N ALA A 662 -26.57 41.46 25.49
CA ALA A 662 -27.12 42.53 24.68
C ALA A 662 -26.22 42.82 23.45
N THR A 663 -26.72 43.60 22.50
CA THR A 663 -25.90 44.09 21.39
C THR A 663 -24.68 44.86 21.92
N ASP A 664 -23.56 44.82 21.20
CA ASP A 664 -22.30 45.48 21.59
C ASP A 664 -21.67 45.01 22.93
N THR A 665 -22.05 43.82 23.44
CA THR A 665 -21.47 43.24 24.66
C THR A 665 -20.57 42.04 24.37
N ARG A 666 -19.67 41.74 25.30
CA ARG A 666 -18.78 40.57 25.22
C ARG A 666 -18.72 39.79 26.52
N LEU A 667 -18.84 38.47 26.44
CA LEU A 667 -18.38 37.56 27.49
C LEU A 667 -17.12 36.83 27.01
N ASP A 668 -16.03 36.92 27.76
CA ASP A 668 -14.78 36.21 27.53
C ASP A 668 -14.52 35.21 28.66
N MET A 669 -14.53 33.92 28.32
CA MET A 669 -14.33 32.84 29.31
C MET A 669 -12.86 32.61 29.65
N ASN A 670 -11.91 33.16 28.86
CA ASN A 670 -10.48 33.20 29.19
C ASN A 670 -9.89 31.86 29.66
N GLY A 671 -10.23 30.76 28.99
CA GLY A 671 -9.74 29.41 29.33
C GLY A 671 -10.50 28.69 30.44
N HIS A 672 -11.50 29.31 31.07
CA HIS A 672 -12.21 28.77 32.22
C HIS A 672 -13.51 28.03 31.85
N SER A 673 -13.97 27.17 32.76
CA SER A 673 -15.18 26.38 32.62
C SER A 673 -16.39 27.06 33.27
N GLN A 674 -17.58 26.92 32.67
CA GLN A 674 -18.85 27.40 33.20
C GLN A 674 -20.01 26.47 32.79
N THR A 675 -20.91 26.17 33.72
CA THR A 675 -22.21 25.52 33.45
C THR A 675 -23.33 26.54 33.63
N VAL A 676 -24.25 26.61 32.68
CA VAL A 676 -25.39 27.54 32.68
C VAL A 676 -26.67 26.87 32.19
N GLY A 677 -27.83 27.40 32.59
CA GLY A 677 -29.11 26.99 32.05
C GLY A 677 -29.24 27.33 30.56
N LYS A 678 -29.51 28.61 30.28
CA LYS A 678 -29.78 29.12 28.93
C LYS A 678 -28.71 30.06 28.41
N LEU A 679 -28.53 30.10 27.09
CA LEU A 679 -27.76 31.13 26.38
C LEU A 679 -28.70 31.99 25.53
N ASN A 680 -28.67 33.29 25.71
CA ASN A 680 -29.45 34.24 24.92
C ASN A 680 -28.57 35.39 24.43
N GLY A 681 -28.00 35.23 23.24
CA GLY A 681 -27.12 36.21 22.60
C GLY A 681 -27.86 37.01 21.52
N ALA A 682 -28.02 38.31 21.70
CA ALA A 682 -28.60 39.19 20.69
C ALA A 682 -27.65 39.41 19.51
N ALA A 683 -28.19 39.79 18.36
CA ALA A 683 -27.38 40.20 17.21
C ALA A 683 -26.40 41.33 17.59
N GLY A 684 -25.11 41.13 17.26
CA GLY A 684 -24.03 42.04 17.62
C GLY A 684 -23.38 41.80 18.98
N SER A 685 -23.83 40.82 19.77
CA SER A 685 -23.09 40.36 20.96
C SER A 685 -21.95 39.41 20.59
N VAL A 686 -20.96 39.24 21.47
CA VAL A 686 -19.87 38.27 21.29
C VAL A 686 -19.74 37.36 22.51
N LEU A 687 -19.79 36.05 22.28
CA LEU A 687 -19.37 35.04 23.25
C LEU A 687 -18.04 34.45 22.80
N ASN A 688 -16.97 34.68 23.58
CA ASN A 688 -15.66 34.10 23.36
C ASN A 688 -15.38 32.99 24.39
N ILE A 689 -15.34 31.73 23.95
CA ILE A 689 -15.02 30.59 24.83
C ILE A 689 -13.52 30.56 25.15
N ASN A 690 -12.66 31.07 24.27
CA ASN A 690 -11.24 31.34 24.55
C ASN A 690 -10.46 30.19 25.23
N GLY A 691 -10.66 28.95 24.81
CA GLY A 691 -10.03 27.76 25.40
C GLY A 691 -10.78 27.15 26.59
N GLY A 692 -11.85 27.79 27.05
CA GLY A 692 -12.68 27.35 28.16
C GLY A 692 -13.69 26.25 27.80
N ASN A 693 -14.56 25.92 28.76
CA ASN A 693 -15.60 24.91 28.59
C ASN A 693 -16.97 25.46 29.01
N LEU A 694 -17.87 25.67 28.05
CA LEU A 694 -19.24 26.10 28.32
C LEU A 694 -20.20 24.91 28.26
N THR A 695 -20.94 24.66 29.32
CA THR A 695 -22.02 23.67 29.35
C THR A 695 -23.38 24.36 29.44
N LEU A 696 -24.27 24.10 28.48
CA LEU A 696 -25.67 24.56 28.44
C LEU A 696 -26.58 23.41 28.83
N THR A 697 -27.46 23.62 29.83
CA THR A 697 -28.38 22.57 30.31
C THR A 697 -29.80 22.66 29.77
N ASP A 698 -30.21 23.84 29.28
CA ASP A 698 -31.56 24.13 28.77
C ASP A 698 -31.50 24.79 27.37
N ASP A 699 -32.62 25.35 26.93
CA ASP A 699 -32.75 26.02 25.63
C ASP A 699 -31.87 27.27 25.48
N GLY A 700 -31.62 27.69 24.24
CA GLY A 700 -30.92 28.93 23.96
C GLY A 700 -31.10 29.44 22.54
N VAL A 701 -30.81 30.73 22.34
CA VAL A 701 -30.75 31.39 21.04
C VAL A 701 -29.43 32.16 20.97
N SER A 702 -28.62 31.87 19.94
CA SER A 702 -27.42 32.65 19.62
C SER A 702 -27.61 33.33 18.28
N ALA A 703 -27.98 34.62 18.32
CA ALA A 703 -27.99 35.51 17.16
C ALA A 703 -26.74 36.40 17.06
N GLY A 704 -25.90 36.41 18.10
CA GLY A 704 -24.58 37.05 18.11
C GLY A 704 -23.46 36.17 17.56
N THR A 705 -22.22 36.66 17.67
CA THR A 705 -21.02 35.94 17.26
C THR A 705 -20.54 34.99 18.35
N LEU A 706 -20.35 33.72 17.99
CA LEU A 706 -19.60 32.73 18.74
C LEU A 706 -18.15 32.70 18.24
N THR A 707 -17.16 32.70 19.14
CA THR A 707 -15.74 32.68 18.75
C THR A 707 -14.86 31.98 19.79
N GLY A 708 -13.63 31.63 19.40
CA GLY A 708 -12.62 31.01 20.25
C GLY A 708 -12.54 29.48 20.12
N GLY A 709 -11.56 28.89 20.80
CA GLY A 709 -11.42 27.43 20.99
C GLY A 709 -11.97 26.96 22.33
N GLY A 710 -11.83 25.67 22.65
CA GLY A 710 -12.34 25.07 23.89
C GLY A 710 -13.46 24.07 23.66
N PHE A 711 -14.43 24.00 24.57
CA PHE A 711 -15.57 23.07 24.53
C PHE A 711 -16.91 23.79 24.65
N LEU A 712 -17.90 23.35 23.86
CA LEU A 712 -19.30 23.71 24.01
C LEU A 712 -20.13 22.44 24.20
N ASN A 713 -20.64 22.20 25.40
CA ASN A 713 -21.45 21.03 25.73
C ASN A 713 -22.91 21.44 25.84
N ILE A 714 -23.78 20.88 24.99
CA ILE A 714 -25.22 21.05 25.06
C ILE A 714 -25.78 19.75 25.66
N SER A 715 -26.10 19.79 26.96
CA SER A 715 -26.55 18.61 27.71
C SER A 715 -28.05 18.37 27.60
N GLY A 716 -28.83 19.39 27.24
CA GLY A 716 -30.28 19.32 27.03
C GLY A 716 -30.83 20.50 26.23
N GLY A 717 -32.13 20.48 25.95
CA GLY A 717 -32.85 21.58 25.31
C GLY A 717 -32.56 21.79 23.82
N VAL A 718 -33.02 22.92 23.31
CA VAL A 718 -32.79 23.39 21.94
C VAL A 718 -31.86 24.60 21.94
N LEU A 719 -30.73 24.52 21.24
CA LEU A 719 -29.92 25.69 20.89
C LEU A 719 -30.15 26.07 19.42
N ASP A 720 -30.80 27.21 19.19
CA ASP A 720 -30.94 27.80 17.86
C ASP A 720 -29.76 28.76 17.60
N ILE A 721 -28.96 28.48 16.56
CA ILE A 721 -27.85 29.34 16.12
C ILE A 721 -28.23 29.96 14.77
N THR A 722 -28.24 31.30 14.71
CA THR A 722 -28.54 32.02 13.48
C THR A 722 -27.29 32.69 12.93
N GLY A 723 -26.94 32.41 11.68
CA GLY A 723 -25.76 32.93 10.99
C GLY A 723 -24.51 32.06 11.19
N GLY A 724 -23.47 32.39 10.42
CA GLY A 724 -22.18 31.68 10.44
C GLY A 724 -21.21 32.19 11.50
N ASN A 725 -20.47 31.28 12.11
CA ASN A 725 -19.45 31.56 13.13
C ASN A 725 -18.08 30.99 12.71
N HIS A 726 -17.52 31.50 11.62
CA HIS A 726 -16.31 30.94 10.99
C HIS A 726 -15.04 30.94 11.88
N THR A 727 -14.97 31.79 12.91
CA THR A 727 -13.84 31.83 13.87
C THR A 727 -14.07 30.96 15.11
N PHE A 728 -15.19 30.24 15.17
CA PHE A 728 -15.53 29.34 16.26
C PHE A 728 -14.89 27.97 16.02
N ALA A 729 -13.97 27.57 16.89
CA ALA A 729 -13.14 26.38 16.73
C ALA A 729 -13.23 25.45 17.95
N VAL A 730 -14.36 25.47 18.66
CA VAL A 730 -14.59 24.63 19.84
C VAL A 730 -14.96 23.20 19.46
N SER A 731 -14.62 22.25 20.32
CA SER A 731 -15.21 20.93 20.27
C SER A 731 -16.62 20.98 20.86
N THR A 732 -17.63 20.69 20.05
CA THR A 732 -19.03 20.71 20.46
C THR A 732 -19.50 19.30 20.83
N ILE A 733 -20.17 19.16 21.97
CA ILE A 733 -20.86 17.93 22.37
C ILE A 733 -22.36 18.19 22.38
N ILE A 734 -23.12 17.43 21.58
CA ILE A 734 -24.59 17.46 21.56
C ILE A 734 -25.07 16.18 22.22
N ALA A 735 -25.56 16.27 23.46
CA ALA A 735 -26.04 15.11 24.21
C ALA A 735 -27.31 14.52 23.60
N LYS A 736 -27.66 13.29 23.98
CA LYS A 736 -28.75 12.49 23.38
C LYS A 736 -30.11 13.20 23.36
N ASP A 737 -30.40 14.01 24.37
CA ASP A 737 -31.67 14.72 24.53
C ASP A 737 -31.60 16.19 24.04
N ALA A 738 -30.46 16.60 23.47
CA ALA A 738 -30.21 17.94 22.97
C ALA A 738 -30.43 18.07 21.46
N THR A 739 -30.83 19.26 21.03
CA THR A 739 -30.95 19.63 19.62
C THR A 739 -30.21 20.93 19.34
N VAL A 740 -29.36 20.94 18.31
CA VAL A 740 -28.81 22.18 17.74
C VAL A 740 -29.46 22.41 16.39
N ARG A 741 -30.04 23.60 16.18
CA ARG A 741 -30.56 24.02 14.87
C ARG A 741 -29.73 25.16 14.32
N MET A 742 -29.35 25.05 13.05
CA MET A 742 -28.55 26.08 12.37
C MET A 742 -29.14 26.37 10.99
N ASN A 743 -29.16 27.64 10.62
CA ASN A 743 -29.50 28.10 9.27
C ASN A 743 -28.29 28.38 8.38
N ASP A 744 -27.09 28.14 8.91
CA ASP A 744 -25.81 28.27 8.21
C ASP A 744 -24.96 27.04 8.55
N VAL A 745 -24.27 26.47 7.55
CA VAL A 745 -23.42 25.29 7.74
C VAL A 745 -22.24 25.57 8.69
N SER A 746 -21.88 26.84 8.87
CA SER A 746 -20.80 27.29 9.75
C SER A 746 -21.29 27.79 11.11
N GLY A 747 -22.56 27.54 11.49
CA GLY A 747 -23.10 27.99 12.78
C GLY A 747 -22.30 27.51 14.00
N LEU A 748 -21.78 26.28 13.97
CA LEU A 748 -20.84 25.73 14.97
C LEU A 748 -19.36 25.86 14.54
N GLY A 749 -19.08 26.69 13.54
CA GLY A 749 -17.73 26.95 13.05
C GLY A 749 -17.02 25.72 12.51
N THR A 750 -15.75 25.51 12.87
CA THR A 750 -14.87 24.49 12.26
C THR A 750 -14.43 23.38 13.21
N GLY A 751 -14.76 23.46 14.49
CA GLY A 751 -14.34 22.46 15.48
C GLY A 751 -15.07 21.12 15.34
N ASN A 752 -14.60 20.10 16.08
CA ASN A 752 -15.21 18.77 16.06
C ASN A 752 -16.60 18.79 16.70
N ILE A 753 -17.52 17.94 16.23
CA ILE A 753 -18.86 17.78 16.79
C ILE A 753 -19.06 16.32 17.19
N SER A 754 -19.11 16.06 18.50
CA SER A 754 -19.58 14.80 19.07
C SER A 754 -21.10 14.86 19.20
N ASN A 755 -21.80 14.25 18.25
CA ASN A 755 -23.25 14.31 18.15
C ASN A 755 -23.87 12.99 18.64
N ALA A 756 -24.47 13.00 19.83
CA ALA A 756 -25.38 11.95 20.32
C ALA A 756 -26.87 12.34 20.19
N GLY A 757 -27.16 13.63 20.04
CA GLY A 757 -28.51 14.19 19.88
C GLY A 757 -28.90 14.46 18.43
N THR A 758 -29.42 15.66 18.16
CA THR A 758 -29.81 16.09 16.80
C THR A 758 -29.09 17.36 16.38
N LEU A 759 -28.38 17.31 15.25
CA LEU A 759 -27.87 18.47 14.52
C LEU A 759 -28.76 18.70 13.29
N SER A 760 -29.48 19.82 13.27
CA SER A 760 -30.42 20.14 12.19
C SER A 760 -29.95 21.35 11.38
N LEU A 761 -29.77 21.14 10.08
CA LEU A 761 -29.46 22.17 9.09
C LEU A 761 -30.74 22.55 8.35
N THR A 762 -31.29 23.73 8.63
CA THR A 762 -32.54 24.23 8.05
C THR A 762 -32.29 25.44 7.15
N HIS A 763 -32.53 25.34 5.85
CA HIS A 763 -32.20 26.40 4.87
C HIS A 763 -30.70 26.72 4.79
N ALA A 764 -29.85 25.72 4.99
CA ALA A 764 -28.40 25.89 4.97
C ALA A 764 -27.81 25.39 3.65
N SER A 765 -26.86 26.14 3.09
CA SER A 765 -26.14 25.74 1.88
C SER A 765 -24.64 25.92 2.05
N GLY A 766 -23.84 24.96 1.57
CA GLY A 766 -22.38 25.07 1.54
C GLY A 766 -21.64 23.89 2.15
N LEU A 767 -20.41 24.14 2.60
CA LEU A 767 -19.50 23.13 3.13
C LEU A 767 -19.65 23.01 4.66
N LEU A 768 -20.13 21.87 5.14
CA LEU A 768 -20.01 21.48 6.54
C LEU A 768 -18.63 20.86 6.74
N SER A 769 -17.68 21.67 7.23
CA SER A 769 -16.28 21.27 7.41
C SER A 769 -15.99 20.52 8.71
N ASN A 770 -16.94 20.52 9.66
CA ASN A 770 -16.76 19.89 10.97
C ASN A 770 -16.52 18.38 10.84
N ASN A 771 -15.63 17.85 11.70
CA ASN A 771 -15.52 16.41 11.88
C ASN A 771 -16.58 15.95 12.89
N LEU A 772 -17.35 14.94 12.50
CA LEU A 772 -18.44 14.37 13.27
C LEU A 772 -18.01 13.06 13.94
N SER A 773 -18.48 12.85 15.16
CA SER A 773 -18.44 11.57 15.87
C SER A 773 -19.75 11.34 16.62
N GLY A 774 -19.96 10.13 17.14
CA GLY A 774 -21.17 9.77 17.88
C GLY A 774 -22.26 9.15 17.00
N SER A 775 -23.45 8.95 17.58
CA SER A 775 -24.55 8.15 17.04
C SER A 775 -25.86 8.92 16.83
N GLY A 776 -25.82 10.25 16.99
CA GLY A 776 -26.97 11.14 16.84
C GLY A 776 -27.43 11.30 15.39
N THR A 777 -28.40 12.18 15.16
CA THR A 777 -28.94 12.47 13.81
C THR A 777 -28.37 13.77 13.26
N VAL A 778 -27.98 13.77 11.98
CA VAL A 778 -27.75 14.98 11.18
C VAL A 778 -28.90 15.10 10.17
N SER A 779 -29.73 16.13 10.31
CA SER A 779 -30.93 16.31 9.48
C SER A 779 -30.81 17.53 8.57
N LEU A 780 -31.04 17.33 7.28
CA LEU A 780 -31.02 18.37 6.25
C LEU A 780 -32.45 18.67 5.78
N ILE A 781 -32.93 19.90 6.02
CA ILE A 781 -34.27 20.35 5.66
C ILE A 781 -34.16 21.61 4.80
N ASN A 782 -34.59 21.54 3.53
CA ASN A 782 -34.40 22.62 2.55
C ASN A 782 -32.92 23.03 2.41
N SER A 783 -31.99 22.07 2.44
CA SER A 783 -30.56 22.35 2.54
C SER A 783 -29.75 21.65 1.45
N ASP A 784 -28.73 22.31 0.92
CA ASP A 784 -27.75 21.75 -0.04
C ASP A 784 -26.36 21.78 0.59
N THR A 785 -25.96 20.65 1.18
CA THR A 785 -24.77 20.58 2.02
C THR A 785 -23.76 19.58 1.48
N GLN A 786 -22.54 20.03 1.31
CA GLN A 786 -21.39 19.16 1.13
C GLN A 786 -20.78 18.87 2.50
N ILE A 787 -20.67 17.58 2.85
CA ILE A 787 -19.98 17.17 4.06
C ILE A 787 -18.55 16.78 3.72
N SER A 788 -17.57 17.48 4.31
CA SER A 788 -16.15 17.30 3.98
C SER A 788 -15.27 16.88 5.15
N GLY A 789 -15.78 16.95 6.37
CA GLY A 789 -15.07 16.48 7.56
C GLY A 789 -14.67 15.00 7.46
N ASN A 790 -13.67 14.63 8.25
CA ASN A 790 -13.35 13.23 8.52
C ASN A 790 -14.27 12.71 9.63
N ASN A 791 -15.30 12.00 9.22
CA ASN A 791 -16.37 11.48 10.07
C ASN A 791 -16.26 9.97 10.26
N SER A 792 -15.04 9.40 10.16
CA SER A 792 -14.82 7.95 10.25
C SER A 792 -15.38 7.32 11.54
N ASN A 793 -15.53 8.11 12.61
CA ASN A 793 -16.09 7.71 13.91
C ASN A 793 -17.56 8.11 14.11
N TYR A 794 -18.25 8.60 13.06
CA TYR A 794 -19.67 8.90 13.10
C TYR A 794 -20.49 7.69 12.64
N SER A 795 -21.38 7.24 13.50
CA SER A 795 -22.20 6.03 13.35
C SER A 795 -23.70 6.29 13.42
N GLY A 796 -24.08 7.56 13.39
CA GLY A 796 -25.46 7.99 13.48
C GLY A 796 -26.25 7.87 12.18
N LEU A 797 -27.12 8.84 11.95
CA LEU A 797 -28.04 8.89 10.82
C LEU A 797 -27.97 10.24 10.11
N PHE A 798 -27.68 10.21 8.81
CA PHE A 798 -27.95 11.33 7.91
C PHE A 798 -29.38 11.23 7.39
N VAL A 799 -30.19 12.26 7.60
CA VAL A 799 -31.54 12.38 7.05
C VAL A 799 -31.55 13.47 6.00
N VAL A 800 -31.78 13.10 4.74
CA VAL A 800 -31.88 14.02 3.61
C VAL A 800 -33.35 14.17 3.25
N ASP A 801 -33.96 15.31 3.58
CA ASP A 801 -35.36 15.58 3.22
C ASP A 801 -35.55 15.73 1.70
N THR A 802 -36.81 15.66 1.24
CA THR A 802 -37.22 15.74 -0.16
C THR A 802 -36.66 16.94 -0.93
N SER A 803 -36.47 18.08 -0.27
CA SER A 803 -35.94 19.32 -0.83
C SER A 803 -34.45 19.52 -0.58
N SER A 804 -33.74 18.49 -0.10
CA SER A 804 -32.35 18.58 0.32
C SER A 804 -31.40 17.76 -0.54
N GLN A 805 -30.15 18.20 -0.58
CA GLN A 805 -29.03 17.48 -1.20
C GLN A 805 -27.89 17.30 -0.18
N LEU A 806 -27.38 16.07 -0.09
CA LEU A 806 -26.17 15.74 0.65
C LEU A 806 -25.09 15.30 -0.35
N THR A 807 -23.96 16.00 -0.35
CA THR A 807 -22.82 15.66 -1.19
C THR A 807 -21.66 15.14 -0.33
N ALA A 808 -21.14 13.97 -0.66
CA ALA A 808 -19.94 13.39 -0.05
C ALA A 808 -18.89 13.05 -1.13
N THR A 809 -17.61 13.26 -0.82
CA THR A 809 -16.50 13.10 -1.79
C THR A 809 -15.61 11.90 -1.52
N GLY A 810 -15.76 11.25 -0.36
CA GLY A 810 -15.03 10.04 0.01
C GLY A 810 -15.65 9.36 1.23
N ALA A 811 -15.14 8.17 1.54
CA ALA A 811 -15.68 7.31 2.61
C ALA A 811 -15.72 7.99 3.97
N GLN A 812 -14.66 8.71 4.32
CA GLN A 812 -14.55 9.39 5.60
C GLN A 812 -15.64 10.45 5.79
N ASN A 813 -16.22 11.00 4.72
CA ASN A 813 -17.24 12.04 4.85
C ASN A 813 -18.57 11.51 5.40
N LEU A 814 -18.91 10.24 5.14
CA LEU A 814 -20.11 9.60 5.69
C LEU A 814 -19.80 8.73 6.92
N GLY A 815 -18.54 8.36 7.13
CA GLY A 815 -18.17 7.47 8.23
C GLY A 815 -18.80 6.09 8.10
N ILE A 816 -19.33 5.58 9.21
CA ILE A 816 -20.12 4.35 9.27
C ILE A 816 -21.62 4.63 9.44
N ALA A 817 -22.04 5.89 9.38
CA ALA A 817 -23.42 6.30 9.56
C ALA A 817 -24.34 5.75 8.46
N SER A 818 -25.62 5.58 8.80
CA SER A 818 -26.65 5.28 7.81
C SER A 818 -27.12 6.57 7.12
N VAL A 819 -27.63 6.45 5.89
CA VAL A 819 -28.26 7.54 5.16
C VAL A 819 -29.71 7.17 4.85
N SER A 820 -30.65 7.96 5.34
CA SER A 820 -32.05 7.92 4.93
C SER A 820 -32.30 9.06 3.94
N ASN A 821 -32.38 8.71 2.66
CA ASN A 821 -32.44 9.65 1.56
C ASN A 821 -33.86 9.76 0.98
N ARG A 822 -34.48 10.95 1.07
CA ARG A 822 -35.69 11.32 0.32
C ARG A 822 -35.46 12.41 -0.72
N GLY A 823 -34.29 13.07 -0.68
CA GLY A 823 -33.85 14.08 -1.65
C GLY A 823 -32.80 13.52 -2.60
N ILE A 824 -31.60 14.12 -2.61
CA ILE A 824 -30.47 13.71 -3.45
C ILE A 824 -29.26 13.37 -2.57
N LEU A 825 -28.71 12.16 -2.72
CA LEU A 825 -27.39 11.79 -2.22
C LEU A 825 -26.40 11.78 -3.39
N GLN A 826 -25.47 12.74 -3.41
CA GLN A 826 -24.42 12.81 -4.42
C GLN A 826 -23.10 12.25 -3.88
N LEU A 827 -22.56 11.24 -4.57
CA LEU A 827 -21.31 10.58 -4.26
C LEU A 827 -20.28 10.98 -5.31
N ASN A 828 -19.38 11.92 -4.96
CA ASN A 828 -18.48 12.61 -5.87
C ASN A 828 -17.00 12.26 -5.62
N ASN A 829 -16.64 10.98 -5.77
CA ASN A 829 -15.28 10.50 -5.54
C ASN A 829 -14.42 10.52 -6.81
N THR A 830 -13.16 10.95 -6.65
CA THR A 830 -12.12 10.90 -7.69
C THR A 830 -11.21 9.69 -7.57
N THR A 831 -11.17 9.07 -6.39
CA THR A 831 -10.45 7.82 -6.07
C THR A 831 -11.44 6.69 -5.85
N ASP A 832 -10.94 5.46 -5.69
CA ASP A 832 -11.80 4.33 -5.35
C ASP A 832 -12.44 4.51 -3.96
N TRP A 833 -13.74 4.25 -3.88
CA TRP A 833 -14.55 4.35 -2.68
C TRP A 833 -15.43 3.11 -2.55
N GLN A 834 -15.19 2.31 -1.51
CA GLN A 834 -16.15 1.31 -1.08
C GLN A 834 -17.23 1.97 -0.20
N LEU A 835 -18.45 2.11 -0.71
CA LEU A 835 -19.58 2.57 0.10
C LEU A 835 -19.94 1.45 1.08
N ILE A 836 -19.76 1.69 2.37
CA ILE A 836 -20.14 0.76 3.46
C ILE A 836 -21.42 1.19 4.18
N ASN A 837 -21.83 2.44 4.00
CA ASN A 837 -22.97 3.06 4.65
C ASN A 837 -24.27 2.41 4.16
N ASN A 838 -25.19 2.10 5.07
CA ASN A 838 -26.54 1.68 4.71
C ASN A 838 -27.29 2.88 4.14
N VAL A 839 -27.57 2.86 2.84
CA VAL A 839 -28.31 3.92 2.16
C VAL A 839 -29.68 3.39 1.79
N THR A 840 -30.72 4.06 2.31
CA THR A 840 -32.13 3.68 2.15
C THR A 840 -32.98 4.88 1.71
N GLY A 841 -34.19 4.61 1.24
CA GLY A 841 -35.19 5.63 0.94
C GLY A 841 -35.47 5.79 -0.55
N THR A 842 -36.39 6.72 -0.85
CA THR A 842 -36.96 6.94 -2.19
C THR A 842 -36.25 8.04 -2.97
N GLY A 843 -35.26 8.71 -2.37
CA GLY A 843 -34.47 9.76 -3.01
C GLY A 843 -33.51 9.22 -4.07
N ASN A 844 -32.97 10.13 -4.88
CA ASN A 844 -32.03 9.79 -5.94
C ASN A 844 -30.60 9.65 -5.40
N VAL A 845 -29.85 8.72 -5.98
CA VAL A 845 -28.39 8.59 -5.75
C VAL A 845 -27.66 8.97 -7.03
N ARG A 846 -26.74 9.91 -6.94
CA ARG A 846 -26.00 10.42 -8.09
C ARG A 846 -24.50 10.14 -7.91
N LYS A 847 -23.93 9.28 -8.74
CA LYS A 847 -22.49 9.02 -8.81
C LYS A 847 -21.85 10.02 -9.80
N THR A 848 -20.98 10.87 -9.27
CA THR A 848 -20.16 11.82 -10.03
C THR A 848 -18.67 11.61 -9.70
N GLY A 849 -17.79 12.35 -10.36
CA GLY A 849 -16.34 12.24 -10.16
C GLY A 849 -15.75 11.02 -10.86
N SER A 850 -14.46 11.10 -11.19
CA SER A 850 -13.78 10.13 -12.05
C SER A 850 -13.49 8.76 -11.40
N GLY A 851 -13.64 8.64 -10.08
CA GLY A 851 -13.27 7.44 -9.32
C GLY A 851 -14.29 6.31 -9.40
N SER A 852 -13.93 5.15 -8.85
CA SER A 852 -14.81 3.98 -8.76
C SER A 852 -15.56 3.95 -7.44
N LEU A 853 -16.86 3.70 -7.46
CA LEU A 853 -17.70 3.51 -6.27
C LEU A 853 -18.15 2.05 -6.22
N THR A 854 -17.71 1.29 -5.22
CA THR A 854 -18.15 -0.09 -5.01
C THR A 854 -19.27 -0.15 -3.99
N VAL A 855 -20.36 -0.84 -4.33
CA VAL A 855 -21.53 -1.03 -3.46
C VAL A 855 -21.76 -2.51 -3.19
N ARG A 856 -22.27 -2.82 -1.99
CA ARG A 856 -22.69 -4.18 -1.59
C ARG A 856 -24.18 -4.22 -1.26
N SER A 857 -24.61 -5.09 -0.36
CA SER A 857 -26.00 -5.21 0.10
C SER A 857 -26.54 -3.96 0.79
N ASN A 858 -25.68 -3.02 1.14
CA ASN A 858 -26.02 -1.73 1.75
C ASN A 858 -26.65 -0.72 0.77
N ALA A 859 -26.72 -1.04 -0.52
CA ALA A 859 -27.34 -0.20 -1.55
C ALA A 859 -28.86 -0.44 -1.72
N ALA A 860 -29.62 -0.14 -0.68
CA ALA A 860 -31.07 -0.41 -0.58
C ALA A 860 -31.97 0.77 -0.97
N TRP A 861 -31.45 1.80 -1.66
CA TRP A 861 -32.26 2.91 -2.14
C TRP A 861 -33.10 2.50 -3.36
N SER A 862 -34.36 2.92 -3.39
CA SER A 862 -35.32 2.56 -4.44
C SER A 862 -35.52 3.65 -5.51
N GLY A 863 -35.00 4.85 -5.26
CA GLY A 863 -35.00 5.96 -6.21
C GLY A 863 -34.12 5.70 -7.43
N GLN A 864 -33.98 6.75 -8.26
CA GLN A 864 -33.14 6.70 -9.45
C GLN A 864 -31.65 6.73 -9.09
N THR A 865 -30.84 5.97 -9.83
CA THR A 865 -29.38 6.07 -9.79
C THR A 865 -28.86 6.70 -11.08
N ASP A 866 -28.13 7.80 -10.97
CA ASP A 866 -27.47 8.44 -12.11
C ASP A 866 -25.95 8.25 -12.00
N ILE A 867 -25.33 7.65 -13.01
CA ILE A 867 -23.88 7.46 -13.12
C ILE A 867 -23.37 8.44 -14.18
N ASP A 868 -23.00 9.63 -13.74
CA ASP A 868 -22.58 10.71 -14.64
C ASP A 868 -21.14 10.53 -15.11
N ASP A 869 -20.28 10.08 -14.19
CA ASP A 869 -18.85 9.92 -14.39
C ASP A 869 -18.25 8.83 -13.47
N GLY A 870 -17.11 8.30 -13.88
CA GLY A 870 -16.44 7.20 -13.19
C GLY A 870 -17.22 5.89 -13.24
N SER A 871 -16.96 5.01 -12.27
CA SER A 871 -17.54 3.66 -12.25
C SER A 871 -18.44 3.43 -11.03
N LEU A 872 -19.57 2.76 -11.22
CA LEU A 872 -20.33 2.09 -10.16
C LEU A 872 -20.07 0.58 -10.28
N ILE A 873 -19.50 -0.02 -9.24
CA ILE A 873 -19.15 -1.43 -9.16
C ILE A 873 -20.15 -2.13 -8.23
N LEU A 874 -20.90 -3.09 -8.75
CA LEU A 874 -21.85 -3.88 -7.99
C LEU A 874 -21.17 -5.13 -7.43
N GLY A 875 -21.21 -5.35 -6.12
CA GLY A 875 -20.88 -6.64 -5.51
C GLY A 875 -19.51 -7.23 -5.86
N GLN A 876 -19.40 -8.53 -5.64
CA GLN A 876 -18.22 -9.36 -5.93
C GLN A 876 -18.68 -10.70 -6.52
N SER A 877 -17.77 -11.48 -7.11
CA SER A 877 -18.12 -12.74 -7.77
C SER A 877 -18.80 -13.76 -6.86
N ASP A 878 -18.44 -13.75 -5.58
CA ASP A 878 -19.00 -14.59 -4.51
C ASP A 878 -20.19 -13.95 -3.78
N ALA A 879 -20.41 -12.65 -3.98
CA ALA A 879 -21.48 -11.86 -3.35
C ALA A 879 -22.08 -10.86 -4.37
N PRO A 880 -22.82 -11.35 -5.39
CA PRO A 880 -23.46 -10.50 -6.38
C PRO A 880 -24.54 -9.63 -5.75
N VAL A 881 -24.74 -8.42 -6.29
CA VAL A 881 -25.68 -7.43 -5.75
C VAL A 881 -26.70 -7.04 -6.79
N MET A 882 -27.99 -7.09 -6.42
CA MET A 882 -29.07 -6.47 -7.18
C MET A 882 -29.33 -5.07 -6.62
N LEU A 883 -28.93 -4.04 -7.36
CA LEU A 883 -29.20 -2.65 -7.00
C LEU A 883 -30.72 -2.40 -6.99
N ALA A 884 -31.26 -1.97 -5.85
CA ALA A 884 -32.71 -1.82 -5.63
C ALA A 884 -33.35 -0.66 -6.43
N SER A 885 -32.55 0.14 -7.13
CA SER A 885 -33.01 1.30 -7.89
C SER A 885 -34.07 0.96 -8.94
N SER A 886 -35.06 1.84 -9.05
CA SER A 886 -36.12 1.78 -10.07
C SER A 886 -35.63 2.09 -11.49
N LEU A 887 -34.58 2.91 -11.60
CA LEU A 887 -33.92 3.27 -12.87
C LEU A 887 -32.43 3.54 -12.62
N VAL A 888 -31.58 3.04 -13.51
CA VAL A 888 -30.16 3.40 -13.61
C VAL A 888 -29.89 4.09 -14.94
N ASN A 889 -29.42 5.33 -14.90
CA ASN A 889 -28.95 6.06 -16.08
C ASN A 889 -27.42 6.06 -16.11
N ILE A 890 -26.83 5.51 -17.16
CA ILE A 890 -25.39 5.52 -17.39
C ILE A 890 -25.10 6.61 -18.41
N ALA A 891 -24.53 7.74 -17.96
CA ALA A 891 -24.13 8.82 -18.85
C ALA A 891 -22.88 8.43 -19.66
N LYS A 892 -22.51 9.26 -20.64
CA LYS A 892 -21.41 8.98 -21.57
C LYS A 892 -20.08 8.60 -20.91
N ASN A 893 -19.75 9.23 -19.78
CA ASN A 893 -18.51 8.97 -19.02
C ASN A 893 -18.74 8.01 -17.84
N GLY A 894 -19.99 7.62 -17.61
CA GLY A 894 -20.36 6.67 -16.59
C GLY A 894 -20.10 5.24 -17.02
N LYS A 895 -19.75 4.40 -16.05
CA LYS A 895 -19.57 2.96 -16.22
C LYS A 895 -20.32 2.21 -15.13
N LEU A 896 -21.12 1.21 -15.51
CA LEU A 896 -21.66 0.22 -14.59
C LEU A 896 -20.91 -1.10 -14.79
N THR A 897 -20.43 -1.70 -13.71
CA THR A 897 -19.60 -2.92 -13.75
C THR A 897 -19.81 -3.75 -12.48
N GLY A 898 -19.20 -4.93 -12.40
CA GLY A 898 -19.26 -5.81 -11.23
C GLY A 898 -20.15 -7.02 -11.45
N PHE A 899 -20.71 -7.57 -10.38
CA PHE A 899 -21.46 -8.83 -10.32
C PHE A 899 -22.86 -8.62 -9.75
N GLY A 900 -23.88 -9.17 -10.40
CA GLY A 900 -25.28 -9.05 -9.98
C GLY A 900 -26.11 -8.30 -11.01
N GLY A 901 -26.69 -7.15 -10.66
CA GLY A 901 -27.65 -6.49 -11.54
C GLY A 901 -28.40 -5.30 -10.98
N VAL A 902 -29.45 -4.90 -11.70
CA VAL A 902 -30.36 -3.79 -11.35
C VAL A 902 -31.77 -4.34 -11.27
N VAL A 903 -32.52 -4.04 -10.22
CA VAL A 903 -33.92 -4.49 -10.07
C VAL A 903 -34.82 -3.82 -11.11
N GLY A 904 -34.67 -2.51 -11.31
CA GLY A 904 -35.44 -1.73 -12.26
C GLY A 904 -34.84 -1.65 -13.67
N ASN A 905 -35.07 -0.51 -14.34
CA ASN A 905 -34.68 -0.26 -15.72
C ASN A 905 -33.21 0.22 -15.84
N VAL A 906 -32.60 0.06 -17.00
CA VAL A 906 -31.27 0.62 -17.33
C VAL A 906 -31.31 1.38 -18.65
N THR A 907 -30.82 2.62 -18.64
CA THR A 907 -30.54 3.42 -19.85
C THR A 907 -29.03 3.58 -20.01
N ASN A 908 -28.45 3.02 -21.08
CA ASN A 908 -27.00 2.98 -21.27
C ASN A 908 -26.52 3.93 -22.38
N SER A 909 -25.94 5.07 -21.99
CA SER A 909 -25.20 5.98 -22.89
C SER A 909 -23.68 5.90 -22.71
N GLY A 910 -23.20 5.15 -21.72
CA GLY A 910 -21.79 5.00 -21.34
C GLY A 910 -21.28 3.59 -21.55
N SER A 911 -20.73 2.98 -20.50
CA SER A 911 -20.19 1.62 -20.54
C SER A 911 -20.90 0.68 -19.57
N LEU A 912 -21.27 -0.49 -20.05
CA LEU A 912 -21.67 -1.65 -19.28
C LEU A 912 -20.54 -2.68 -19.39
N ASP A 913 -19.76 -2.88 -18.33
CA ASP A 913 -18.58 -3.73 -18.36
C ASP A 913 -18.80 -4.96 -17.49
N LEU A 914 -18.88 -6.13 -18.12
CA LEU A 914 -19.07 -7.39 -17.43
C LEU A 914 -17.73 -8.13 -17.23
N ARG A 915 -16.63 -7.60 -17.76
CA ARG A 915 -15.35 -8.31 -17.77
C ARG A 915 -14.83 -8.53 -16.35
N SER A 916 -14.46 -9.77 -16.06
CA SER A 916 -13.75 -10.19 -14.86
C SER A 916 -12.51 -11.02 -15.21
N ALA A 917 -11.74 -11.43 -14.19
CA ALA A 917 -10.52 -12.22 -14.36
C ALA A 917 -10.74 -13.52 -15.17
N ALA A 918 -11.89 -14.18 -14.96
CA ALA A 918 -12.36 -15.29 -15.79
C ALA A 918 -13.67 -14.89 -16.48
N PRO A 919 -13.93 -15.36 -17.72
CA PRO A 919 -15.24 -15.28 -18.34
C PRO A 919 -16.30 -16.06 -17.54
N GLY A 920 -17.54 -15.59 -17.58
CA GLY A 920 -18.69 -16.25 -16.94
C GLY A 920 -19.55 -15.32 -16.09
N ASN A 921 -19.25 -14.03 -16.04
CA ASN A 921 -20.03 -13.06 -15.28
C ASN A 921 -21.41 -12.84 -15.92
N ILE A 922 -22.46 -12.84 -15.10
CA ILE A 922 -23.83 -12.58 -15.55
C ILE A 922 -24.33 -11.30 -14.90
N LEU A 923 -24.64 -10.29 -15.72
CA LEU A 923 -25.31 -9.07 -15.26
C LEU A 923 -26.80 -9.14 -15.62
N THR A 924 -27.68 -9.03 -14.61
CA THR A 924 -29.14 -9.10 -14.80
C THR A 924 -29.79 -7.73 -14.68
N ILE A 925 -30.62 -7.36 -15.66
CA ILE A 925 -31.50 -6.20 -15.61
C ILE A 925 -32.91 -6.72 -15.38
N GLY A 926 -33.50 -6.42 -14.21
CA GLY A 926 -34.82 -6.88 -13.80
C GLY A 926 -35.98 -6.21 -14.54
N GLY A 927 -35.77 -5.00 -15.06
CA GLY A 927 -36.71 -4.27 -15.91
C GLY A 927 -36.28 -4.20 -17.38
N ASN A 928 -36.60 -3.08 -18.02
CA ASN A 928 -36.29 -2.81 -19.42
C ASN A 928 -34.86 -2.27 -19.60
N TYR A 929 -34.24 -2.59 -20.74
CA TYR A 929 -32.96 -2.04 -21.18
C TYR A 929 -33.13 -1.09 -22.37
N THR A 930 -32.56 0.11 -22.28
CA THR A 930 -32.50 1.08 -23.38
C THR A 930 -31.07 1.44 -23.72
N GLY A 931 -30.59 1.00 -24.89
CA GLY A 931 -29.29 1.38 -25.42
C GLY A 931 -29.33 2.75 -26.10
N ASN A 932 -28.57 3.72 -25.59
CA ASN A 932 -28.41 5.04 -26.19
C ASN A 932 -26.98 5.21 -26.73
N ASN A 933 -26.57 4.32 -27.63
CA ASN A 933 -25.20 4.22 -28.17
C ASN A 933 -24.11 3.90 -27.13
N GLY A 934 -24.48 3.38 -25.96
CA GLY A 934 -23.53 2.84 -24.99
C GLY A 934 -22.79 1.61 -25.50
N THR A 935 -21.78 1.18 -24.75
CA THR A 935 -20.96 0.00 -25.04
C THR A 935 -21.18 -1.08 -23.98
N LEU A 936 -21.24 -2.34 -24.42
CA LEU A 936 -21.18 -3.55 -23.63
C LEU A 936 -19.81 -4.18 -23.84
N LEU A 937 -19.08 -4.47 -22.76
CA LEU A 937 -17.77 -5.10 -22.79
C LEU A 937 -17.86 -6.48 -22.12
N ILE A 938 -17.42 -7.52 -22.84
CA ILE A 938 -17.47 -8.92 -22.38
C ILE A 938 -16.16 -9.67 -22.65
N ASN A 939 -15.84 -10.60 -21.78
CA ASN A 939 -14.81 -11.62 -22.01
C ASN A 939 -15.47 -12.92 -22.48
N THR A 940 -14.83 -13.60 -23.43
CA THR A 940 -15.27 -14.89 -23.95
C THR A 940 -14.05 -15.77 -24.23
N VAL A 941 -14.10 -17.04 -23.86
CA VAL A 941 -13.19 -18.05 -24.42
C VAL A 941 -13.65 -18.31 -25.85
N LEU A 942 -12.93 -17.88 -26.87
CA LEU A 942 -13.37 -18.08 -28.26
C LEU A 942 -13.06 -19.49 -28.78
N ASP A 943 -13.81 -20.49 -28.32
CA ASP A 943 -13.74 -21.88 -28.78
C ASP A 943 -15.10 -22.39 -29.30
N ASP A 944 -15.64 -23.48 -28.74
CA ASP A 944 -16.90 -24.08 -29.17
C ASP A 944 -18.11 -23.49 -28.44
N SER A 945 -19.31 -24.02 -28.67
CA SER A 945 -20.55 -23.50 -28.07
C SER A 945 -20.69 -23.69 -26.56
N SER A 946 -19.78 -24.43 -25.92
CA SER A 946 -19.72 -24.56 -24.45
C SER A 946 -18.82 -23.52 -23.79
N SER A 947 -18.22 -22.64 -24.58
CA SER A 947 -17.29 -21.61 -24.13
C SER A 947 -17.83 -20.76 -22.98
N ALA A 948 -16.99 -20.56 -21.97
CA ALA A 948 -17.27 -19.61 -20.90
C ALA A 948 -17.33 -18.18 -21.48
N THR A 949 -18.41 -17.47 -21.18
CA THR A 949 -18.62 -16.10 -21.64
C THR A 949 -19.32 -15.30 -20.57
N ASP A 950 -19.00 -14.01 -20.51
CA ASP A 950 -19.86 -13.06 -19.81
C ASP A 950 -21.19 -12.90 -20.56
N LYS A 951 -22.28 -12.67 -19.82
CA LYS A 951 -23.64 -12.62 -20.36
C LYS A 951 -24.45 -11.47 -19.77
N LEU A 952 -25.09 -10.69 -20.64
CA LEU A 952 -26.13 -9.73 -20.26
C LEU A 952 -27.51 -10.40 -20.30
N VAL A 953 -28.26 -10.36 -19.20
CA VAL A 953 -29.62 -10.90 -19.11
C VAL A 953 -30.60 -9.76 -18.86
N ILE A 954 -31.59 -9.60 -19.72
CA ILE A 954 -32.63 -8.57 -19.62
C ILE A 954 -33.98 -9.26 -19.39
N LYS A 955 -34.62 -9.00 -18.25
CA LYS A 955 -35.89 -9.61 -17.85
C LYS A 955 -37.12 -8.92 -18.46
N GLY A 956 -37.01 -7.65 -18.82
CA GLY A 956 -38.03 -6.88 -19.54
C GLY A 956 -37.73 -6.75 -21.04
N ASP A 957 -38.22 -5.66 -21.64
CA ASP A 957 -38.00 -5.33 -23.04
C ASP A 957 -36.62 -4.70 -23.27
N ALA A 958 -36.04 -4.95 -24.44
CA ALA A 958 -34.82 -4.30 -24.89
C ALA A 958 -35.11 -3.35 -26.07
N SER A 959 -34.54 -2.14 -26.03
CA SER A 959 -34.66 -1.16 -27.11
C SER A 959 -33.37 -0.35 -27.32
N GLY A 960 -33.27 0.32 -28.46
CA GLY A 960 -32.15 1.22 -28.77
C GLY A 960 -30.89 0.50 -29.28
N LYS A 961 -29.75 1.20 -29.33
CA LYS A 961 -28.49 0.69 -29.90
C LYS A 961 -27.41 0.53 -28.85
N THR A 962 -26.68 -0.58 -28.88
CA THR A 962 -25.52 -0.84 -28.01
C THR A 962 -24.38 -1.46 -28.81
N ARG A 963 -23.15 -0.96 -28.63
CA ARG A 963 -21.94 -1.54 -29.21
C ARG A 963 -21.45 -2.69 -28.32
N VAL A 964 -21.03 -3.81 -28.87
CA VAL A 964 -20.55 -4.97 -28.11
C VAL A 964 -19.10 -5.25 -28.47
N ALA A 965 -18.19 -5.06 -27.52
CA ALA A 965 -16.78 -5.39 -27.68
C ALA A 965 -16.46 -6.68 -26.93
N VAL A 966 -15.79 -7.61 -27.62
CA VAL A 966 -15.46 -8.93 -27.10
C VAL A 966 -13.96 -9.07 -26.99
N THR A 967 -13.48 -9.51 -25.83
CA THR A 967 -12.07 -9.84 -25.60
C THR A 967 -11.93 -11.36 -25.50
N ASN A 968 -11.07 -11.95 -26.34
CA ASN A 968 -10.74 -13.37 -26.24
C ASN A 968 -9.89 -13.63 -25.00
N VAL A 969 -10.30 -14.57 -24.15
CA VAL A 969 -9.55 -14.99 -22.96
C VAL A 969 -9.22 -16.47 -23.09
N GLY A 970 -8.09 -16.76 -23.74
CA GLY A 970 -7.54 -18.12 -23.84
C GLY A 970 -8.18 -19.04 -24.90
N GLY A 971 -9.13 -18.56 -25.71
CA GLY A 971 -9.71 -19.36 -26.79
C GLY A 971 -8.71 -19.60 -27.92
N SER A 972 -8.63 -20.86 -28.38
CA SER A 972 -7.78 -21.29 -29.50
C SER A 972 -8.43 -21.06 -30.87
N GLY A 973 -9.75 -20.85 -30.91
CA GLY A 973 -10.53 -20.73 -32.13
C GLY A 973 -11.07 -22.08 -32.57
N ALA A 974 -12.38 -22.32 -32.42
CA ALA A 974 -13.02 -23.57 -32.82
C ALA A 974 -14.35 -23.31 -33.55
N ASN A 975 -14.97 -24.39 -34.07
CA ASN A 975 -16.29 -24.30 -34.66
C ASN A 975 -17.35 -24.19 -33.54
N THR A 976 -18.17 -23.15 -33.59
CA THR A 976 -19.35 -23.03 -32.74
C THR A 976 -20.55 -23.72 -33.39
N LEU A 977 -20.78 -25.01 -33.09
CA LEU A 977 -21.93 -25.77 -33.61
C LEU A 977 -23.30 -25.11 -33.29
N ASN A 978 -23.44 -24.52 -32.11
CA ASN A 978 -24.65 -23.87 -31.60
C ASN A 978 -24.46 -22.37 -31.25
N SER A 979 -23.37 -21.73 -31.71
CA SER A 979 -22.97 -20.35 -31.32
C SER A 979 -22.75 -20.18 -29.79
N ILE A 980 -22.28 -19.01 -29.33
CA ILE A 980 -22.05 -18.67 -27.90
C ILE A 980 -23.02 -17.54 -27.51
N GLU A 981 -23.99 -17.78 -26.62
CA GLU A 981 -24.98 -16.77 -26.20
C GLU A 981 -24.36 -15.72 -25.27
N VAL A 982 -24.37 -14.44 -25.66
CA VAL A 982 -23.77 -13.35 -24.88
C VAL A 982 -24.80 -12.31 -24.40
N ILE A 983 -25.96 -12.21 -25.05
CA ILE A 983 -27.10 -11.39 -24.59
C ILE A 983 -28.38 -12.21 -24.66
N HIS A 984 -29.12 -12.23 -23.54
CA HIS A 984 -30.41 -12.90 -23.39
C HIS A 984 -31.50 -11.88 -23.03
N VAL A 985 -32.63 -11.91 -23.74
CA VAL A 985 -33.79 -11.03 -23.49
C VAL A 985 -35.05 -11.87 -23.33
N ASP A 986 -35.68 -11.79 -22.16
CA ASP A 986 -36.94 -12.48 -21.86
C ASP A 986 -38.16 -11.75 -22.50
N GLY A 987 -38.09 -10.41 -22.61
CA GLY A 987 -39.13 -9.58 -23.22
C GLY A 987 -38.96 -9.33 -24.72
N ASN A 988 -39.54 -8.24 -25.22
CA ASN A 988 -39.45 -7.86 -26.63
C ASN A 988 -38.11 -7.17 -26.96
N ALA A 989 -37.39 -7.71 -27.94
CA ALA A 989 -36.13 -7.15 -28.44
C ALA A 989 -36.19 -6.68 -29.92
N ALA A 990 -37.38 -6.48 -30.47
CA ALA A 990 -37.56 -6.06 -31.87
C ALA A 990 -36.97 -4.67 -32.16
N ASN A 991 -36.93 -3.80 -31.16
CA ASN A 991 -36.39 -2.44 -31.27
C ASN A 991 -34.97 -2.30 -30.68
N ALA A 992 -34.34 -3.39 -30.26
CA ALA A 992 -32.96 -3.41 -29.79
C ALA A 992 -32.01 -3.83 -30.89
N GLU A 993 -30.84 -3.18 -30.95
CA GLU A 993 -29.77 -3.56 -31.86
C GLU A 993 -28.42 -3.58 -31.12
N PHE A 994 -27.85 -4.77 -30.96
CA PHE A 994 -26.50 -4.97 -30.45
C PHE A 994 -25.52 -5.16 -31.60
N ILE A 995 -24.58 -4.22 -31.72
CA ILE A 995 -23.71 -4.05 -32.88
C ILE A 995 -22.28 -4.46 -32.50
N GLN A 996 -21.69 -5.37 -33.26
CA GLN A 996 -20.29 -5.75 -33.08
C GLN A 996 -19.34 -4.53 -33.14
N ALA A 997 -18.51 -4.39 -32.11
CA ALA A 997 -17.47 -3.37 -32.02
C ALA A 997 -16.09 -4.00 -32.13
N GLY A 998 -15.41 -3.75 -33.25
CA GLY A 998 -14.11 -4.33 -33.54
C GLY A 998 -14.19 -5.74 -34.15
N ARG A 999 -13.03 -6.27 -34.51
CA ARG A 999 -12.89 -7.62 -35.08
C ARG A 999 -12.67 -8.61 -33.94
N ILE A 1000 -13.37 -9.74 -33.99
CA ILE A 1000 -13.32 -10.79 -32.97
C ILE A 1000 -12.67 -12.00 -33.63
N ALA A 1001 -11.42 -12.32 -33.26
CA ALA A 1001 -10.62 -13.34 -33.94
C ALA A 1001 -9.85 -14.22 -32.94
N ALA A 1002 -9.78 -15.52 -33.22
CA ALA A 1002 -8.97 -16.49 -32.48
C ALA A 1002 -8.58 -17.65 -33.41
N GLY A 1003 -7.33 -18.11 -33.35
CA GLY A 1003 -6.85 -19.20 -34.20
C GLY A 1003 -7.00 -18.86 -35.69
N ALA A 1004 -7.48 -19.81 -36.49
CA ALA A 1004 -7.74 -19.62 -37.91
C ALA A 1004 -9.04 -18.85 -38.23
N TYR A 1005 -9.84 -18.46 -37.22
CA TYR A 1005 -11.24 -18.08 -37.41
C TYR A 1005 -11.60 -16.66 -36.96
N ASP A 1006 -12.53 -16.06 -37.69
CA ASP A 1006 -13.24 -14.84 -37.31
C ASP A 1006 -14.61 -15.17 -36.71
N TYR A 1007 -14.94 -14.54 -35.57
CA TYR A 1007 -16.23 -14.62 -34.92
C TYR A 1007 -17.09 -13.41 -35.28
N THR A 1008 -18.39 -13.64 -35.42
CA THR A 1008 -19.39 -12.61 -35.73
C THR A 1008 -20.50 -12.59 -34.69
N LEU A 1009 -20.88 -11.40 -34.24
CA LEU A 1009 -22.06 -11.22 -33.38
C LEU A 1009 -23.32 -11.16 -34.25
N GLY A 1010 -24.31 -11.99 -33.95
CA GLY A 1010 -25.58 -12.01 -34.66
C GLY A 1010 -26.75 -12.46 -33.78
N ARG A 1011 -27.98 -12.31 -34.27
CA ARG A 1011 -29.18 -12.80 -33.59
C ARG A 1011 -29.29 -14.32 -33.68
N GLY A 1012 -29.93 -14.93 -32.68
CA GLY A 1012 -30.26 -16.35 -32.69
C GLY A 1012 -31.35 -16.72 -33.69
N PRO A 1013 -31.47 -18.01 -34.06
CA PRO A 1013 -32.52 -18.49 -34.94
C PRO A 1013 -33.88 -18.67 -34.21
N GLY A 1014 -34.97 -18.58 -34.97
CA GLY A 1014 -36.32 -18.95 -34.50
C GLY A 1014 -36.79 -18.17 -33.27
N SER A 1015 -37.22 -18.88 -32.23
CA SER A 1015 -37.65 -18.29 -30.96
C SER A 1015 -36.54 -17.53 -30.23
N ASN A 1016 -35.27 -17.75 -30.59
CA ASN A 1016 -34.11 -17.10 -29.98
C ASN A 1016 -33.69 -15.81 -30.72
N TYR A 1017 -34.52 -15.29 -31.64
CA TYR A 1017 -34.24 -14.05 -32.38
C TYR A 1017 -34.08 -12.82 -31.49
N GLY A 1018 -34.63 -12.88 -30.26
CA GLY A 1018 -34.46 -11.85 -29.24
C GLY A 1018 -33.09 -11.85 -28.55
N ASN A 1019 -32.24 -12.85 -28.82
CA ASN A 1019 -30.94 -13.06 -28.17
C ASN A 1019 -29.80 -12.89 -29.19
N TRP A 1020 -28.58 -12.59 -28.69
CA TRP A 1020 -27.39 -12.41 -29.53
C TRP A 1020 -26.29 -13.41 -29.17
N TYR A 1021 -25.64 -13.91 -30.21
CA TYR A 1021 -24.67 -14.98 -30.16
C TYR A 1021 -23.41 -14.66 -30.97
N LEU A 1022 -22.27 -15.15 -30.51
CA LEU A 1022 -21.02 -15.20 -31.29
C LEU A 1022 -20.95 -16.51 -32.08
N SER A 1023 -20.64 -16.43 -33.37
CA SER A 1023 -20.45 -17.60 -34.24
C SER A 1023 -19.18 -17.49 -35.09
N SER A 1024 -18.42 -18.58 -35.17
CA SER A 1024 -17.30 -18.74 -36.11
C SER A 1024 -17.74 -19.24 -37.49
N SER A 1025 -19.03 -19.54 -37.70
CA SER A 1025 -19.62 -19.83 -39.00
C SER A 1025 -20.48 -18.66 -39.50
N LYS A 1026 -21.10 -18.77 -40.68
CA LYS A 1026 -21.96 -17.73 -41.25
C LYS A 1026 -23.24 -17.69 -40.43
N ASN A 1027 -23.35 -16.67 -39.58
CA ASN A 1027 -24.64 -16.28 -39.03
C ASN A 1027 -25.49 -15.66 -40.16
N THR A 1028 -26.21 -16.49 -40.93
CA THR A 1028 -27.33 -16.04 -41.76
C THR A 1028 -28.65 -16.38 -41.07
N PRO A 1029 -29.38 -15.39 -40.53
CA PRO A 1029 -30.72 -15.61 -39.98
C PRO A 1029 -31.83 -15.79 -41.03
N GLU A 1030 -31.52 -15.77 -42.34
CA GLU A 1030 -32.53 -15.99 -43.39
C GLU A 1030 -32.72 -17.49 -43.69
N PRO A 1031 -33.97 -18.02 -43.62
CA PRO A 1031 -34.26 -19.35 -44.10
C PRO A 1031 -34.23 -19.34 -45.64
N ARG A 1032 -33.20 -19.91 -46.25
CA ARG A 1032 -33.25 -20.26 -47.67
C ARG A 1032 -33.84 -21.66 -47.81
N PRO A 1033 -34.99 -21.85 -48.48
CA PRO A 1033 -35.51 -23.16 -48.80
C PRO A 1033 -34.81 -23.66 -50.07
N ASP A 1034 -33.81 -24.53 -49.94
CA ASP A 1034 -33.48 -25.64 -50.86
C ASP A 1034 -32.15 -26.28 -50.44
N PRO A 1035 -31.94 -27.59 -50.68
CA PRO A 1035 -30.77 -28.30 -50.16
C PRO A 1035 -29.53 -27.92 -50.98
N GLU A 1036 -28.69 -27.06 -50.42
CA GLU A 1036 -27.31 -26.94 -50.87
C GLU A 1036 -26.52 -28.19 -50.41
N PRO A 1037 -25.60 -28.73 -51.23
CA PRO A 1037 -24.92 -29.98 -50.94
C PRO A 1037 -24.10 -29.85 -49.66
N THR A 1038 -24.13 -30.92 -48.85
CA THR A 1038 -23.31 -31.10 -47.65
C THR A 1038 -21.88 -30.62 -47.93
N PRO A 1039 -21.42 -29.51 -47.33
CA PRO A 1039 -20.05 -29.08 -47.51
C PRO A 1039 -19.16 -30.15 -46.89
N GLU A 1040 -18.40 -30.87 -47.73
CA GLU A 1040 -17.30 -31.70 -47.27
C GLU A 1040 -16.28 -30.80 -46.56
N GLY A 1041 -16.34 -30.74 -45.22
CA GLY A 1041 -15.28 -30.21 -44.35
C GLY A 1041 -15.14 -28.67 -44.29
N HIS A 1042 -15.31 -28.12 -43.08
CA HIS A 1042 -14.95 -26.76 -42.66
C HIS A 1042 -15.82 -25.58 -43.18
N ASP A 1043 -17.02 -25.39 -42.60
CA ASP A 1043 -17.88 -24.20 -42.81
C ASP A 1043 -17.56 -23.00 -41.88
N ASN A 1044 -16.30 -22.83 -41.49
CA ASN A 1044 -15.87 -21.74 -40.60
C ASN A 1044 -15.43 -20.50 -41.39
N ASN A 1045 -15.53 -19.31 -40.79
CA ASN A 1045 -15.06 -18.04 -41.33
C ASN A 1045 -13.53 -17.95 -41.21
N LEU A 1046 -12.80 -18.27 -42.28
CA LEU A 1046 -11.34 -18.21 -42.25
C LEU A 1046 -10.81 -16.76 -42.26
N ARG A 1047 -9.74 -16.56 -41.49
CA ARG A 1047 -8.97 -15.32 -41.41
C ARG A 1047 -8.06 -15.13 -42.64
N PRO A 1048 -8.05 -13.94 -43.30
CA PRO A 1048 -7.18 -13.67 -44.43
C PRO A 1048 -5.68 -13.67 -44.08
N GLU A 1049 -5.33 -13.54 -42.80
CA GLU A 1049 -3.93 -13.60 -42.33
C GLU A 1049 -3.27 -14.94 -42.68
N ALA A 1050 -4.03 -16.05 -42.62
CA ALA A 1050 -3.54 -17.40 -42.92
C ALA A 1050 -2.86 -17.46 -44.29
N SER A 1051 -3.53 -16.96 -45.34
CA SER A 1051 -2.96 -16.92 -46.68
C SER A 1051 -1.88 -15.86 -46.88
N SER A 1052 -1.83 -14.82 -46.05
CA SER A 1052 -0.72 -13.85 -46.08
C SER A 1052 0.56 -14.48 -45.53
N TYR A 1053 0.47 -15.27 -44.46
CA TYR A 1053 1.59 -16.10 -43.97
C TYR A 1053 2.03 -17.11 -45.04
N THR A 1054 1.09 -17.83 -45.66
CA THR A 1054 1.37 -18.76 -46.76
C THR A 1054 2.05 -18.08 -47.96
N ALA A 1055 1.58 -16.89 -48.37
CA ALA A 1055 2.17 -16.13 -49.47
C ALA A 1055 3.62 -15.76 -49.19
N ASN A 1056 3.96 -15.48 -47.93
CA ASN A 1056 5.31 -15.10 -47.54
C ASN A 1056 6.28 -16.30 -47.66
N ILE A 1057 5.93 -17.47 -47.12
CA ILE A 1057 6.79 -18.66 -47.21
C ILE A 1057 6.91 -19.19 -48.65
N ALA A 1058 5.84 -19.10 -49.44
CA ALA A 1058 5.85 -19.42 -50.85
C ALA A 1058 6.78 -18.48 -51.64
N ALA A 1059 6.72 -17.16 -51.37
CA ALA A 1059 7.60 -16.18 -51.99
C ALA A 1059 9.07 -16.41 -51.61
N ALA A 1060 9.37 -16.63 -50.32
CA ALA A 1060 10.74 -16.86 -49.85
C ALA A 1060 11.41 -18.07 -50.53
N ASN A 1061 10.64 -19.12 -50.86
CA ASN A 1061 11.16 -20.32 -51.52
C ASN A 1061 11.24 -20.23 -53.06
N THR A 1062 10.50 -19.31 -53.69
CA THR A 1062 10.39 -19.25 -55.17
C THR A 1062 11.05 -18.02 -55.80
N MET A 1063 11.25 -16.94 -55.03
CA MET A 1063 11.66 -15.62 -55.52
C MET A 1063 12.96 -15.62 -56.33
N PHE A 1064 13.93 -16.45 -55.97
CA PHE A 1064 15.26 -16.46 -56.59
C PHE A 1064 15.51 -17.67 -57.49
N VAL A 1065 14.49 -18.47 -57.80
CA VAL A 1065 14.61 -19.61 -58.70
C VAL A 1065 14.95 -19.11 -60.11
N THR A 1066 15.96 -19.70 -60.73
CA THR A 1066 16.48 -19.31 -62.05
C THR A 1066 16.73 -20.55 -62.92
N ARG A 1067 16.62 -20.37 -64.24
CA ARG A 1067 16.95 -21.38 -65.26
C ARG A 1067 18.21 -20.99 -66.01
N LEU A 1068 18.86 -21.95 -66.67
CA LEU A 1068 20.08 -21.68 -67.44
C LEU A 1068 19.92 -20.53 -68.44
N HIS A 1069 18.86 -20.57 -69.25
CA HIS A 1069 18.57 -19.55 -70.27
C HIS A 1069 18.15 -18.18 -69.70
N GLU A 1070 18.05 -18.04 -68.37
CA GLU A 1070 17.81 -16.77 -67.71
C GLU A 1070 19.11 -16.13 -67.18
N ARG A 1071 20.25 -16.83 -67.35
CA ARG A 1071 21.62 -16.41 -66.99
C ARG A 1071 22.57 -16.36 -68.21
N LEU A 1072 22.03 -16.47 -69.42
CA LEU A 1072 22.69 -16.83 -70.69
C LEU A 1072 24.22 -16.62 -70.75
N GLY A 1073 24.94 -17.73 -70.56
CA GLY A 1073 26.27 -18.00 -71.09
C GLY A 1073 26.32 -17.81 -72.61
N GLN A 1074 27.30 -17.07 -73.14
CA GLN A 1074 27.66 -17.03 -74.56
C GLN A 1074 29.18 -16.93 -74.64
N THR A 1075 29.74 -17.42 -75.74
CA THR A 1075 31.16 -17.74 -75.91
C THR A 1075 31.77 -17.21 -77.22
N GLN A 1076 33.11 -17.05 -77.14
CA GLN A 1076 34.13 -16.77 -78.16
C GLN A 1076 34.54 -15.31 -78.46
N TYR A 1077 35.64 -14.88 -77.86
CA TYR A 1077 36.61 -13.98 -78.50
C TYR A 1077 37.99 -14.66 -78.50
N VAL A 1078 38.65 -14.68 -79.65
CA VAL A 1078 40.05 -15.10 -79.76
C VAL A 1078 40.88 -13.89 -79.38
N ASP A 1079 41.64 -13.97 -78.28
CA ASP A 1079 42.54 -12.90 -77.85
C ASP A 1079 43.47 -12.50 -79.02
N ALA A 1080 43.41 -11.22 -79.43
CA ALA A 1080 44.10 -10.71 -80.61
C ALA A 1080 45.64 -10.69 -80.51
N ILE A 1081 46.20 -11.07 -79.36
CA ILE A 1081 47.64 -11.09 -79.09
C ILE A 1081 48.15 -12.53 -78.92
N THR A 1082 47.34 -13.44 -78.36
CA THR A 1082 47.76 -14.78 -77.92
C THR A 1082 47.05 -15.95 -78.60
N GLY A 1083 45.84 -15.76 -79.14
CA GLY A 1083 45.07 -16.85 -79.76
C GLY A 1083 44.40 -17.83 -78.79
N GLU A 1084 44.50 -17.64 -77.47
CA GLU A 1084 43.86 -18.52 -76.47
C GLU A 1084 42.48 -17.98 -76.00
N PRO A 1085 41.44 -18.83 -75.87
CA PRO A 1085 40.10 -18.41 -75.44
C PRO A 1085 40.03 -18.15 -73.93
N LYS A 1086 39.78 -16.90 -73.52
CA LYS A 1086 39.43 -16.50 -72.14
C LYS A 1086 38.19 -15.59 -72.16
N ALA A 1087 37.22 -15.87 -71.29
CA ALA A 1087 36.03 -15.03 -71.11
C ALA A 1087 35.77 -14.76 -69.63
N THR A 1088 35.50 -13.50 -69.30
CA THR A 1088 34.86 -13.08 -68.03
C THR A 1088 33.58 -12.36 -68.41
N SER A 1089 32.46 -12.73 -67.80
CA SER A 1089 31.17 -12.11 -68.12
C SER A 1089 30.36 -11.81 -66.87
N MET A 1090 29.52 -10.79 -66.95
CA MET A 1090 28.55 -10.44 -65.93
C MET A 1090 27.17 -10.36 -66.54
N TRP A 1091 26.22 -11.06 -65.94
CA TRP A 1091 24.80 -11.01 -66.29
C TRP A 1091 24.00 -10.38 -65.16
N MET A 1092 22.89 -9.76 -65.54
CA MET A 1092 21.94 -9.13 -64.64
C MET A 1092 20.54 -9.38 -65.18
N ARG A 1093 19.60 -9.79 -64.33
CA ARG A 1093 18.19 -9.99 -64.67
C ARG A 1093 17.27 -9.23 -63.72
N HIS A 1094 16.24 -8.65 -64.30
CA HIS A 1094 15.11 -8.01 -63.63
C HIS A 1094 13.85 -8.81 -63.93
N GLU A 1095 13.13 -9.25 -62.90
CA GLU A 1095 11.85 -9.95 -63.05
C GLU A 1095 10.75 -9.23 -62.25
N GLY A 1096 9.63 -8.93 -62.92
CA GLY A 1096 8.39 -8.51 -62.27
C GLY A 1096 7.34 -9.59 -62.45
N GLY A 1097 6.59 -9.94 -61.40
CA GLY A 1097 5.57 -10.99 -61.44
C GLY A 1097 4.30 -10.65 -60.69
N HIS A 1098 3.17 -11.14 -61.18
CA HIS A 1098 1.86 -11.06 -60.55
C HIS A 1098 1.25 -12.45 -60.44
N ASN A 1099 0.96 -12.87 -59.21
CA ASN A 1099 0.44 -14.20 -58.87
C ASN A 1099 -0.94 -14.08 -58.20
N ARG A 1100 -1.87 -14.98 -58.53
CA ARG A 1100 -3.18 -15.11 -57.87
C ARG A 1100 -3.47 -16.57 -57.53
N TRP A 1101 -4.01 -16.80 -56.34
CA TRP A 1101 -4.35 -18.14 -55.86
C TRP A 1101 -5.44 -18.09 -54.77
N ARG A 1102 -5.93 -19.28 -54.39
CA ARG A 1102 -6.93 -19.45 -53.33
C ARG A 1102 -6.48 -20.51 -52.33
N ASP A 1103 -6.95 -20.40 -51.10
CA ASP A 1103 -6.81 -21.50 -50.15
C ASP A 1103 -7.70 -22.70 -50.52
N GLY A 1104 -7.49 -23.85 -49.87
CA GLY A 1104 -8.25 -25.08 -50.13
C GLY A 1104 -9.77 -24.96 -49.95
N SER A 1105 -10.28 -24.03 -49.11
CA SER A 1105 -11.72 -23.77 -48.98
C SER A 1105 -12.29 -22.84 -50.05
N GLY A 1106 -11.42 -22.06 -50.72
CA GLY A 1106 -11.80 -21.01 -51.66
C GLY A 1106 -12.32 -19.71 -51.02
N GLN A 1107 -12.31 -19.59 -49.68
CA GLN A 1107 -12.76 -18.39 -48.96
C GLN A 1107 -11.75 -17.25 -49.03
N LEU A 1108 -10.45 -17.59 -49.09
CA LEU A 1108 -9.35 -16.65 -49.08
C LEU A 1108 -8.79 -16.50 -50.49
N LYS A 1109 -8.83 -15.29 -51.02
CA LYS A 1109 -8.30 -14.95 -52.34
C LYS A 1109 -7.07 -14.10 -52.17
N THR A 1110 -5.93 -14.60 -52.63
CA THR A 1110 -4.63 -13.92 -52.50
C THR A 1110 -4.14 -13.48 -53.86
N GLN A 1111 -3.65 -12.24 -53.93
CA GLN A 1111 -2.89 -11.71 -55.06
C GLN A 1111 -1.55 -11.17 -54.56
N SER A 1112 -0.48 -11.42 -55.31
CA SER A 1112 0.87 -11.02 -54.95
C SER A 1112 1.56 -10.35 -56.14
N ASN A 1113 2.35 -9.32 -55.85
CA ASN A 1113 3.25 -8.68 -56.80
C ASN A 1113 4.69 -8.84 -56.31
N ARG A 1114 5.57 -9.36 -57.16
CA ARG A 1114 6.99 -9.53 -56.86
C ARG A 1114 7.88 -8.75 -57.81
N TYR A 1115 9.01 -8.28 -57.30
CA TYR A 1115 10.10 -7.74 -58.08
C TYR A 1115 11.43 -8.37 -57.61
N VAL A 1116 12.24 -8.82 -58.56
CA VAL A 1116 13.49 -9.52 -58.31
C VAL A 1116 14.58 -8.93 -59.20
N ILE A 1117 15.73 -8.69 -58.61
CA ILE A 1117 16.97 -8.37 -59.30
C ILE A 1117 18.00 -9.43 -58.91
N GLN A 1118 18.62 -10.05 -59.91
CA GLN A 1118 19.74 -10.95 -59.71
C GLN A 1118 20.89 -10.56 -60.63
N LEU A 1119 22.10 -10.69 -60.11
CA LEU A 1119 23.33 -10.49 -60.85
C LEU A 1119 24.27 -11.66 -60.60
N GLY A 1120 25.08 -11.98 -61.59
CA GLY A 1120 26.09 -13.01 -61.46
C GLY A 1120 27.12 -12.94 -62.57
N GLY A 1121 28.13 -13.77 -62.48
CA GLY A 1121 29.20 -13.80 -63.46
C GLY A 1121 30.04 -15.06 -63.38
N ASP A 1122 30.56 -15.45 -64.55
CA ASP A 1122 31.42 -16.62 -64.69
C ASP A 1122 32.81 -16.26 -64.15
N ILE A 1123 33.27 -17.03 -63.16
CA ILE A 1123 34.58 -16.86 -62.51
C ILE A 1123 35.63 -17.80 -63.10
N ALA A 1124 35.21 -18.91 -63.71
CA ALA A 1124 36.13 -19.86 -64.31
C ALA A 1124 35.43 -20.71 -65.37
N GLN A 1125 36.21 -21.12 -66.37
CA GLN A 1125 35.78 -21.97 -67.47
C GLN A 1125 36.86 -23.00 -67.83
N TRP A 1126 36.48 -24.19 -68.26
CA TRP A 1126 37.43 -25.25 -68.66
C TRP A 1126 36.87 -26.13 -69.78
N ASP A 1127 37.75 -26.57 -70.69
CA ASP A 1127 37.44 -27.43 -71.84
C ASP A 1127 38.14 -28.79 -71.71
N TRP A 1128 37.39 -29.86 -71.95
CA TRP A 1128 37.89 -31.23 -72.04
C TRP A 1128 37.49 -31.84 -73.40
N GLY A 1129 38.25 -31.54 -74.46
CA GLY A 1129 38.16 -32.24 -75.74
C GLY A 1129 37.80 -31.39 -76.96
N GLY A 1130 37.91 -30.06 -76.90
CA GLY A 1130 37.76 -29.17 -78.05
C GLY A 1130 36.32 -28.75 -78.34
N THR A 1131 35.31 -29.51 -77.88
CA THR A 1131 33.88 -29.14 -78.01
C THR A 1131 33.18 -28.95 -76.66
N ASN A 1132 33.61 -29.65 -75.61
CA ASN A 1132 32.95 -29.65 -74.30
C ASN A 1132 33.42 -28.46 -73.44
N ARG A 1133 32.52 -27.71 -72.79
CA ARG A 1133 32.92 -26.65 -71.84
C ARG A 1133 32.15 -26.69 -70.54
N TRP A 1134 32.85 -26.30 -69.49
CA TRP A 1134 32.30 -26.06 -68.16
C TRP A 1134 32.47 -24.60 -67.77
N HIS A 1135 31.49 -24.06 -67.05
CA HIS A 1135 31.44 -22.73 -66.47
C HIS A 1135 31.18 -22.87 -64.98
N LEU A 1136 31.82 -22.03 -64.17
CA LEU A 1136 31.53 -21.84 -62.76
C LEU A 1136 31.37 -20.35 -62.52
N GLY A 1137 30.34 -19.97 -61.76
CA GLY A 1137 30.01 -18.58 -61.49
C GLY A 1137 29.39 -18.36 -60.11
N VAL A 1138 29.36 -17.09 -59.74
CA VAL A 1138 28.73 -16.59 -58.50
C VAL A 1138 27.47 -15.81 -58.85
N MET A 1139 26.49 -15.80 -57.97
CA MET A 1139 25.29 -15.01 -58.12
C MET A 1139 24.80 -14.42 -56.80
N ALA A 1140 24.17 -13.26 -56.86
CA ALA A 1140 23.51 -12.62 -55.74
C ALA A 1140 22.19 -11.99 -56.20
N GLY A 1141 21.24 -11.89 -55.27
CA GLY A 1141 19.91 -11.37 -55.57
C GLY A 1141 19.34 -10.52 -54.46
N TYR A 1142 18.46 -9.61 -54.84
CA TYR A 1142 17.50 -8.95 -53.96
C TYR A 1142 16.11 -9.13 -54.55
N GLY A 1143 15.11 -9.32 -53.70
CA GLY A 1143 13.74 -9.38 -54.14
C GLY A 1143 12.78 -8.96 -53.05
N ASN A 1144 11.62 -8.50 -53.50
CA ASN A 1144 10.50 -8.22 -52.63
C ASN A 1144 9.21 -8.79 -53.22
N ASN A 1145 8.27 -9.12 -52.33
CA ASN A 1145 6.94 -9.58 -52.67
C ASN A 1145 5.93 -8.92 -51.72
N HIS A 1146 4.88 -8.34 -52.28
CA HIS A 1146 3.76 -7.80 -51.53
C HIS A 1146 2.49 -8.56 -51.91
N SER A 1147 1.81 -9.11 -50.92
CA SER A 1147 0.57 -9.86 -51.08
C SER A 1147 -0.61 -9.15 -50.40
N SER A 1148 -1.79 -9.35 -50.96
CA SER A 1148 -3.06 -8.98 -50.33
C SER A 1148 -4.02 -10.15 -50.43
N THR A 1149 -4.56 -10.54 -49.28
CA THR A 1149 -5.57 -11.58 -49.15
C THR A 1149 -6.89 -10.94 -48.72
N GLY A 1150 -7.97 -11.27 -49.40
CA GLY A 1150 -9.33 -10.95 -48.96
C GLY A 1150 -10.10 -12.21 -48.57
N ALA A 1151 -10.80 -12.17 -47.43
CA ALA A 1151 -11.74 -13.21 -47.02
C ALA A 1151 -13.13 -12.88 -47.54
N VAL A 1152 -13.64 -13.65 -48.51
CA VAL A 1152 -14.90 -13.35 -49.20
C VAL A 1152 -16.11 -13.39 -48.26
N ARG A 1153 -16.04 -14.20 -47.20
CA ARG A 1153 -17.14 -14.44 -46.26
C ARG A 1153 -17.27 -13.34 -45.20
N THR A 1154 -16.15 -12.88 -44.64
CA THR A 1154 -16.11 -11.86 -43.57
C THR A 1154 -15.88 -10.46 -44.09
N GLY A 1155 -15.32 -10.32 -45.30
CA GLY A 1155 -14.96 -9.04 -45.90
C GLY A 1155 -13.66 -8.43 -45.38
N TYR A 1156 -12.97 -9.07 -44.43
CA TYR A 1156 -11.68 -8.63 -43.93
C TYR A 1156 -10.56 -8.87 -44.93
N HIS A 1157 -9.54 -8.01 -44.87
CA HIS A 1157 -8.34 -8.12 -45.68
C HIS A 1157 -7.09 -8.24 -44.79
N SER A 1158 -6.06 -8.86 -45.36
CA SER A 1158 -4.71 -8.93 -44.79
C SER A 1158 -3.68 -8.58 -45.86
N LYS A 1159 -2.60 -7.91 -45.44
CA LYS A 1159 -1.46 -7.57 -46.29
C LYS A 1159 -0.23 -8.32 -45.79
N GLY A 1160 0.44 -9.04 -46.69
CA GLY A 1160 1.73 -9.69 -46.43
C GLY A 1160 2.85 -9.02 -47.21
N SER A 1161 4.06 -8.99 -46.66
CA SER A 1161 5.25 -8.56 -47.38
C SER A 1161 6.46 -9.41 -47.02
N VAL A 1162 7.29 -9.69 -48.03
CA VAL A 1162 8.59 -10.37 -47.91
C VAL A 1162 9.64 -9.51 -48.59
N ASN A 1163 10.73 -9.24 -47.90
CA ASN A 1163 11.95 -8.68 -48.49
C ASN A 1163 13.10 -9.62 -48.21
N GLY A 1164 13.92 -9.93 -49.21
CA GLY A 1164 15.04 -10.83 -48.98
C GLY A 1164 16.20 -10.63 -49.94
N TYR A 1165 17.30 -11.25 -49.56
CA TYR A 1165 18.53 -11.29 -50.32
C TYR A 1165 18.94 -12.76 -50.53
N SER A 1166 19.68 -13.04 -51.60
CA SER A 1166 20.32 -14.33 -51.79
C SER A 1166 21.78 -14.21 -52.25
N THR A 1167 22.59 -15.21 -51.94
CA THR A 1167 23.93 -15.41 -52.49
C THR A 1167 24.13 -16.88 -52.84
N GLY A 1168 24.83 -17.17 -53.92
CA GLY A 1168 24.97 -18.55 -54.41
C GLY A 1168 26.04 -18.75 -55.46
N LEU A 1169 26.21 -20.01 -55.84
CA LEU A 1169 27.12 -20.49 -56.88
C LEU A 1169 26.33 -21.23 -57.95
N TYR A 1170 26.81 -21.19 -59.18
CA TYR A 1170 26.28 -21.99 -60.28
C TYR A 1170 27.40 -22.61 -61.10
N ALA A 1171 27.13 -23.77 -61.71
CA ALA A 1171 28.02 -24.41 -62.66
C ALA A 1171 27.23 -24.96 -63.84
N THR A 1172 27.76 -24.79 -65.05
CA THR A 1172 27.10 -25.19 -66.31
C THR A 1172 28.08 -25.97 -67.17
N TRP A 1173 27.65 -27.08 -67.73
CA TRP A 1173 28.37 -27.89 -68.70
C TRP A 1173 27.63 -27.92 -70.03
N TYR A 1174 28.34 -27.76 -71.13
CA TYR A 1174 27.88 -27.94 -72.50
C TYR A 1174 28.70 -29.01 -73.21
N ALA A 1175 28.03 -29.90 -73.96
CA ALA A 1175 28.68 -30.91 -74.80
C ALA A 1175 29.27 -30.32 -76.10
N ASP A 1176 28.64 -29.28 -76.63
CA ASP A 1176 29.15 -28.46 -77.74
C ASP A 1176 28.80 -27.01 -77.42
N ASP A 1177 29.76 -26.31 -76.83
CA ASP A 1177 29.59 -24.91 -76.45
C ASP A 1177 29.69 -23.95 -77.64
N GLU A 1178 30.36 -24.36 -78.72
CA GLU A 1178 30.63 -23.51 -79.88
C GLU A 1178 29.37 -23.29 -80.71
N THR A 1179 28.60 -24.35 -80.95
CA THR A 1179 27.31 -24.23 -81.66
C THR A 1179 26.10 -24.14 -80.72
N HIS A 1180 26.29 -24.50 -79.45
CA HIS A 1180 25.23 -24.79 -78.48
C HIS A 1180 24.32 -25.96 -78.94
N ASN A 1181 24.81 -26.85 -79.81
CA ASN A 1181 24.10 -28.04 -80.26
C ASN A 1181 24.46 -29.24 -79.39
N GLY A 1182 23.62 -29.60 -78.43
CA GLY A 1182 23.82 -30.84 -77.69
C GLY A 1182 23.32 -30.78 -76.27
N ALA A 1183 23.82 -31.72 -75.48
CA ALA A 1183 23.49 -31.85 -74.08
C ALA A 1183 24.07 -30.68 -73.27
N TYR A 1184 23.32 -30.24 -72.28
CA TYR A 1184 23.83 -29.40 -71.21
C TYR A 1184 23.42 -29.94 -69.84
N LEU A 1185 24.20 -29.57 -68.83
CA LEU A 1185 23.90 -29.82 -67.43
C LEU A 1185 24.22 -28.56 -66.64
N ASP A 1186 23.26 -28.06 -65.87
CA ASP A 1186 23.34 -26.82 -65.14
C ASP A 1186 22.93 -27.04 -63.68
N THR A 1187 23.70 -26.51 -62.73
CA THR A 1187 23.43 -26.66 -61.31
C THR A 1187 23.67 -25.34 -60.59
N TRP A 1188 22.86 -25.06 -59.57
CA TRP A 1188 23.08 -23.90 -58.71
C TRP A 1188 22.61 -24.15 -57.30
N ALA A 1189 23.22 -23.46 -56.34
CA ALA A 1189 22.85 -23.48 -54.94
C ALA A 1189 22.97 -22.07 -54.35
N GLN A 1190 21.95 -21.62 -53.63
CA GLN A 1190 21.90 -20.29 -53.03
C GLN A 1190 21.29 -20.29 -51.64
N TYR A 1191 21.86 -19.48 -50.76
CA TYR A 1191 21.32 -19.23 -49.44
C TYR A 1191 20.53 -17.92 -49.46
N GLY A 1192 19.32 -17.93 -48.91
CA GLY A 1192 18.45 -16.76 -48.81
C GLY A 1192 18.11 -16.38 -47.38
N TRP A 1193 17.97 -15.08 -47.13
CA TRP A 1193 17.52 -14.51 -45.86
C TRP A 1193 16.40 -13.51 -46.13
N PHE A 1194 15.32 -13.60 -45.35
CA PHE A 1194 14.10 -12.84 -45.61
C PHE A 1194 13.46 -12.29 -44.33
N ASP A 1195 12.90 -11.11 -44.48
CA ASP A 1195 12.10 -10.40 -43.50
C ASP A 1195 10.64 -10.45 -43.93
N ASN A 1196 9.81 -11.02 -43.07
CA ASN A 1196 8.39 -11.25 -43.31
C ASN A 1196 7.56 -10.35 -42.40
N HIS A 1197 6.45 -9.84 -42.94
CA HIS A 1197 5.48 -9.04 -42.19
C HIS A 1197 4.06 -9.36 -42.64
N VAL A 1198 3.10 -9.35 -41.71
CA VAL A 1198 1.65 -9.51 -41.95
C VAL A 1198 0.86 -8.50 -41.11
N LYS A 1199 -0.15 -7.88 -41.72
CA LYS A 1199 -1.08 -6.98 -41.01
C LYS A 1199 -2.52 -7.18 -41.51
N GLY A 1200 -3.37 -7.58 -40.58
CA GLY A 1200 -4.81 -7.75 -40.78
C GLY A 1200 -5.62 -6.49 -40.49
N ASP A 1201 -6.81 -6.39 -41.09
CA ASP A 1201 -7.80 -5.37 -40.72
C ASP A 1201 -8.19 -5.51 -39.25
N GLY A 1202 -8.11 -4.41 -38.50
CA GLY A 1202 -8.48 -4.37 -37.07
C GLY A 1202 -7.52 -5.10 -36.13
N LEU A 1203 -6.39 -5.64 -36.63
CA LEU A 1203 -5.40 -6.38 -35.84
C LEU A 1203 -4.02 -5.67 -35.83
N PRO A 1204 -3.19 -5.92 -34.81
CA PRO A 1204 -1.78 -5.52 -34.80
C PRO A 1204 -0.99 -6.12 -35.98
N GLY A 1205 0.14 -5.50 -36.32
CA GLY A 1205 1.04 -6.02 -37.35
C GLY A 1205 2.11 -6.94 -36.75
N GLU A 1206 2.40 -8.04 -37.43
CA GLU A 1206 3.27 -9.12 -36.96
C GLU A 1206 4.49 -9.30 -37.88
N SER A 1207 5.69 -9.49 -37.32
CA SER A 1207 6.95 -9.55 -38.08
C SER A 1207 7.84 -10.72 -37.63
N TRP A 1208 8.44 -11.44 -38.58
CA TRP A 1208 9.31 -12.59 -38.29
C TRP A 1208 10.36 -12.81 -39.41
N LYS A 1209 11.29 -13.74 -39.21
CA LYS A 1209 12.38 -14.03 -40.16
C LYS A 1209 12.20 -15.40 -40.82
N SER A 1210 12.74 -15.55 -42.03
CA SER A 1210 12.91 -16.86 -42.69
C SER A 1210 14.23 -16.95 -43.43
N LYS A 1211 14.82 -18.14 -43.50
CA LYS A 1211 16.13 -18.36 -44.13
C LYS A 1211 16.33 -19.82 -44.54
N GLY A 1212 17.20 -20.05 -45.51
CA GLY A 1212 17.59 -21.41 -45.89
C GLY A 1212 18.24 -21.51 -47.25
N LEU A 1213 18.52 -22.76 -47.64
CA LEU A 1213 19.20 -23.11 -48.88
C LEU A 1213 18.16 -23.50 -49.94
N THR A 1214 18.35 -23.00 -51.17
CA THR A 1214 17.63 -23.48 -52.36
C THR A 1214 18.67 -23.98 -53.37
N ALA A 1215 18.44 -25.14 -53.98
CA ALA A 1215 19.38 -25.74 -54.93
C ALA A 1215 18.66 -26.33 -56.14
N SER A 1216 19.33 -26.41 -57.28
CA SER A 1216 18.75 -26.88 -58.55
C SER A 1216 19.71 -27.71 -59.37
N LEU A 1217 19.15 -28.62 -60.17
CA LEU A 1217 19.81 -29.35 -61.24
C LEU A 1217 18.93 -29.29 -62.50
N GLU A 1218 19.43 -28.74 -63.58
CA GLU A 1218 18.78 -28.61 -64.89
C GLU A 1218 19.58 -29.34 -65.96
N THR A 1219 18.92 -29.99 -66.90
CA THR A 1219 19.55 -30.64 -68.06
C THR A 1219 18.66 -30.49 -69.28
N GLY A 1220 19.25 -30.52 -70.47
CA GLY A 1220 18.50 -30.56 -71.72
C GLY A 1220 19.40 -30.87 -72.91
N TYR A 1221 18.80 -31.00 -74.09
CA TYR A 1221 19.53 -31.34 -75.31
C TYR A 1221 19.02 -30.50 -76.48
N ALA A 1222 19.87 -29.64 -77.06
CA ALA A 1222 19.51 -28.81 -78.21
C ALA A 1222 19.77 -29.51 -79.55
N TRP A 1223 18.76 -29.57 -80.41
CA TRP A 1223 18.84 -30.05 -81.79
C TRP A 1223 18.58 -28.92 -82.78
N LYS A 1224 19.47 -28.77 -83.77
CA LYS A 1224 19.17 -28.05 -85.00
C LYS A 1224 18.26 -28.92 -85.86
N ILE A 1225 17.03 -28.49 -86.08
CA ILE A 1225 16.02 -29.29 -86.82
C ILE A 1225 15.82 -28.82 -88.26
N GLY A 1226 16.38 -27.67 -88.64
CA GLY A 1226 16.37 -27.23 -90.03
C GLY A 1226 17.01 -25.87 -90.26
N GLU A 1227 17.25 -25.58 -91.54
CA GLU A 1227 17.71 -24.29 -92.04
C GLU A 1227 16.77 -23.84 -93.16
N PHE A 1228 16.39 -22.57 -93.16
CA PHE A 1228 15.56 -22.00 -94.22
C PHE A 1228 15.98 -20.57 -94.55
N SER A 1229 16.09 -20.27 -95.84
CA SER A 1229 16.38 -18.92 -96.32
C SER A 1229 15.09 -18.13 -96.55
N SER A 1230 15.01 -16.91 -96.04
CA SER A 1230 13.90 -15.99 -96.35
C SER A 1230 14.03 -15.41 -97.77
N ASN A 1231 12.95 -14.84 -98.32
CA ASN A 1231 12.92 -14.19 -99.65
C ASN A 1231 13.95 -13.06 -99.83
N TYR A 1232 14.54 -12.55 -98.74
CA TYR A 1232 15.57 -11.50 -98.74
C TYR A 1232 17.01 -12.04 -98.62
N GLY A 1233 17.18 -13.37 -98.65
CA GLY A 1233 18.50 -14.03 -98.59
C GLY A 1233 19.06 -14.23 -97.18
N ASN A 1234 18.25 -14.03 -96.14
CA ASN A 1234 18.63 -14.27 -94.73
C ASN A 1234 18.51 -15.75 -94.37
N LEU A 1235 19.56 -16.34 -93.81
CA LEU A 1235 19.56 -17.71 -93.29
C LEU A 1235 18.89 -17.72 -91.91
N ASN A 1236 17.96 -18.65 -91.70
CA ASN A 1236 17.32 -18.89 -90.41
C ASN A 1236 17.58 -20.35 -90.00
N GLU A 1237 18.01 -20.55 -88.77
CA GLU A 1237 18.29 -21.87 -88.20
C GLU A 1237 17.26 -22.18 -87.11
N TRP A 1238 16.57 -23.31 -87.22
CA TRP A 1238 15.52 -23.69 -86.28
C TRP A 1238 16.01 -24.75 -85.31
N TYR A 1239 15.73 -24.53 -84.02
CA TYR A 1239 16.17 -25.35 -82.91
C TYR A 1239 15.03 -25.84 -82.04
N VAL A 1240 15.20 -27.03 -81.47
CA VAL A 1240 14.32 -27.63 -80.46
C VAL A 1240 15.16 -28.21 -79.34
N GLN A 1241 14.74 -28.00 -78.09
CA GLN A 1241 15.47 -28.40 -76.89
C GLN A 1241 14.50 -28.94 -75.83
N PRO A 1242 14.32 -30.27 -75.72
CA PRO A 1242 13.80 -30.87 -74.50
C PRO A 1242 14.70 -30.55 -73.30
N GLN A 1243 14.08 -30.32 -72.14
CA GLN A 1243 14.74 -29.89 -70.91
C GLN A 1243 13.98 -30.37 -69.66
N ALA A 1244 14.73 -30.58 -68.58
CA ALA A 1244 14.24 -30.99 -67.28
C ALA A 1244 14.97 -30.21 -66.17
N GLN A 1245 14.29 -29.82 -65.10
CA GLN A 1245 14.90 -29.21 -63.92
C GLN A 1245 14.29 -29.74 -62.62
N LEU A 1246 15.13 -29.95 -61.62
CA LEU A 1246 14.78 -30.25 -60.23
C LEU A 1246 15.22 -29.08 -59.36
N VAL A 1247 14.36 -28.57 -58.47
CA VAL A 1247 14.69 -27.52 -57.50
C VAL A 1247 14.25 -27.97 -56.11
N TRP A 1248 15.18 -27.99 -55.16
CA TRP A 1248 14.90 -28.20 -53.74
C TRP A 1248 14.79 -26.85 -53.02
N MET A 1249 13.69 -26.64 -52.30
CA MET A 1249 13.29 -25.38 -51.68
C MET A 1249 13.33 -25.49 -50.15
N GLY A 1250 14.46 -25.16 -49.54
CA GLY A 1250 14.72 -25.35 -48.10
C GLY A 1250 14.67 -24.10 -47.23
N VAL A 1251 13.92 -23.06 -47.63
CA VAL A 1251 13.73 -21.87 -46.78
C VAL A 1251 12.62 -22.14 -45.77
N LYS A 1252 12.96 -22.00 -44.48
CA LYS A 1252 12.05 -22.17 -43.34
C LYS A 1252 11.84 -20.84 -42.61
N ALA A 1253 10.67 -20.66 -42.02
CA ALA A 1253 10.33 -19.51 -41.18
C ALA A 1253 10.42 -19.85 -39.69
N ASP A 1254 10.74 -18.86 -38.86
CA ASP A 1254 10.65 -18.98 -37.41
C ASP A 1254 9.18 -19.05 -36.96
N GLU A 1255 8.91 -19.76 -35.86
CA GLU A 1255 7.59 -19.79 -35.21
C GLU A 1255 7.25 -18.42 -34.61
N LEU A 1256 5.97 -18.03 -34.65
CA LEU A 1256 5.48 -16.72 -34.22
C LEU A 1256 4.23 -16.88 -33.36
N TYR A 1257 4.13 -16.11 -32.27
CA TYR A 1257 2.88 -15.90 -31.53
C TYR A 1257 2.33 -14.52 -31.87
N GLU A 1258 1.11 -14.46 -32.38
CA GLU A 1258 0.41 -13.20 -32.62
C GLU A 1258 0.07 -12.49 -31.30
N SER A 1259 -0.17 -11.18 -31.38
CA SER A 1259 -0.60 -10.35 -30.25
C SER A 1259 -1.93 -10.83 -29.61
N ASN A 1260 -2.74 -11.61 -30.34
CA ASN A 1260 -3.97 -12.22 -29.84
C ASN A 1260 -3.77 -13.63 -29.24
N GLY A 1261 -2.53 -14.13 -29.19
CA GLY A 1261 -2.16 -15.45 -28.65
C GLY A 1261 -2.09 -16.59 -29.66
N THR A 1262 -2.36 -16.37 -30.95
CA THR A 1262 -2.34 -17.44 -31.97
C THR A 1262 -0.91 -17.87 -32.33
N LEU A 1263 -0.60 -19.16 -32.22
CA LEU A 1263 0.66 -19.75 -32.71
C LEU A 1263 0.62 -19.94 -34.23
N ILE A 1264 1.65 -19.49 -34.91
CA ILE A 1264 1.82 -19.51 -36.36
C ILE A 1264 3.03 -20.36 -36.73
N GLU A 1265 2.78 -21.46 -37.46
CA GLU A 1265 3.83 -22.37 -37.97
C GLU A 1265 3.75 -22.44 -39.50
N SER A 1266 4.82 -22.10 -40.21
CA SER A 1266 4.85 -22.22 -41.68
C SER A 1266 5.04 -23.68 -42.13
N THR A 1267 4.45 -24.05 -43.27
CA THR A 1267 4.59 -25.39 -43.87
C THR A 1267 4.96 -25.31 -45.36
N GLY A 1268 5.52 -26.40 -45.88
CA GLY A 1268 5.92 -26.53 -47.29
C GLY A 1268 7.41 -26.34 -47.57
N ASP A 1269 8.22 -26.06 -46.54
CA ASP A 1269 9.68 -26.14 -46.64
C ASP A 1269 10.13 -27.56 -47.03
N GLY A 1270 11.27 -27.67 -47.69
CA GLY A 1270 11.76 -28.92 -48.26
C GLY A 1270 10.98 -29.41 -49.48
N ASN A 1271 10.17 -28.55 -50.11
CA ASN A 1271 9.48 -28.86 -51.36
C ASN A 1271 10.50 -29.19 -52.47
N VAL A 1272 10.14 -30.18 -53.29
CA VAL A 1272 10.89 -30.55 -54.49
C VAL A 1272 10.04 -30.20 -55.70
N HIS A 1273 10.51 -29.22 -56.46
CA HIS A 1273 9.89 -28.72 -57.67
C HIS A 1273 10.53 -29.36 -58.90
N THR A 1274 9.75 -30.03 -59.74
CA THR A 1274 10.22 -30.57 -61.01
C THR A 1274 9.63 -29.79 -62.18
N ARG A 1275 10.43 -29.59 -63.22
CA ARG A 1275 10.05 -28.99 -64.51
C ARG A 1275 10.40 -29.97 -65.60
N LEU A 1276 9.47 -30.25 -66.51
CA LEU A 1276 9.69 -30.97 -67.76
C LEU A 1276 9.13 -30.15 -68.91
N GLY A 1277 9.92 -29.85 -69.93
CA GLY A 1277 9.42 -29.06 -71.04
C GLY A 1277 10.31 -29.04 -72.28
N VAL A 1278 9.90 -28.24 -73.26
CA VAL A 1278 10.57 -28.09 -74.55
C VAL A 1278 10.66 -26.61 -74.90
N LYS A 1279 11.87 -26.15 -75.23
CA LYS A 1279 12.15 -24.82 -75.80
C LYS A 1279 12.37 -24.96 -77.31
N THR A 1280 11.89 -24.01 -78.11
CA THR A 1280 12.19 -23.91 -79.54
C THR A 1280 12.52 -22.46 -79.90
N TRP A 1281 13.54 -22.24 -80.71
CA TRP A 1281 13.96 -20.90 -81.15
C TRP A 1281 14.46 -20.90 -82.59
N ILE A 1282 14.50 -19.71 -83.19
CA ILE A 1282 15.01 -19.52 -84.54
C ILE A 1282 16.17 -18.54 -84.49
N LYS A 1283 17.40 -18.97 -84.78
CA LYS A 1283 18.52 -18.03 -84.97
C LYS A 1283 18.38 -17.34 -86.32
N ARG A 1284 18.27 -16.01 -86.35
CA ARG A 1284 18.07 -15.23 -87.57
C ARG A 1284 19.34 -14.45 -87.95
N LEU A 1285 19.94 -14.79 -89.09
CA LEU A 1285 21.08 -14.08 -89.68
C LEU A 1285 20.58 -13.18 -90.81
N ASN A 1286 20.36 -11.91 -90.50
CA ASN A 1286 19.92 -10.93 -91.49
C ASN A 1286 21.12 -10.52 -92.36
N LYS A 1287 20.98 -10.47 -93.69
CA LYS A 1287 22.08 -10.06 -94.61
C LYS A 1287 22.65 -8.69 -94.30
N MET A 1288 21.84 -7.77 -93.75
CA MET A 1288 22.31 -6.45 -93.31
C MET A 1288 23.27 -6.49 -92.10
N ASP A 1289 23.32 -7.63 -91.41
CA ASP A 1289 24.12 -7.88 -90.23
C ASP A 1289 25.32 -8.80 -90.52
N ASP A 1290 25.54 -9.20 -91.78
CA ASP A 1290 26.76 -9.89 -92.22
C ASP A 1290 27.99 -9.04 -91.82
N GLY A 1291 28.88 -9.63 -91.00
CA GLY A 1291 30.07 -8.96 -90.46
C GLY A 1291 29.85 -8.05 -89.24
N LYS A 1292 28.63 -7.95 -88.70
CA LYS A 1292 28.32 -7.13 -87.51
C LYS A 1292 28.16 -7.92 -86.20
N SER A 1293 28.25 -9.25 -86.25
CA SER A 1293 28.07 -10.14 -85.09
C SER A 1293 26.75 -9.89 -84.33
N ARG A 1294 25.66 -9.65 -85.07
CA ARG A 1294 24.32 -9.43 -84.50
C ARG A 1294 23.42 -10.61 -84.80
N GLU A 1295 22.85 -11.18 -83.75
CA GLU A 1295 21.95 -12.33 -83.83
C GLU A 1295 20.69 -12.06 -83.03
N PHE A 1296 19.54 -12.47 -83.56
CA PHE A 1296 18.26 -12.41 -82.86
C PHE A 1296 17.58 -13.77 -82.89
N SER A 1297 17.17 -14.24 -81.72
CA SER A 1297 16.61 -15.56 -81.46
C SER A 1297 15.27 -15.45 -80.72
N PRO A 1298 14.14 -15.25 -81.44
CA PRO A 1298 12.83 -15.43 -80.85
C PRO A 1298 12.63 -16.90 -80.43
N PHE A 1299 11.98 -17.12 -79.29
CA PHE A 1299 11.74 -18.45 -78.75
C PHE A 1299 10.36 -18.62 -78.12
N VAL A 1300 9.94 -19.87 -78.02
CA VAL A 1300 8.77 -20.35 -77.27
C VAL A 1300 9.18 -21.57 -76.46
N GLU A 1301 8.69 -21.65 -75.23
CA GLU A 1301 8.96 -22.71 -74.28
C GLU A 1301 7.65 -23.14 -73.62
N VAL A 1302 7.42 -24.45 -73.54
CA VAL A 1302 6.25 -25.03 -72.87
C VAL A 1302 6.75 -26.02 -71.82
N ASN A 1303 6.30 -25.86 -70.58
CA ASN A 1303 6.71 -26.72 -69.46
C ASN A 1303 5.50 -27.23 -68.66
N TRP A 1304 5.67 -28.41 -68.08
CA TRP A 1304 4.89 -28.90 -66.96
C TRP A 1304 5.74 -28.80 -65.70
N LEU A 1305 5.18 -28.20 -64.65
CA LEU A 1305 5.81 -28.06 -63.34
C LEU A 1305 5.02 -28.87 -62.31
N HIS A 1306 5.73 -29.51 -61.37
CA HIS A 1306 5.12 -30.30 -60.31
C HIS A 1306 5.80 -30.02 -58.96
N ASN A 1307 5.00 -29.90 -57.89
CA ASN A 1307 5.45 -29.68 -56.52
C ASN A 1307 5.09 -30.86 -55.63
N THR A 1308 6.01 -31.33 -54.80
CA THR A 1308 5.77 -32.44 -53.87
C THR A 1308 5.04 -32.02 -52.60
N ARG A 1309 5.11 -30.73 -52.24
CA ARG A 1309 4.44 -30.13 -51.08
C ARG A 1309 3.75 -28.83 -51.50
N ASP A 1310 2.61 -28.56 -50.87
CA ASP A 1310 1.96 -27.25 -50.96
C ASP A 1310 2.48 -26.34 -49.85
N PHE A 1311 2.64 -25.05 -50.16
CA PHE A 1311 2.99 -24.05 -49.15
C PHE A 1311 1.78 -23.74 -48.28
N GLY A 1312 1.98 -23.55 -46.99
CA GLY A 1312 0.89 -23.31 -46.06
C GLY A 1312 1.33 -22.78 -44.71
N VAL A 1313 0.37 -22.74 -43.79
CA VAL A 1313 0.55 -22.35 -42.40
C VAL A 1313 -0.36 -23.20 -41.50
N ARG A 1314 0.01 -23.35 -40.23
CA ARG A 1314 -0.88 -23.82 -39.16
C ARG A 1314 -1.11 -22.66 -38.17
N MET A 1315 -2.38 -22.39 -37.86
CA MET A 1315 -2.79 -21.40 -36.86
C MET A 1315 -3.39 -22.14 -35.67
N ASN A 1316 -2.70 -22.19 -34.53
CA ASN A 1316 -3.05 -23.09 -33.41
C ASN A 1316 -3.28 -24.54 -33.87
N GLY A 1317 -2.45 -25.03 -34.81
CA GLY A 1317 -2.57 -26.37 -35.38
C GLY A 1317 -3.52 -26.52 -36.57
N GLU A 1318 -4.42 -25.56 -36.82
CA GLU A 1318 -5.37 -25.63 -37.96
C GLU A 1318 -4.66 -25.28 -39.28
N PRO A 1319 -4.62 -26.20 -40.28
CA PRO A 1319 -3.86 -26.00 -41.50
C PRO A 1319 -4.62 -25.17 -42.56
N VAL A 1320 -3.94 -24.20 -43.16
CA VAL A 1320 -4.40 -23.46 -44.35
C VAL A 1320 -3.27 -23.45 -45.37
N TYR A 1321 -3.54 -23.94 -46.58
CA TYR A 1321 -2.54 -24.10 -47.65
C TYR A 1321 -2.96 -23.41 -48.94
N GLN A 1322 -1.97 -23.07 -49.76
CA GLN A 1322 -2.14 -22.59 -51.13
C GLN A 1322 -2.58 -23.76 -52.01
N ASP A 1323 -3.78 -23.65 -52.58
CA ASP A 1323 -4.32 -24.67 -53.47
C ASP A 1323 -3.96 -24.35 -54.94
N GLY A 1324 -3.98 -25.37 -55.78
CA GLY A 1324 -3.76 -25.23 -57.22
C GLY A 1324 -2.30 -25.29 -57.69
N THR A 1325 -1.33 -25.46 -56.77
CA THR A 1325 0.11 -25.42 -57.11
C THR A 1325 0.74 -26.76 -57.40
N ARG A 1326 0.02 -27.86 -57.19
CA ARG A 1326 0.61 -29.20 -57.27
C ARG A 1326 1.05 -29.56 -58.69
N ASN A 1327 0.28 -29.18 -59.70
CA ASN A 1327 0.59 -29.37 -61.11
C ASN A 1327 0.29 -28.09 -61.89
N ILE A 1328 1.29 -27.53 -62.55
CA ILE A 1328 1.20 -26.23 -63.22
C ILE A 1328 1.64 -26.39 -64.68
N GLY A 1329 0.84 -25.89 -65.61
CA GLY A 1329 1.24 -25.70 -67.00
C GLY A 1329 1.87 -24.32 -67.17
N GLU A 1330 2.98 -24.24 -67.90
CA GLU A 1330 3.70 -22.99 -68.16
C GLU A 1330 3.97 -22.79 -69.65
N VAL A 1331 3.74 -21.56 -70.12
CA VAL A 1331 4.17 -21.10 -71.45
C VAL A 1331 5.06 -19.87 -71.27
N LYS A 1332 6.20 -19.85 -71.95
CA LYS A 1332 7.15 -18.73 -71.95
C LYS A 1332 7.53 -18.38 -73.38
N THR A 1333 7.51 -17.10 -73.70
CA THR A 1333 7.93 -16.60 -75.02
C THR A 1333 8.80 -15.38 -74.87
N GLY A 1334 9.80 -15.24 -75.72
CA GLY A 1334 10.76 -14.15 -75.61
C GLY A 1334 11.64 -14.01 -76.84
N VAL A 1335 12.58 -13.08 -76.72
CA VAL A 1335 13.61 -12.84 -77.72
C VAL A 1335 14.94 -12.69 -77.01
N GLU A 1336 15.95 -13.31 -77.59
CA GLU A 1336 17.35 -13.17 -77.21
C GLU A 1336 18.07 -12.45 -78.35
N GLY A 1337 18.99 -11.54 -78.02
CA GLY A 1337 19.64 -10.69 -79.00
C GLY A 1337 21.10 -10.40 -78.63
N GLN A 1338 22.03 -10.81 -79.50
CA GLN A 1338 23.41 -10.35 -79.45
C GLN A 1338 23.48 -9.02 -80.21
N ILE A 1339 23.76 -7.94 -79.48
CA ILE A 1339 23.76 -6.57 -80.03
C ILE A 1339 25.13 -6.23 -80.65
N ASN A 1340 26.18 -6.77 -80.02
CA ASN A 1340 27.57 -6.75 -80.47
C ASN A 1340 28.32 -7.90 -79.76
N PRO A 1341 29.62 -8.14 -80.03
CA PRO A 1341 30.38 -9.23 -79.40
C PRO A 1341 30.44 -9.21 -77.86
N HIS A 1342 30.18 -8.06 -77.23
CA HIS A 1342 30.27 -7.86 -75.78
C HIS A 1342 28.91 -7.76 -75.09
N LEU A 1343 27.82 -7.47 -75.81
CA LEU A 1343 26.54 -7.11 -75.21
C LEU A 1343 25.40 -7.99 -75.72
N ASN A 1344 24.80 -8.71 -74.78
CA ASN A 1344 23.61 -9.51 -75.00
C ASN A 1344 22.43 -8.98 -74.19
N LEU A 1345 21.27 -8.99 -74.82
CA LEU A 1345 20.01 -8.65 -74.20
C LEU A 1345 19.02 -9.79 -74.42
N TRP A 1346 18.23 -10.11 -73.40
CA TRP A 1346 17.11 -11.03 -73.56
C TRP A 1346 15.90 -10.51 -72.79
N GLY A 1347 14.72 -10.87 -73.28
CA GLY A 1347 13.48 -10.53 -72.62
C GLY A 1347 12.43 -11.60 -72.88
N ASN A 1348 11.59 -11.88 -71.89
CA ASN A 1348 10.52 -12.85 -72.03
C ASN A 1348 9.31 -12.53 -71.14
N VAL A 1349 8.18 -13.14 -71.52
CA VAL A 1349 6.96 -13.20 -70.73
C VAL A 1349 6.66 -14.67 -70.44
N ARG A 1350 6.30 -14.96 -69.20
CA ARG A 1350 6.00 -16.30 -68.69
C ARG A 1350 4.63 -16.31 -68.02
N VAL A 1351 3.81 -17.28 -68.38
CA VAL A 1351 2.48 -17.51 -67.82
C VAL A 1351 2.41 -18.93 -67.28
N GLN A 1352 2.10 -19.05 -65.99
CA GLN A 1352 1.85 -20.31 -65.29
C GLN A 1352 0.37 -20.40 -64.93
N VAL A 1353 -0.22 -21.57 -65.10
CA VAL A 1353 -1.62 -21.86 -64.77
C VAL A 1353 -1.70 -23.21 -64.08
N GLY A 1354 -2.29 -23.24 -62.89
CA GLY A 1354 -2.60 -24.45 -62.14
C GLY A 1354 -4.11 -24.66 -62.03
N ASP A 1355 -4.51 -25.73 -61.36
CA ASP A 1355 -5.91 -25.93 -61.03
C ASP A 1355 -6.38 -24.94 -59.95
N LYS A 1356 -7.69 -24.97 -59.64
CA LYS A 1356 -8.31 -24.17 -58.56
C LYS A 1356 -8.10 -22.65 -58.65
N GLY A 1357 -7.65 -22.16 -59.80
CA GLY A 1357 -7.48 -20.74 -60.11
C GLY A 1357 -6.08 -20.18 -59.88
N TYR A 1358 -5.07 -21.03 -59.61
CA TYR A 1358 -3.67 -20.59 -59.56
C TYR A 1358 -3.22 -20.01 -60.91
N ASN A 1359 -2.69 -18.79 -60.90
CA ASN A 1359 -2.03 -18.21 -62.06
C ASN A 1359 -0.87 -17.29 -61.65
N ASP A 1360 0.22 -17.34 -62.41
CA ASP A 1360 1.37 -16.43 -62.25
C ASP A 1360 1.82 -15.91 -63.61
N THR A 1361 1.81 -14.59 -63.78
CA THR A 1361 2.28 -13.90 -64.98
C THR A 1361 3.49 -13.06 -64.64
N SER A 1362 4.59 -13.25 -65.37
CA SER A 1362 5.83 -12.51 -65.12
C SER A 1362 6.47 -12.04 -66.43
N ALA A 1363 7.21 -10.93 -66.33
CA ALA A 1363 8.03 -10.39 -67.38
C ALA A 1363 9.46 -10.25 -66.86
N MET A 1364 10.43 -10.64 -67.69
CA MET A 1364 11.84 -10.57 -67.35
C MET A 1364 12.63 -9.88 -68.44
N LEU A 1365 13.57 -9.04 -68.02
CA LEU A 1365 14.60 -8.44 -68.87
C LEU A 1365 15.95 -8.80 -68.30
N GLY A 1366 16.87 -9.23 -69.15
CA GLY A 1366 18.24 -9.49 -68.75
C GLY A 1366 19.24 -8.90 -69.73
N VAL A 1367 20.39 -8.54 -69.16
CA VAL A 1367 21.55 -8.02 -69.86
C VAL A 1367 22.76 -8.83 -69.45
N LYS A 1368 23.62 -9.10 -70.40
CA LYS A 1368 24.94 -9.67 -70.16
C LYS A 1368 25.98 -8.85 -70.89
N TYR A 1369 27.05 -8.57 -70.17
CA TYR A 1369 28.23 -7.94 -70.70
C TYR A 1369 29.42 -8.89 -70.58
N THR A 1370 30.15 -9.06 -71.67
CA THR A 1370 31.35 -9.90 -71.76
C THR A 1370 32.56 -8.96 -71.90
N PHE A 1371 33.50 -9.06 -70.95
CA PHE A 1371 34.61 -8.12 -70.79
C PHE A 1371 35.76 -8.38 -71.76
#